data_AF-O86335-F1
#
_entry.id   AF-O86335-F1
#
_cell.length_a   1.000
_cell.length_b   1.000
_cell.length_c   1.000
_cell.angle_alpha   90.00
_cell.angle_beta   90.00
_cell.angle_gamma   90.00
#
_symmetry.space_group_name_H-M   'P 1'
#
loop_
_entity.id
_entity.type
_entity.pdbx_description
1 polymer ?
#
loop_
_entity_poly.entity_id
_entity_poly.type
_entity_poly.pdbx_seq_one_letter_code
_entity_poly.pdbx_strand_id
1 'polypeptide(L)'
;MTDGSVTADKLQKWFREYLSTHIECHPNEVSLDVPIRDLGLKSIDVLAIPGDLGDRFGFCIPDLAVWDNPSANDLIDSLLNQRSADSLRESHGHADRNTQGRGSINEPVAVIGVGCRFPGDIDGPERLWDFLTEKKCAITAYPDRGFTNAGTFAESGGFLKDVAGFDNRFFDIPPDEALRMDPQQRLLLEVSWEALEHAGIIPESLRLSRTGVFVGVSSTDYVRLVSASAQQKSTIWDNTGGSSSIIANRISYFLDIQGPSIVIDTACSSSLVAVHLACRSLSTWDCDIALVGGTNVLISPEPWGGFREAGILSQTGCCHAFDKSADGMVRGEGCGVIVLQRLSDARLEGRRILAILTGSAVNQDGKSNGIMAPNPSAQIGVLENACKSARVDPLEIGYVEAHGTGTSLGDRIEAHALGMVFGRKRPGSGPLMIGSIKPNIGHLEGAAGIAGLIKAVLMVERGSLLPSGGFTEPNPAIPFTELGLRVVDELQEWPVVAGRPRRAGVSSFGFGGTNAHVIVEEAGSVGADTVSGRADVGGSGGGVVAWVISGKTASALAAQAGRLGRYVRARPALDVVDVGYSLVSTRSVFDHRAVVVGQTRDELLAGLAGVVAGRPEAGVVCGVGKPAGKTAFVFAGQGSQWLGMGSELYAAYPVFAEALDAVVDELDRHLRYPLRDVIWGHDQDLLNTTEFAQPALFAVEVALYRLLMSWGVRPGLVLGHSVGELAAAHVAGALCLPDAAMLVAARGRLMQALPAGGAMFAVQAREDEVAPMLGHDVSIAAVNGPASVVISGAHDAVSAIADRLRGQGRRVHRLAVSHAFHSALMEPMIAEFTAVAAELSVGLPTIPVISNVTGQLVADDFASADYWARHIRAVVRFGDSVRSAHCAGASRFIEVGPGGGLTSLIEASLADAQIVSVPTLRKDRPEPVSVMTAAAQGFVSGMGLDWASVFSGYRPKRVELPTYAFQHQKFWLAPAPSVSDPTAAGQIGASDGGAELLASSGFAARLAGRSADEQLAAAIEVVCEHAAAVLGRDGAAGLDAGQAFADSGFNSLSAVELRNRLTAVTAVTLPATAIFDHPTPTELAQYLITQIDGHGSSAAAAANPAERIDALTDLFLQACDAGRDADGWKMVALASNTRERMSSPVRNNVSKNVALLADGISDVVVICIPTLTVLSDQREYRDIANAMTGRHSVYSLTLPGFDSSDALPQNADMIVETVSNAIIDVVGGSCRFVLSGYSSGGVLAYALCSHLSVKHQRNPLGVALIDTYLPSQIANPSMNEGFSPNDTGKGLSREVIRVARMLNRLTATRLTAAATYAAIFQAWEPGRSMAPVLNIVAKDRIATVENLREERINRWRTAAAEAAYSVAEVPGDHFGMMSTSSEAIATEIHDWISGLVRGPHR
;
A
#
# COMPACT_ATOMS: atom_id res chain seq x y z
N MET A 1 7.34 28.86 -22.81
CA MET A 1 6.25 28.94 -21.80
C MET A 1 6.70 28.10 -20.63
N THR A 2 6.46 28.62 -19.43
CA THR A 2 7.19 28.38 -18.19
C THR A 2 7.30 26.93 -17.75
N ASP A 3 8.57 26.55 -17.55
CA ASP A 3 9.11 25.56 -16.62
C ASP A 3 8.18 25.35 -15.41
N GLY A 4 7.67 24.13 -15.27
CA GLY A 4 6.77 23.78 -14.19
C GLY A 4 6.63 22.29 -14.14
N SER A 5 7.47 21.65 -13.31
CA SER A 5 7.43 20.23 -13.00
C SER A 5 5.99 19.70 -13.00
N VAL A 6 5.77 18.59 -13.69
CA VAL A 6 4.49 17.89 -13.63
C VAL A 6 4.33 17.41 -12.20
N THR A 7 3.46 18.09 -11.44
CA THR A 7 3.14 17.75 -10.06
C THR A 7 1.98 16.77 -10.02
N ALA A 8 1.86 16.04 -8.90
CA ALA A 8 0.68 15.20 -8.63
C ALA A 8 -0.61 15.99 -8.85
N ASP A 9 -0.72 17.22 -8.35
CA ASP A 9 -1.90 18.06 -8.53
C ASP A 9 -2.24 18.33 -10.00
N LYS A 10 -1.24 18.54 -10.88
CA LYS A 10 -1.48 18.75 -12.31
C LYS A 10 -1.99 17.48 -12.98
N LEU A 11 -1.41 16.34 -12.65
CA LEU A 11 -1.84 15.04 -13.18
C LEU A 11 -3.22 14.66 -12.66
N GLN A 12 -3.47 14.82 -11.36
CA GLN A 12 -4.77 14.58 -10.75
C GLN A 12 -5.83 15.48 -11.36
N LYS A 13 -5.53 16.77 -11.57
CA LYS A 13 -6.43 17.70 -12.25
C LYS A 13 -6.73 17.25 -13.67
N TRP A 14 -5.72 16.84 -14.44
CA TRP A 14 -5.97 16.33 -15.78
C TRP A 14 -6.70 15.01 -15.79
N PHE A 15 -6.43 14.08 -14.89
CA PHE A 15 -7.20 12.84 -14.81
C PHE A 15 -8.65 13.14 -14.45
N ARG A 16 -8.90 14.07 -13.53
CA ARG A 16 -10.25 14.54 -13.22
C ARG A 16 -10.90 15.12 -14.48
N GLU A 17 -10.24 16.01 -15.20
CA GLU A 17 -10.77 16.60 -16.44
C GLU A 17 -10.99 15.54 -17.54
N TYR A 18 -9.99 14.71 -17.81
CA TYR A 18 -9.99 13.66 -18.81
C TYR A 18 -11.07 12.62 -18.55
N LEU A 19 -11.07 12.02 -17.35
CA LEU A 19 -12.08 11.05 -16.96
C LEU A 19 -13.45 11.72 -16.95
N SER A 20 -13.60 12.89 -16.35
CA SER A 20 -14.89 13.61 -16.36
C SER A 20 -15.44 13.86 -17.76
N THR A 21 -14.57 14.05 -18.76
CA THR A 21 -14.97 14.18 -20.16
C THR A 21 -15.45 12.85 -20.75
N HIS A 22 -14.79 11.74 -20.41
CA HIS A 22 -15.11 10.41 -20.95
C HIS A 22 -16.24 9.67 -20.21
N ILE A 23 -16.40 9.92 -18.90
CA ILE A 23 -17.47 9.37 -18.06
C ILE A 23 -18.59 10.37 -17.79
N GLU A 24 -18.46 11.58 -18.35
CA GLU A 24 -19.51 12.59 -18.46
C GLU A 24 -20.02 13.14 -17.10
N CYS A 25 -19.11 13.36 -16.16
CA CYS A 25 -19.40 13.93 -14.83
C CYS A 25 -18.63 15.25 -14.58
N HIS A 26 -18.75 15.84 -13.39
CA HIS A 26 -17.90 16.99 -13.03
C HIS A 26 -16.52 16.51 -12.53
N PRO A 27 -15.40 17.21 -12.83
CA PRO A 27 -14.05 16.82 -12.38
C PRO A 27 -13.91 16.51 -10.86
N ASN A 28 -14.69 17.19 -10.02
CA ASN A 28 -14.71 16.95 -8.56
C ASN A 28 -15.43 15.67 -8.14
N GLU A 29 -16.25 15.09 -9.01
CA GLU A 29 -17.01 13.85 -8.75
C GLU A 29 -16.22 12.60 -9.16
N VAL A 30 -15.19 12.76 -9.99
CA VAL A 30 -14.26 11.68 -10.33
C VAL A 30 -13.46 11.29 -9.09
N SER A 31 -13.61 10.06 -8.61
CA SER A 31 -12.67 9.49 -7.65
C SER A 31 -11.43 8.98 -8.39
N LEU A 32 -10.25 9.44 -7.99
CA LEU A 32 -8.98 9.04 -8.61
C LEU A 32 -8.42 7.75 -8.02
N ASP A 33 -8.94 7.30 -6.89
CA ASP A 33 -8.53 6.08 -6.18
C ASP A 33 -9.34 4.84 -6.62
N VAL A 34 -10.40 5.04 -7.41
CA VAL A 34 -11.21 3.95 -7.96
C VAL A 34 -10.55 3.44 -9.24
N PRO A 35 -10.52 2.11 -9.50
CA PRO A 35 -10.04 1.60 -10.76
C PRO A 35 -10.72 2.28 -11.95
N ILE A 36 -9.94 2.75 -12.92
CA ILE A 36 -10.40 3.56 -14.07
C ILE A 36 -11.50 2.82 -14.85
N ARG A 37 -11.47 1.48 -14.90
CA ARG A 37 -12.51 0.68 -15.54
C ARG A 37 -13.86 0.76 -14.82
N ASP A 38 -13.85 0.87 -13.49
CA ASP A 38 -15.06 0.84 -12.66
C ASP A 38 -15.81 2.19 -12.73
N LEU A 39 -15.20 3.19 -13.35
CA LEU A 39 -15.82 4.46 -13.72
C LEU A 39 -16.71 4.35 -14.99
N GLY A 40 -16.83 3.17 -15.60
CA GLY A 40 -17.73 2.91 -16.73
C GLY A 40 -17.08 3.06 -18.11
N LEU A 41 -15.75 3.18 -18.17
CA LEU A 41 -14.98 3.21 -19.43
C LEU A 41 -14.87 1.82 -20.04
N LYS A 42 -14.99 1.70 -21.37
CA LYS A 42 -14.77 0.43 -22.06
C LYS A 42 -13.27 0.17 -22.15
N SER A 43 -12.86 -1.10 -22.28
CA SER A 43 -11.44 -1.48 -22.38
C SER A 43 -10.68 -0.74 -23.49
N ILE A 44 -11.36 -0.33 -24.57
CA ILE A 44 -10.74 0.46 -25.66
C ILE A 44 -10.51 1.92 -25.28
N ASP A 45 -11.39 2.50 -24.46
CA ASP A 45 -11.25 3.88 -23.97
C ASP A 45 -10.09 3.96 -22.97
N VAL A 46 -9.88 2.90 -22.18
CA VAL A 46 -8.75 2.77 -21.24
C VAL A 46 -7.40 2.74 -21.97
N LEU A 47 -7.34 2.15 -23.18
CA LEU A 47 -6.13 2.09 -24.01
C LEU A 47 -5.73 3.44 -24.63
N ALA A 48 -6.64 4.42 -24.68
CA ALA A 48 -6.31 5.76 -25.18
C ALA A 48 -5.56 6.62 -24.14
N ILE A 49 -5.78 6.35 -22.84
CA ILE A 49 -5.19 7.13 -21.73
C ILE A 49 -3.66 7.26 -21.82
N PRO A 50 -2.86 6.20 -22.04
CA PRO A 50 -1.40 6.32 -22.13
C PRO A 50 -0.97 7.27 -23.25
N GLY A 51 -1.63 7.19 -24.40
CA GLY A 51 -1.38 8.07 -25.56
C GLY A 51 -1.74 9.51 -25.26
N ASP A 52 -2.95 9.76 -24.75
CA ASP A 52 -3.44 11.12 -24.47
C ASP A 52 -2.65 11.79 -23.34
N LEU A 53 -2.24 11.02 -22.33
CA LEU A 53 -1.43 11.50 -21.22
C LEU A 53 0.02 11.75 -21.67
N GLY A 54 0.53 10.90 -22.57
CA GLY A 54 1.80 11.10 -23.26
C GLY A 54 1.81 12.38 -24.10
N ASP A 55 0.78 12.60 -24.92
CA ASP A 55 0.61 13.78 -25.77
C ASP A 55 0.46 15.06 -24.93
N ARG A 56 -0.21 14.98 -23.77
CA ARG A 56 -0.47 16.17 -22.94
C ARG A 56 0.71 16.58 -22.07
N PHE A 57 1.42 15.62 -21.48
CA PHE A 57 2.43 15.88 -20.45
C PHE A 57 3.84 15.43 -20.83
N GLY A 58 4.01 14.81 -21.99
CA GLY A 58 5.31 14.31 -22.45
C GLY A 58 5.80 13.13 -21.60
N PHE A 59 4.92 12.20 -21.21
CA PHE A 59 5.33 10.93 -20.63
C PHE A 59 5.42 9.85 -21.72
N CYS A 60 6.47 9.02 -21.72
CA CYS A 60 6.46 7.77 -22.48
C CYS A 60 5.84 6.70 -21.60
N ILE A 61 4.53 6.50 -21.78
CA ILE A 61 3.74 5.57 -20.98
C ILE A 61 3.54 4.31 -21.80
N PRO A 62 3.99 3.13 -21.33
CA PRO A 62 3.65 1.87 -22.00
C PRO A 62 2.14 1.76 -22.21
N ASP A 63 1.70 1.25 -23.37
CA ASP A 63 0.26 1.08 -23.69
C ASP A 63 -0.51 0.30 -22.60
N LEU A 64 0.21 -0.53 -21.84
CA LEU A 64 -0.33 -1.35 -20.75
C LEU A 64 -0.20 -0.73 -19.36
N ALA A 65 0.37 0.46 -19.20
CA ALA A 65 0.62 1.05 -17.88
C ALA A 65 -0.66 1.32 -17.08
N VAL A 66 -1.78 1.60 -17.74
CA VAL A 66 -3.09 1.78 -17.10
C VAL A 66 -3.65 0.44 -16.61
N TRP A 67 -3.20 -0.68 -17.18
CA TRP A 67 -3.55 -2.02 -16.70
C TRP A 67 -2.69 -2.45 -15.52
N ASP A 68 -1.40 -2.07 -15.53
CA ASP A 68 -0.49 -2.28 -14.40
C ASP A 68 -0.84 -1.39 -13.19
N ASN A 69 -1.55 -0.27 -13.42
CA ASN A 69 -1.92 0.71 -12.42
C ASN A 69 -3.42 1.03 -12.49
N PRO A 70 -4.25 0.27 -11.76
CA PRO A 70 -5.70 0.23 -12.02
C PRO A 70 -6.41 1.54 -11.75
N SER A 71 -6.00 2.35 -10.75
CA SER A 71 -6.58 3.67 -10.49
C SER A 71 -5.75 4.80 -11.09
N ALA A 72 -6.38 5.98 -11.24
CA ALA A 72 -5.67 7.16 -11.72
C ALA A 72 -4.56 7.56 -10.74
N ASN A 73 -4.79 7.48 -9.42
CA ASN A 73 -3.74 7.75 -8.44
C ASN A 73 -2.64 6.70 -8.45
N ASP A 74 -2.93 5.40 -8.65
CA ASP A 74 -1.88 4.39 -8.83
C ASP A 74 -1.02 4.72 -10.05
N LEU A 75 -1.65 5.15 -11.15
CA LEU A 75 -0.92 5.51 -12.36
C LEU A 75 -0.14 6.82 -12.18
N ILE A 76 -0.70 7.81 -11.48
CA ILE A 76 0.01 9.04 -11.12
C ILE A 76 1.19 8.73 -10.22
N ASP A 77 0.99 7.93 -9.19
CA ASP A 77 2.05 7.49 -8.29
C ASP A 77 3.06 6.67 -9.06
N SER A 78 2.66 5.76 -9.95
CA SER A 78 3.59 5.06 -10.82
C SER A 78 4.28 6.00 -11.81
N LEU A 79 3.69 7.09 -12.28
CA LEU A 79 4.36 8.02 -13.21
C LEU A 79 5.32 8.96 -12.48
N LEU A 80 4.93 9.41 -11.28
CA LEU A 80 5.74 10.26 -10.40
C LEU A 80 6.84 9.45 -9.71
N ASN A 81 6.51 8.23 -9.28
CA ASN A 81 7.41 7.25 -8.71
C ASN A 81 8.03 6.33 -9.75
N GLN A 82 7.75 6.38 -11.06
CA GLN A 82 8.64 5.78 -12.08
C GLN A 82 9.93 6.56 -12.17
N ARG A 83 9.98 7.75 -11.58
CA ARG A 83 11.27 8.33 -11.17
C ARG A 83 11.97 7.48 -10.12
N SER A 84 11.31 6.54 -9.44
CA SER A 84 11.72 5.68 -8.29
C SER A 84 11.49 4.15 -8.47
N ALA A 85 10.67 3.67 -9.42
CA ALA A 85 10.02 2.35 -9.38
C ALA A 85 10.74 1.25 -10.20
N ASP A 86 11.87 1.55 -10.81
CA ASP A 86 12.86 0.49 -11.12
C ASP A 86 13.35 -0.19 -9.83
N SER A 87 13.22 0.45 -8.66
CA SER A 87 13.55 -0.13 -7.35
C SER A 87 12.45 -1.01 -6.72
N LEU A 88 11.24 -1.09 -7.30
CA LEU A 88 10.13 -1.88 -6.74
C LEU A 88 9.85 -3.19 -7.50
N ARG A 89 10.19 -3.26 -8.80
CA ARG A 89 10.21 -4.56 -9.53
C ARG A 89 11.34 -5.49 -9.06
N GLU A 90 12.31 -4.97 -8.30
CA GLU A 90 13.35 -5.76 -7.62
C GLU A 90 13.01 -6.12 -6.16
N SER A 91 11.95 -5.52 -5.57
CA SER A 91 11.47 -5.88 -4.22
C SER A 91 10.50 -7.08 -4.20
N HIS A 92 10.15 -7.61 -5.38
CA HIS A 92 9.58 -8.95 -5.58
C HIS A 92 10.56 -9.84 -6.35
N GLY A 93 11.86 -9.61 -6.14
CA GLY A 93 12.85 -10.66 -6.32
C GLY A 93 12.44 -11.82 -5.44
N HIS A 94 11.86 -12.83 -6.08
CA HIS A 94 11.72 -14.17 -5.51
C HIS A 94 12.96 -14.46 -4.70
N ALA A 95 12.72 -14.67 -3.42
CA ALA A 95 13.61 -15.39 -2.54
C ALA A 95 14.21 -16.57 -3.31
N ASP A 96 15.40 -16.37 -3.88
CA ASP A 96 16.40 -17.41 -4.08
C ASP A 96 16.97 -17.73 -2.69
N ARG A 97 16.05 -18.03 -1.75
CA ARG A 97 16.34 -18.59 -0.44
C ARG A 97 16.88 -19.98 -0.73
N ASN A 98 18.20 -20.06 -0.82
CA ASN A 98 18.96 -21.29 -0.76
C ASN A 98 18.47 -22.40 -1.70
N THR A 99 19.17 -22.54 -2.84
CA THR A 99 19.35 -23.83 -3.52
C THR A 99 19.95 -24.93 -2.61
N GLN A 100 20.29 -24.61 -1.35
CA GLN A 100 20.54 -25.55 -0.27
C GLN A 100 19.27 -25.78 0.58
N GLY A 101 18.28 -26.49 0.03
CA GLY A 101 17.12 -26.92 0.83
C GLY A 101 15.81 -27.18 0.09
N ARG A 102 15.80 -27.57 -1.19
CA ARG A 102 14.56 -28.02 -1.84
C ARG A 102 13.94 -29.14 -0.99
N GLY A 103 12.82 -28.83 -0.33
CA GLY A 103 12.05 -29.75 0.48
C GLY A 103 11.62 -30.98 -0.32
N SER A 104 11.27 -32.04 0.38
CA SER A 104 10.72 -33.25 -0.25
C SER A 104 9.47 -32.89 -1.07
N ILE A 105 9.30 -33.50 -2.25
CA ILE A 105 8.06 -33.43 -3.07
C ILE A 105 6.82 -33.91 -2.28
N ASN A 106 7.03 -34.57 -1.14
CA ASN A 106 5.99 -34.98 -0.20
C ASN A 106 6.13 -34.26 1.16
N GLU A 107 6.47 -32.97 1.18
CA GLU A 107 6.46 -32.19 2.42
C GLU A 107 5.02 -32.08 2.97
N PRO A 108 4.81 -32.31 4.29
CA PRO A 108 3.52 -32.06 4.92
C PRO A 108 3.08 -30.60 4.81
N VAL A 109 1.77 -30.38 4.71
CA VAL A 109 1.18 -29.05 4.57
C VAL A 109 0.48 -28.66 5.88
N ALA A 110 0.77 -27.48 6.39
CA ALA A 110 0.11 -26.92 7.57
C ALA A 110 -1.24 -26.30 7.20
N VAL A 111 -2.27 -26.59 7.99
CA VAL A 111 -3.50 -25.79 8.02
C VAL A 111 -3.28 -24.66 9.02
N ILE A 112 -3.26 -23.41 8.53
CA ILE A 112 -2.93 -22.23 9.34
C ILE A 112 -4.14 -21.33 9.60
N GLY A 113 -5.21 -21.45 8.81
CA GLY A 113 -6.44 -20.66 8.98
C GLY A 113 -7.68 -21.43 8.55
N VAL A 114 -8.82 -21.07 9.13
CA VAL A 114 -10.13 -21.66 8.84
C VAL A 114 -11.19 -20.56 8.86
N GLY A 115 -12.09 -20.58 7.88
CA GLY A 115 -13.33 -19.82 7.85
C GLY A 115 -14.49 -20.73 7.44
N CYS A 116 -15.69 -20.52 7.97
CA CYS A 116 -16.87 -21.24 7.51
C CYS A 116 -18.20 -20.49 7.72
N ARG A 117 -19.17 -20.85 6.89
CA ARG A 117 -20.59 -20.52 6.99
C ARG A 117 -21.39 -21.80 6.81
N PHE A 118 -22.00 -22.29 7.87
CA PHE A 118 -22.81 -23.50 7.85
C PHE A 118 -24.21 -23.27 8.44
N PRO A 119 -25.19 -24.14 8.11
CA PRO A 119 -26.53 -24.09 8.68
C PRO A 119 -26.51 -24.10 10.22
N GLY A 120 -27.50 -23.45 10.83
CA GLY A 120 -27.58 -23.32 12.30
C GLY A 120 -26.87 -22.09 12.87
N ASP A 121 -26.76 -21.01 12.08
CA ASP A 121 -26.05 -19.77 12.43
C ASP A 121 -24.58 -20.02 12.81
N ILE A 122 -23.91 -20.90 12.07
CA ILE A 122 -22.48 -21.19 12.25
C ILE A 122 -21.70 -20.25 11.33
N ASP A 123 -20.93 -19.34 11.93
CA ASP A 123 -20.15 -18.29 11.26
C ASP A 123 -18.64 -18.38 11.56
N GLY A 124 -18.17 -19.53 12.04
CA GLY A 124 -16.76 -19.73 12.35
C GLY A 124 -16.48 -21.05 13.09
N PRO A 125 -15.19 -21.38 13.27
CA PRO A 125 -14.77 -22.64 13.88
C PRO A 125 -15.25 -22.82 15.33
N GLU A 126 -15.30 -21.76 16.13
CA GLU A 126 -15.76 -21.80 17.53
C GLU A 126 -17.23 -22.20 17.60
N ARG A 127 -18.07 -21.55 16.78
CA ARG A 127 -19.51 -21.79 16.78
C ARG A 127 -19.85 -23.15 16.21
N LEU A 128 -19.07 -23.64 15.24
CA LEU A 128 -19.16 -25.01 14.76
C LEU A 128 -18.85 -26.00 15.87
N TRP A 129 -17.78 -25.79 16.62
CA TRP A 129 -17.39 -26.65 17.74
C TRP A 129 -18.49 -26.77 18.79
N ASP A 130 -19.03 -25.63 19.24
CA ASP A 130 -20.10 -25.57 20.23
C ASP A 130 -21.36 -26.28 19.71
N PHE A 131 -21.74 -26.02 18.45
CA PHE A 131 -22.91 -26.63 17.82
C PHE A 131 -22.82 -28.16 17.75
N LEU A 132 -21.66 -28.69 17.36
CA LEU A 132 -21.44 -30.14 17.25
C LEU A 132 -21.33 -30.81 18.63
N THR A 133 -20.72 -30.13 19.61
CA THR A 133 -20.63 -30.61 21.00
C THR A 133 -22.03 -30.81 21.60
N GLU A 134 -22.94 -29.89 21.32
CA GLU A 134 -24.33 -29.94 21.80
C GLU A 134 -25.24 -30.89 20.98
N LYS A 135 -24.68 -31.62 19.99
CA LYS A 135 -25.41 -32.54 19.09
C LYS A 135 -26.59 -31.90 18.37
N LYS A 136 -26.52 -30.59 18.07
CA LYS A 136 -27.59 -29.87 17.39
C LYS A 136 -27.76 -30.32 15.93
N CYS A 137 -28.97 -30.14 15.41
CA CYS A 137 -29.35 -30.42 14.03
C CYS A 137 -29.91 -29.14 13.39
N ALA A 138 -29.38 -28.75 12.24
CA ALA A 138 -29.74 -27.54 11.50
C ALA A 138 -30.68 -27.82 10.32
N ILE A 139 -31.22 -29.04 10.22
CA ILE A 139 -32.16 -29.40 9.17
C ILE A 139 -33.51 -28.71 9.43
N THR A 140 -33.97 -27.95 8.44
CA THR A 140 -35.22 -27.19 8.47
C THR A 140 -35.98 -27.35 7.15
N ALA A 141 -37.21 -26.83 7.08
CA ALA A 141 -37.96 -26.78 5.82
C ALA A 141 -37.31 -25.80 4.84
N TYR A 142 -37.50 -26.04 3.54
CA TYR A 142 -37.00 -25.15 2.48
C TYR A 142 -37.46 -23.70 2.68
N PRO A 143 -36.54 -22.71 2.72
CA PRO A 143 -36.88 -21.31 2.96
C PRO A 143 -37.60 -20.71 1.76
N ASP A 144 -38.51 -19.76 2.00
CA ASP A 144 -39.16 -19.03 0.91
C ASP A 144 -38.16 -18.16 0.15
N ARG A 145 -37.83 -18.60 -1.08
CA ARG A 145 -36.95 -17.89 -2.02
C ARG A 145 -37.70 -17.29 -3.21
N GLY A 146 -39.03 -17.17 -3.11
CA GLY A 146 -39.90 -16.57 -4.14
C GLY A 146 -40.39 -17.54 -5.21
N PHE A 147 -40.18 -18.86 -5.05
CA PHE A 147 -40.73 -19.87 -5.96
C PHE A 147 -42.16 -20.22 -5.54
N THR A 148 -43.14 -19.97 -6.41
CA THR A 148 -44.59 -20.06 -6.14
C THR A 148 -45.09 -21.43 -5.67
N ASN A 149 -44.33 -22.49 -5.92
CA ASN A 149 -44.66 -23.85 -5.50
C ASN A 149 -43.92 -24.33 -4.23
N ALA A 150 -43.08 -23.50 -3.60
CA ALA A 150 -42.30 -23.89 -2.42
C ALA A 150 -43.17 -24.42 -1.26
N GLY A 151 -44.39 -23.90 -1.09
CA GLY A 151 -45.34 -24.34 -0.06
C GLY A 151 -45.97 -25.73 -0.28
N THR A 152 -45.86 -26.31 -1.49
CA THR A 152 -46.32 -27.68 -1.79
C THR A 152 -45.21 -28.73 -1.68
N PHE A 153 -43.96 -28.29 -1.52
CA PHE A 153 -42.79 -29.15 -1.48
C PHE A 153 -42.36 -29.35 -0.02
N ALA A 154 -42.65 -30.53 0.55
CA ALA A 154 -42.24 -30.92 1.90
C ALA A 154 -40.73 -31.22 2.01
N GLU A 155 -39.90 -30.36 1.40
CA GLU A 155 -38.46 -30.56 1.28
C GLU A 155 -37.76 -30.02 2.52
N SER A 156 -36.97 -30.87 3.18
CA SER A 156 -36.07 -30.47 4.24
C SER A 156 -34.63 -30.34 3.73
N GLY A 157 -33.85 -29.52 4.43
CA GLY A 157 -32.47 -29.22 4.07
C GLY A 157 -31.72 -28.49 5.18
N GLY A 158 -30.39 -28.54 5.12
CA GLY A 158 -29.55 -27.66 5.93
C GLY A 158 -29.36 -26.33 5.19
N PHE A 159 -30.07 -25.28 5.58
CA PHE A 159 -30.03 -24.00 4.86
C PHE A 159 -29.23 -22.95 5.62
N LEU A 160 -28.52 -22.09 4.87
CA LEU A 160 -27.95 -20.87 5.41
C LEU A 160 -29.09 -19.88 5.69
N LYS A 161 -29.00 -19.19 6.84
CA LYS A 161 -30.00 -18.20 7.26
C LYS A 161 -30.10 -17.03 6.30
N ASP A 162 -28.96 -16.58 5.78
CA ASP A 162 -28.89 -15.46 4.86
C ASP A 162 -27.93 -15.79 3.70
N VAL A 163 -28.51 -15.95 2.51
CA VAL A 163 -27.78 -16.14 1.23
C VAL A 163 -27.85 -14.88 0.35
N ALA A 164 -28.62 -13.88 0.75
CA ALA A 164 -28.81 -12.66 -0.02
C ALA A 164 -27.95 -11.51 0.50
N GLY A 165 -27.60 -11.52 1.79
CA GLY A 165 -26.71 -10.57 2.44
C GLY A 165 -25.28 -10.64 1.90
N PHE A 166 -24.72 -9.48 1.57
CA PHE A 166 -23.32 -9.33 1.18
C PHE A 166 -22.85 -7.89 1.40
N ASP A 167 -21.60 -7.69 1.84
CA ASP A 167 -20.99 -6.35 1.94
C ASP A 167 -20.31 -5.97 0.63
N ASN A 168 -21.10 -5.55 -0.37
CA ASN A 168 -20.57 -5.19 -1.69
C ASN A 168 -19.57 -4.03 -1.65
N ARG A 169 -19.75 -3.08 -0.71
CA ARG A 169 -18.84 -1.94 -0.53
C ARG A 169 -17.49 -2.38 0.01
N PHE A 170 -17.46 -3.41 0.86
CA PHE A 170 -16.19 -3.94 1.33
C PHE A 170 -15.33 -4.50 0.19
N PHE A 171 -15.95 -5.16 -0.78
CA PHE A 171 -15.24 -5.76 -1.91
C PHE A 171 -15.11 -4.84 -3.12
N ASP A 172 -15.50 -3.56 -2.99
CA ASP A 172 -15.51 -2.57 -4.08
C ASP A 172 -16.34 -3.03 -5.29
N ILE A 173 -17.44 -3.75 -5.05
CA ILE A 173 -18.33 -4.30 -6.07
C ILE A 173 -19.58 -3.41 -6.23
N PRO A 174 -19.90 -2.93 -7.44
CA PRO A 174 -21.12 -2.15 -7.69
C PRO A 174 -22.40 -2.92 -7.32
N PRO A 175 -23.45 -2.24 -6.81
CA PRO A 175 -24.70 -2.89 -6.42
C PRO A 175 -25.34 -3.77 -7.51
N ASP A 176 -25.29 -3.32 -8.77
CA ASP A 176 -25.86 -4.05 -9.91
C ASP A 176 -25.09 -5.32 -10.27
N GLU A 177 -23.77 -5.33 -10.05
CA GLU A 177 -22.96 -6.53 -10.19
C GLU A 177 -23.24 -7.48 -9.02
N ALA A 178 -23.25 -6.98 -7.77
CA ALA A 178 -23.55 -7.77 -6.57
C ALA A 178 -24.93 -8.45 -6.64
N LEU A 179 -25.92 -7.79 -7.23
CA LEU A 179 -27.26 -8.34 -7.49
C LEU A 179 -27.23 -9.58 -8.39
N ARG A 180 -26.31 -9.63 -9.37
CA ARG A 180 -26.18 -10.70 -10.36
C ARG A 180 -25.15 -11.76 -9.99
N MET A 181 -24.31 -11.50 -8.99
CA MET A 181 -23.37 -12.49 -8.46
C MET A 181 -24.09 -13.66 -7.82
N ASP A 182 -23.72 -14.87 -8.21
CA ASP A 182 -24.10 -16.08 -7.49
C ASP A 182 -23.73 -15.92 -6.00
N PRO A 183 -24.67 -16.17 -5.05
CA PRO A 183 -24.39 -16.21 -3.62
C PRO A 183 -23.13 -17.01 -3.23
N GLN A 184 -22.79 -18.04 -4.00
CA GLN A 184 -21.58 -18.82 -3.82
C GLN A 184 -20.30 -17.98 -3.96
N GLN A 185 -20.25 -17.05 -4.91
CA GLN A 185 -19.12 -16.11 -5.08
C GLN A 185 -19.02 -15.16 -3.88
N ARG A 186 -20.17 -14.65 -3.42
CA ARG A 186 -20.26 -13.71 -2.29
C ARG A 186 -19.79 -14.33 -0.98
N LEU A 187 -20.29 -15.53 -0.67
CA LEU A 187 -19.88 -16.29 0.51
C LEU A 187 -18.38 -16.59 0.50
N LEU A 188 -17.83 -16.99 -0.65
CA LEU A 188 -16.41 -17.30 -0.73
C LEU A 188 -15.52 -16.07 -0.52
N LEU A 189 -15.89 -14.90 -1.02
CA LEU A 189 -15.15 -13.66 -0.75
C LEU A 189 -15.05 -13.37 0.75
N GLU A 190 -16.19 -13.40 1.46
CA GLU A 190 -16.23 -13.16 2.90
C GLU A 190 -15.49 -14.24 3.69
N VAL A 191 -15.76 -15.52 3.41
CA VAL A 191 -15.17 -16.64 4.16
C VAL A 191 -13.67 -16.79 3.89
N SER A 192 -13.20 -16.45 2.68
CA SER A 192 -11.76 -16.37 2.38
C SER A 192 -11.08 -15.25 3.16
N TRP A 193 -11.69 -14.07 3.25
CA TRP A 193 -11.17 -12.98 4.08
C TRP A 193 -11.05 -13.39 5.55
N GLU A 194 -12.11 -13.99 6.09
CA GLU A 194 -12.12 -14.48 7.47
C GLU A 194 -11.07 -15.56 7.74
N ALA A 195 -10.87 -16.48 6.79
CA ALA A 195 -9.86 -17.53 6.91
C ALA A 195 -8.44 -16.93 6.95
N LEU A 196 -8.17 -15.87 6.19
CA LEU A 196 -6.90 -15.14 6.23
C LEU A 196 -6.70 -14.40 7.56
N GLU A 197 -7.72 -13.72 8.06
CA GLU A 197 -7.67 -13.07 9.38
C GLU A 197 -7.51 -14.08 10.52
N HIS A 198 -8.12 -15.26 10.42
CA HIS A 198 -7.93 -16.37 11.35
C HIS A 198 -6.50 -16.93 11.28
N ALA A 199 -5.88 -16.94 10.09
CA ALA A 199 -4.46 -17.30 9.92
C ALA A 199 -3.48 -16.24 10.43
N GLY A 200 -3.99 -15.07 10.84
CA GLY A 200 -3.17 -13.92 11.18
C GLY A 200 -2.39 -13.34 10.00
N ILE A 201 -2.93 -13.48 8.79
CA ILE A 201 -2.39 -12.88 7.57
C ILE A 201 -3.14 -11.59 7.30
N ILE A 202 -2.40 -10.50 7.09
CA ILE A 202 -2.95 -9.24 6.58
C ILE A 202 -3.15 -9.43 5.07
N PRO A 203 -4.38 -9.41 4.52
CA PRO A 203 -4.61 -9.73 3.11
C PRO A 203 -3.81 -8.88 2.12
N GLU A 204 -3.57 -7.60 2.44
CA GLU A 204 -2.77 -6.70 1.61
C GLU A 204 -1.31 -7.15 1.49
N SER A 205 -0.76 -7.90 2.46
CA SER A 205 0.60 -8.45 2.37
C SER A 205 0.72 -9.59 1.36
N LEU A 206 -0.41 -10.10 0.84
CA LEU A 206 -0.42 -11.11 -0.21
C LEU A 206 -0.41 -10.50 -1.61
N ARG A 207 -0.58 -9.19 -1.76
CA ARG A 207 -0.59 -8.52 -3.07
C ARG A 207 0.64 -8.91 -3.89
N LEU A 208 0.41 -9.26 -5.15
CA LEU A 208 1.36 -9.79 -6.14
C LEU A 208 2.06 -11.11 -5.75
N SER A 209 1.67 -11.76 -4.65
CA SER A 209 2.25 -13.04 -4.22
C SER A 209 1.73 -14.21 -5.07
N ARG A 210 2.50 -15.32 -5.07
CA ARG A 210 2.06 -16.61 -5.61
C ARG A 210 1.11 -17.35 -4.66
N THR A 211 0.04 -16.69 -4.23
CA THR A 211 -1.02 -17.35 -3.46
C THR A 211 -2.01 -18.01 -4.40
N GLY A 212 -2.23 -19.32 -4.24
CA GLY A 212 -3.19 -20.08 -5.04
C GLY A 212 -4.60 -20.11 -4.44
N VAL A 213 -5.61 -20.32 -5.27
CA VAL A 213 -7.04 -20.43 -4.91
C VAL A 213 -7.63 -21.69 -5.54
N PHE A 214 -8.13 -22.61 -4.73
CA PHE A 214 -8.68 -23.88 -5.18
C PHE A 214 -10.07 -24.09 -4.57
N VAL A 215 -11.12 -24.08 -5.39
CA VAL A 215 -12.51 -24.10 -4.89
C VAL A 215 -13.27 -25.29 -5.44
N GLY A 216 -13.86 -26.09 -4.55
CA GLY A 216 -14.81 -27.13 -4.89
C GLY A 216 -16.24 -26.60 -5.05
N VAL A 217 -16.83 -26.78 -6.23
CA VAL A 217 -18.22 -26.40 -6.54
C VAL A 217 -18.89 -27.59 -7.25
N SER A 218 -20.21 -27.74 -7.13
CA SER A 218 -20.96 -28.82 -7.80
C SER A 218 -22.24 -28.34 -8.52
N SER A 219 -22.63 -27.08 -8.34
CA SER A 219 -23.81 -26.50 -8.99
C SER A 219 -23.69 -24.97 -9.13
N THR A 220 -24.40 -24.39 -10.10
CA THR A 220 -24.53 -22.94 -10.31
C THR A 220 -25.98 -22.59 -10.67
N ASP A 221 -26.88 -22.69 -9.69
CA ASP A 221 -28.31 -22.50 -9.91
C ASP A 221 -28.71 -21.05 -10.20
N TYR A 222 -27.94 -20.06 -9.71
CA TYR A 222 -28.33 -18.64 -9.78
C TYR A 222 -28.40 -18.12 -11.22
N VAL A 223 -27.57 -18.66 -12.12
CA VAL A 223 -27.55 -18.26 -13.54
C VAL A 223 -28.91 -18.49 -14.22
N ARG A 224 -29.68 -19.49 -13.76
CA ARG A 224 -31.04 -19.77 -14.26
C ARG A 224 -32.01 -18.66 -13.84
N LEU A 225 -31.91 -18.16 -12.62
CA LEU A 225 -32.72 -17.03 -12.15
C LEU A 225 -32.37 -15.74 -12.88
N VAL A 226 -31.07 -15.47 -13.06
CA VAL A 226 -30.61 -14.32 -13.85
C VAL A 226 -31.18 -14.36 -15.26
N SER A 227 -31.15 -15.54 -15.90
CA SER A 227 -31.66 -15.73 -17.27
C SER A 227 -33.19 -15.66 -17.37
N ALA A 228 -33.92 -16.10 -16.33
CA ALA A 228 -35.39 -16.13 -16.31
C ALA A 228 -36.03 -14.79 -15.89
N SER A 229 -35.25 -13.87 -15.34
CA SER A 229 -35.72 -12.54 -14.95
C SER A 229 -36.11 -11.73 -16.20
N ALA A 230 -37.42 -11.58 -16.44
CA ALA A 230 -38.00 -10.95 -17.63
C ALA A 230 -37.73 -9.44 -17.79
N GLN A 231 -36.98 -8.82 -16.87
CA GLN A 231 -36.95 -7.36 -16.73
C GLN A 231 -35.71 -6.63 -17.27
N GLN A 232 -34.63 -7.26 -17.75
CA GLN A 232 -33.43 -6.47 -18.09
C GLN A 232 -32.67 -6.91 -19.35
N LYS A 233 -32.18 -5.89 -20.08
CA LYS A 233 -31.17 -5.99 -21.14
C LYS A 233 -29.97 -6.75 -20.57
N SER A 234 -29.48 -7.78 -21.28
CA SER A 234 -28.32 -8.53 -20.81
C SER A 234 -27.11 -7.60 -20.60
N THR A 235 -26.42 -7.78 -19.49
CA THR A 235 -25.26 -6.98 -19.08
C THR A 235 -24.01 -7.84 -18.99
N ILE A 236 -22.84 -7.21 -18.97
CA ILE A 236 -21.56 -7.93 -18.76
C ILE A 236 -21.54 -8.70 -17.42
N TRP A 237 -22.29 -8.23 -16.43
CA TRP A 237 -22.36 -8.82 -15.09
C TRP A 237 -23.11 -10.15 -15.07
N ASP A 238 -24.00 -10.42 -16.04
CA ASP A 238 -24.68 -11.71 -16.14
C ASP A 238 -23.65 -12.82 -16.41
N ASN A 239 -22.62 -12.51 -17.21
CA ASN A 239 -21.54 -13.44 -17.52
C ASN A 239 -20.61 -13.66 -16.32
N THR A 240 -20.16 -12.57 -15.67
CA THR A 240 -19.21 -12.69 -14.54
C THR A 240 -19.88 -13.20 -13.27
N GLY A 241 -21.16 -12.86 -13.05
CA GLY A 241 -21.93 -13.28 -11.89
C GLY A 241 -22.36 -14.75 -11.91
N GLY A 242 -22.57 -15.33 -13.09
CA GLY A 242 -23.01 -16.72 -13.26
C GLY A 242 -21.93 -17.73 -13.65
N SER A 243 -20.75 -17.28 -14.12
CA SER A 243 -19.68 -18.18 -14.56
C SER A 243 -19.01 -18.90 -13.39
N SER A 244 -18.82 -20.23 -13.51
CA SER A 244 -18.16 -21.04 -12.50
C SER A 244 -16.70 -20.64 -12.31
N SER A 245 -15.95 -20.32 -13.37
CA SER A 245 -14.53 -19.95 -13.26
C SER A 245 -14.30 -18.70 -12.41
N ILE A 246 -15.26 -17.77 -12.41
CA ILE A 246 -15.18 -16.52 -11.66
C ILE A 246 -15.26 -16.74 -10.15
N ILE A 247 -15.79 -17.89 -9.70
CA ILE A 247 -15.88 -18.23 -8.28
C ILE A 247 -14.50 -18.21 -7.60
N ALA A 248 -13.47 -18.80 -8.22
CA ALA A 248 -12.09 -18.71 -7.72
C ALA A 248 -11.42 -17.41 -8.15
N ASN A 249 -11.56 -17.02 -9.42
CA ASN A 249 -10.83 -15.88 -9.99
C ASN A 249 -11.17 -14.56 -9.31
N ARG A 250 -12.39 -14.39 -8.79
CA ARG A 250 -12.80 -13.16 -8.11
C ARG A 250 -12.07 -12.96 -6.78
N ILE A 251 -11.78 -14.05 -6.06
CA ILE A 251 -10.91 -14.01 -4.86
C ILE A 251 -9.51 -13.57 -5.28
N SER A 252 -8.97 -14.19 -6.34
CA SER A 252 -7.64 -13.85 -6.84
C SER A 252 -7.52 -12.40 -7.29
N TYR A 253 -8.54 -11.90 -7.99
CA TYR A 253 -8.63 -10.52 -8.46
C TYR A 253 -8.71 -9.53 -7.30
N PHE A 254 -9.58 -9.77 -6.33
CA PHE A 254 -9.76 -8.86 -5.19
C PHE A 254 -8.53 -8.77 -4.29
N LEU A 255 -7.87 -9.90 -4.04
CA LEU A 255 -6.65 -9.95 -3.23
C LEU A 255 -5.37 -9.58 -4.00
N ASP A 256 -5.48 -9.34 -5.31
CA ASP A 256 -4.37 -9.10 -6.24
C ASP A 256 -3.27 -10.18 -6.14
N ILE A 257 -3.66 -11.46 -6.16
CA ILE A 257 -2.74 -12.62 -6.04
C ILE A 257 -2.57 -13.36 -7.37
N GLN A 258 -1.39 -13.95 -7.58
CA GLN A 258 -0.93 -14.45 -8.88
C GLN A 258 -0.65 -15.96 -8.92
N GLY A 259 -1.04 -16.72 -7.89
CA GLY A 259 -0.95 -18.19 -7.92
C GLY A 259 -2.07 -18.83 -8.76
N PRO A 260 -2.07 -20.18 -8.89
CA PRO A 260 -3.12 -20.89 -9.61
C PRO A 260 -4.52 -20.59 -9.04
N SER A 261 -5.48 -20.25 -9.88
CA SER A 261 -6.89 -20.00 -9.49
C SER A 261 -7.82 -20.96 -10.22
N ILE A 262 -8.38 -21.93 -9.50
CA ILE A 262 -9.00 -23.12 -10.08
C ILE A 262 -10.32 -23.43 -9.38
N VAL A 263 -11.34 -23.69 -10.18
CA VAL A 263 -12.60 -24.30 -9.73
C VAL A 263 -12.64 -25.76 -10.14
N ILE A 264 -12.98 -26.63 -9.19
CA ILE A 264 -13.03 -28.07 -9.34
C ILE A 264 -14.48 -28.54 -9.17
N ASP A 265 -14.95 -29.35 -10.11
CA ASP A 265 -16.21 -30.09 -10.00
C ASP A 265 -15.97 -31.59 -10.13
N THR A 266 -16.04 -32.28 -9.00
CA THR A 266 -16.11 -33.74 -8.91
C THR A 266 -17.32 -34.15 -8.05
N ALA A 267 -18.42 -33.38 -8.15
CA ALA A 267 -19.61 -33.50 -7.32
C ALA A 267 -19.29 -33.45 -5.81
N CYS A 268 -19.76 -34.41 -5.02
CA CYS A 268 -19.62 -34.41 -3.57
C CYS A 268 -18.15 -34.41 -3.07
N SER A 269 -17.19 -34.79 -3.92
CA SER A 269 -15.77 -34.81 -3.57
C SER A 269 -15.01 -33.54 -3.96
N SER A 270 -15.67 -32.56 -4.62
CA SER A 270 -15.02 -31.38 -5.21
C SER A 270 -14.04 -30.68 -4.26
N SER A 271 -14.45 -30.40 -3.03
CA SER A 271 -13.59 -29.71 -2.06
C SER A 271 -12.39 -30.54 -1.57
N LEU A 272 -12.49 -31.86 -1.42
CA LEU A 272 -11.31 -32.67 -1.05
C LEU A 272 -10.36 -32.87 -2.23
N VAL A 273 -10.88 -32.89 -3.46
CA VAL A 273 -10.03 -32.86 -4.66
C VAL A 273 -9.32 -31.50 -4.75
N ALA A 274 -10.00 -30.39 -4.43
CA ALA A 274 -9.36 -29.07 -4.32
C ALA A 274 -8.22 -29.06 -3.29
N VAL A 275 -8.43 -29.67 -2.11
CA VAL A 275 -7.38 -29.86 -1.09
C VAL A 275 -6.20 -30.67 -1.64
N HIS A 276 -6.47 -31.78 -2.34
CA HIS A 276 -5.42 -32.59 -2.94
C HIS A 276 -4.54 -31.79 -3.92
N LEU A 277 -5.17 -31.04 -4.83
CA LEU A 277 -4.46 -30.24 -5.82
C LEU A 277 -3.71 -29.07 -5.20
N ALA A 278 -4.26 -28.41 -4.18
CA ALA A 278 -3.58 -27.35 -3.45
C ALA A 278 -2.33 -27.87 -2.73
N CYS A 279 -2.42 -29.02 -2.05
CA CYS A 279 -1.25 -29.65 -1.43
C CYS A 279 -0.17 -29.95 -2.49
N ARG A 280 -0.55 -30.45 -3.67
CA ARG A 280 0.39 -30.68 -4.77
C ARG A 280 1.04 -29.39 -5.23
N SER A 281 0.26 -28.34 -5.43
CA SER A 281 0.73 -27.02 -5.89
C SER A 281 1.71 -26.37 -4.91
N LEU A 282 1.48 -26.54 -3.61
CA LEU A 282 2.43 -26.13 -2.56
C LEU A 282 3.72 -26.95 -2.61
N SER A 283 3.62 -28.28 -2.79
CA SER A 283 4.79 -29.16 -2.89
C SER A 283 5.57 -29.03 -4.19
N THR A 284 5.00 -28.43 -5.24
CA THR A 284 5.67 -28.10 -6.51
C THR A 284 6.11 -26.64 -6.60
N TRP A 285 5.87 -25.83 -5.57
CA TRP A 285 6.18 -24.39 -5.51
C TRP A 285 5.48 -23.56 -6.59
N ASP A 286 4.35 -24.04 -7.11
CA ASP A 286 3.47 -23.25 -7.97
C ASP A 286 2.73 -22.17 -7.14
N CYS A 287 2.58 -22.41 -5.83
CA CYS A 287 2.17 -21.40 -4.85
C CYS A 287 2.93 -21.54 -3.53
N ASP A 288 2.92 -20.47 -2.73
CA ASP A 288 3.54 -20.41 -1.40
C ASP A 288 2.50 -20.51 -0.27
N ILE A 289 1.31 -19.98 -0.52
CA ILE A 289 0.11 -20.11 0.31
C ILE A 289 -1.02 -20.57 -0.63
N ALA A 290 -1.96 -21.36 -0.12
CA ALA A 290 -3.16 -21.73 -0.86
C ALA A 290 -4.43 -21.50 -0.03
N LEU A 291 -5.38 -20.77 -0.61
CA LEU A 291 -6.76 -20.70 -0.15
C LEU A 291 -7.52 -21.88 -0.76
N VAL A 292 -8.04 -22.77 0.07
CA VAL A 292 -8.76 -23.95 -0.39
C VAL A 292 -10.16 -23.94 0.19
N GLY A 293 -11.16 -23.95 -0.67
CA GLY A 293 -12.55 -23.87 -0.23
C GLY A 293 -13.48 -24.84 -0.92
N GLY A 294 -14.71 -24.84 -0.44
CA GLY A 294 -15.85 -25.42 -1.12
C GLY A 294 -17.12 -24.66 -0.75
N THR A 295 -18.04 -24.55 -1.71
CA THR A 295 -19.32 -23.87 -1.50
C THR A 295 -20.47 -24.64 -2.16
N ASN A 296 -21.65 -24.52 -1.58
CA ASN A 296 -22.90 -24.98 -2.16
C ASN A 296 -24.06 -24.13 -1.66
N VAL A 297 -24.93 -23.67 -2.56
CA VAL A 297 -26.15 -22.93 -2.23
C VAL A 297 -27.31 -23.46 -3.06
N LEU A 298 -28.42 -23.80 -2.40
CA LEU A 298 -29.55 -24.53 -2.97
C LEU A 298 -30.67 -23.57 -3.40
N ILE A 299 -30.50 -22.95 -4.56
CA ILE A 299 -31.36 -21.83 -4.95
C ILE A 299 -32.71 -22.29 -5.49
N SER A 300 -32.74 -23.22 -6.43
CA SER A 300 -33.99 -23.70 -7.03
C SER A 300 -34.47 -25.03 -6.41
N PRO A 301 -35.78 -25.28 -6.27
CA PRO A 301 -36.27 -26.55 -5.77
C PRO A 301 -36.24 -27.68 -6.81
N GLU A 302 -36.10 -27.38 -8.10
CA GLU A 302 -36.16 -28.38 -9.20
C GLU A 302 -35.24 -29.60 -9.01
N PRO A 303 -33.97 -29.47 -8.58
CA PRO A 303 -33.06 -30.61 -8.47
C PRO A 303 -33.49 -31.66 -7.43
N TRP A 304 -34.35 -31.31 -6.45
CA TRP A 304 -34.90 -32.31 -5.52
C TRP A 304 -35.72 -33.38 -6.24
N GLY A 305 -36.42 -33.03 -7.31
CA GLY A 305 -37.17 -33.99 -8.12
C GLY A 305 -36.28 -35.09 -8.67
N GLY A 306 -35.14 -34.71 -9.27
CA GLY A 306 -34.16 -35.65 -9.81
C GLY A 306 -33.49 -36.51 -8.73
N PHE A 307 -33.11 -35.92 -7.59
CA PHE A 307 -32.52 -36.68 -6.49
C PHE A 307 -33.51 -37.62 -5.79
N ARG A 308 -34.80 -37.26 -5.74
CA ARG A 308 -35.86 -38.15 -5.28
C ARG A 308 -36.04 -39.33 -6.22
N GLU A 309 -36.06 -39.08 -7.53
CA GLU A 309 -36.15 -40.14 -8.54
C GLU A 309 -34.94 -41.09 -8.46
N ALA A 310 -33.75 -40.56 -8.18
CA ALA A 310 -32.55 -41.36 -7.92
C ALA A 310 -32.62 -42.23 -6.65
N GLY A 311 -33.60 -42.00 -5.77
CA GLY A 311 -33.80 -42.77 -4.54
C GLY A 311 -32.73 -42.56 -3.47
N ILE A 312 -32.03 -41.42 -3.50
CA ILE A 312 -30.94 -41.11 -2.56
C ILE A 312 -31.33 -40.15 -1.44
N LEU A 313 -32.51 -39.52 -1.52
CA LEU A 313 -33.02 -38.62 -0.49
C LEU A 313 -33.69 -39.38 0.66
N SER A 314 -33.45 -38.93 1.88
CA SER A 314 -34.12 -39.43 3.10
C SER A 314 -35.64 -39.18 3.03
N GLN A 315 -36.42 -40.17 3.48
CA GLN A 315 -37.88 -40.04 3.59
C GLN A 315 -38.29 -39.34 4.88
N THR A 316 -37.48 -39.51 5.94
CA THR A 316 -37.66 -38.80 7.21
C THR A 316 -37.16 -37.36 7.17
N GLY A 317 -36.42 -37.00 6.12
CA GLY A 317 -35.88 -35.66 5.95
C GLY A 317 -34.72 -35.35 6.89
N CYS A 318 -33.97 -36.38 7.34
CA CYS A 318 -32.75 -36.26 8.14
C CYS A 318 -31.66 -37.25 7.65
N CYS A 319 -30.38 -36.88 7.69
CA CYS A 319 -29.29 -37.82 7.39
C CYS A 319 -29.00 -38.69 8.62
N HIS A 320 -29.14 -40.00 8.54
CA HIS A 320 -28.91 -40.92 9.67
C HIS A 320 -27.68 -41.83 9.42
N ALA A 321 -26.50 -41.21 9.30
CA ALA A 321 -25.25 -41.91 8.97
C ALA A 321 -24.93 -43.04 9.96
N PHE A 322 -24.79 -44.26 9.45
CA PHE A 322 -24.46 -45.50 10.17
C PHE A 322 -25.49 -45.98 11.21
N ASP A 323 -26.59 -45.25 11.36
CA ASP A 323 -27.69 -45.62 12.26
C ASP A 323 -28.61 -46.65 11.60
N LYS A 324 -29.33 -47.42 12.41
CA LYS A 324 -30.38 -48.35 11.98
C LYS A 324 -31.44 -47.72 11.10
N SER A 325 -31.71 -46.43 11.28
CA SER A 325 -32.70 -45.66 10.54
C SER A 325 -32.17 -44.96 9.28
N ALA A 326 -30.96 -45.31 8.81
CA ALA A 326 -30.37 -44.83 7.55
C ALA A 326 -31.28 -45.09 6.33
N ASP A 327 -31.91 -44.04 5.81
CA ASP A 327 -32.88 -44.09 4.69
C ASP A 327 -32.53 -43.17 3.51
N GLY A 328 -31.44 -42.41 3.59
CA GLY A 328 -31.00 -41.49 2.54
C GLY A 328 -30.29 -40.26 3.09
N MET A 329 -29.93 -39.34 2.19
CA MET A 329 -29.32 -38.06 2.53
C MET A 329 -30.32 -36.91 2.48
N VAL A 330 -29.95 -35.79 3.07
CA VAL A 330 -30.62 -34.50 2.99
C VAL A 330 -29.65 -33.50 2.39
N ARG A 331 -30.11 -32.67 1.46
CA ARG A 331 -29.26 -31.65 0.82
C ARG A 331 -28.95 -30.54 1.80
N GLY A 332 -27.77 -29.92 1.67
CA GLY A 332 -27.39 -28.78 2.49
C GLY A 332 -26.59 -27.72 1.75
N GLU A 333 -26.55 -26.55 2.36
CA GLU A 333 -25.83 -25.35 1.93
C GLU A 333 -24.66 -25.09 2.85
N GLY A 334 -23.63 -24.44 2.33
CA GLY A 334 -22.57 -23.92 3.17
C GLY A 334 -21.31 -23.59 2.40
N CYS A 335 -20.41 -22.89 3.08
CA CYS A 335 -19.12 -22.52 2.57
C CYS A 335 -18.06 -22.79 3.64
N GLY A 336 -16.94 -23.38 3.24
CA GLY A 336 -15.77 -23.53 4.11
C GLY A 336 -14.51 -23.19 3.33
N VAL A 337 -13.57 -22.52 3.97
CA VAL A 337 -12.25 -22.19 3.43
C VAL A 337 -11.19 -22.50 4.48
N ILE A 338 -10.08 -23.10 4.04
CA ILE A 338 -8.88 -23.27 4.84
C ILE A 338 -7.70 -22.58 4.15
N VAL A 339 -6.76 -22.11 4.96
CA VAL A 339 -5.49 -21.54 4.48
C VAL A 339 -4.40 -22.57 4.70
N LEU A 340 -3.69 -22.91 3.63
CA LEU A 340 -2.63 -23.90 3.60
C LEU A 340 -1.28 -23.25 3.32
N GLN A 341 -0.24 -23.76 3.96
CA GLN A 341 1.15 -23.40 3.70
C GLN A 341 2.04 -24.63 3.91
N ARG A 342 3.20 -24.70 3.25
CA ARG A 342 4.21 -25.74 3.57
C ARG A 342 4.58 -25.67 5.05
N LEU A 343 4.73 -26.83 5.71
CA LEU A 343 4.98 -26.89 7.15
C LEU A 343 6.29 -26.19 7.55
N SER A 344 7.33 -26.26 6.72
CA SER A 344 8.60 -25.57 6.94
C SER A 344 8.44 -24.04 6.95
N ASP A 345 7.72 -23.50 5.97
CA ASP A 345 7.46 -22.06 5.85
C ASP A 345 6.60 -21.55 7.00
N ALA A 346 5.53 -22.27 7.36
CA ALA A 346 4.67 -21.90 8.50
C ALA A 346 5.46 -21.84 9.83
N ARG A 347 6.42 -22.76 10.04
CA ARG A 347 7.30 -22.75 11.21
C ARG A 347 8.30 -21.60 11.18
N LEU A 348 8.91 -21.34 10.02
CA LEU A 348 9.87 -20.25 9.85
C LEU A 348 9.23 -18.89 10.14
N GLU A 349 7.98 -18.71 9.72
CA GLU A 349 7.20 -17.49 9.91
C GLU A 349 6.50 -17.41 11.28
N GLY A 350 6.68 -18.42 12.14
CA GLY A 350 6.09 -18.46 13.47
C GLY A 350 4.56 -18.49 13.48
N ARG A 351 3.94 -19.10 12.46
CA ARG A 351 2.47 -19.17 12.35
C ARG A 351 1.88 -20.22 13.27
N ARG A 352 0.63 -19.98 13.69
CA ARG A 352 -0.18 -21.00 14.37
C ARG A 352 -0.52 -22.11 13.36
N ILE A 353 -0.19 -23.33 13.73
CA ILE A 353 -0.52 -24.54 12.94
C ILE A 353 -1.67 -25.24 13.66
N LEU A 354 -2.83 -25.31 13.00
CA LEU A 354 -4.04 -25.93 13.56
C LEU A 354 -3.98 -27.45 13.40
N ALA A 355 -3.51 -27.91 12.25
CA ALA A 355 -3.30 -29.32 11.92
C ALA A 355 -2.29 -29.46 10.77
N ILE A 356 -1.89 -30.68 10.48
CA ILE A 356 -0.97 -31.03 9.39
C ILE A 356 -1.66 -31.99 8.43
N LEU A 357 -1.73 -31.66 7.15
CA LEU A 357 -2.14 -32.56 6.08
C LEU A 357 -0.92 -33.35 5.62
N THR A 358 -0.82 -34.61 6.03
CA THR A 358 0.37 -35.45 5.79
C THR A 358 0.29 -36.20 4.46
N GLY A 359 -0.91 -36.47 3.97
CA GLY A 359 -1.10 -37.10 2.66
C GLY A 359 -2.56 -37.09 2.20
N SER A 360 -2.75 -37.24 0.90
CA SER A 360 -4.07 -37.33 0.28
C SER A 360 -4.03 -38.17 -1.00
N ALA A 361 -5.18 -38.72 -1.38
CA ALA A 361 -5.33 -39.49 -2.61
C ALA A 361 -6.69 -39.23 -3.26
N VAL A 362 -6.72 -39.33 -4.59
CA VAL A 362 -7.92 -39.24 -5.43
C VAL A 362 -7.92 -40.41 -6.41
N ASN A 363 -9.06 -41.05 -6.63
CA ASN A 363 -9.23 -42.10 -7.66
C ASN A 363 -10.65 -42.11 -8.25
N GLN A 364 -10.95 -43.12 -9.07
CA GLN A 364 -12.24 -43.33 -9.71
C GLN A 364 -12.74 -44.77 -9.49
N ASP A 365 -14.05 -44.92 -9.27
CA ASP A 365 -14.77 -46.19 -9.17
C ASP A 365 -14.71 -47.05 -10.45
N GLY A 366 -14.43 -46.43 -11.60
CA GLY A 366 -14.40 -47.05 -12.90
C GLY A 366 -15.78 -47.55 -13.30
N LYS A 367 -15.84 -48.77 -13.86
CA LYS A 367 -17.10 -49.40 -14.25
C LYS A 367 -17.76 -50.09 -13.06
N SER A 368 -18.49 -49.34 -12.24
CA SER A 368 -19.31 -49.85 -11.14
C SER A 368 -20.70 -50.32 -11.63
N ASN A 369 -21.61 -50.64 -10.70
CA ASN A 369 -22.97 -51.14 -11.00
C ASN A 369 -23.94 -50.05 -11.52
N GLY A 370 -23.42 -48.87 -11.84
CA GLY A 370 -24.17 -47.71 -12.32
C GLY A 370 -23.37 -46.46 -12.02
N ILE A 371 -23.53 -45.40 -12.80
CA ILE A 371 -22.70 -44.19 -12.66
C ILE A 371 -22.72 -43.60 -11.23
N MET A 372 -23.85 -43.72 -10.52
CA MET A 372 -24.03 -43.28 -9.13
C MET A 372 -23.77 -44.37 -8.07
N ALA A 373 -23.47 -45.59 -8.48
CA ALA A 373 -23.25 -46.70 -7.56
C ALA A 373 -21.79 -46.68 -7.06
N PRO A 374 -21.55 -46.61 -5.74
CA PRO A 374 -20.20 -46.62 -5.19
C PRO A 374 -19.50 -47.97 -5.38
N ASN A 375 -18.16 -47.97 -5.44
CA ASN A 375 -17.34 -49.17 -5.58
C ASN A 375 -16.47 -49.45 -4.33
N PRO A 376 -16.73 -50.55 -3.58
CA PRO A 376 -15.95 -50.89 -2.38
C PRO A 376 -14.44 -51.01 -2.62
N SER A 377 -14.03 -51.62 -3.73
CA SER A 377 -12.61 -51.82 -4.05
C SER A 377 -11.90 -50.50 -4.35
N ALA A 378 -12.61 -49.55 -4.97
CA ALA A 378 -12.06 -48.22 -5.25
C ALA A 378 -11.94 -47.40 -3.96
N GLN A 379 -12.91 -47.49 -3.06
CA GLN A 379 -12.82 -46.87 -1.74
C GLN A 379 -11.65 -47.45 -0.93
N ILE A 380 -11.47 -48.78 -0.87
CA ILE A 380 -10.28 -49.39 -0.25
C ILE A 380 -8.99 -48.84 -0.87
N GLY A 381 -8.92 -48.77 -2.20
CA GLY A 381 -7.75 -48.26 -2.91
C GLY A 381 -7.40 -46.81 -2.58
N VAL A 382 -8.39 -45.90 -2.48
CA VAL A 382 -8.11 -44.49 -2.16
C VAL A 382 -7.65 -44.32 -0.72
N LEU A 383 -8.24 -45.06 0.23
CA LEU A 383 -7.83 -45.07 1.64
C LEU A 383 -6.39 -45.53 1.80
N GLU A 384 -6.02 -46.67 1.20
CA GLU A 384 -4.65 -47.17 1.25
C GLU A 384 -3.64 -46.20 0.61
N ASN A 385 -4.00 -45.59 -0.52
CA ASN A 385 -3.11 -44.68 -1.23
C ASN A 385 -2.88 -43.38 -0.47
N ALA A 386 -3.89 -42.88 0.25
CA ALA A 386 -3.72 -41.72 1.13
C ALA A 386 -2.76 -42.03 2.29
N CYS A 387 -2.87 -43.21 2.92
CA CYS A 387 -1.91 -43.66 3.94
C CYS A 387 -0.50 -43.83 3.38
N LYS A 388 -0.36 -44.43 2.18
CA LYS A 388 0.94 -44.56 1.49
C LYS A 388 1.54 -43.19 1.18
N SER A 389 0.73 -42.23 0.73
CA SER A 389 1.17 -40.84 0.49
C SER A 389 1.64 -40.18 1.78
N ALA A 390 0.92 -40.38 2.88
CA ALA A 390 1.24 -39.86 4.21
C ALA A 390 2.43 -40.58 4.88
N ARG A 391 2.81 -41.76 4.38
CA ARG A 391 3.76 -42.68 5.02
C ARG A 391 3.33 -43.06 6.45
N VAL A 392 2.03 -43.25 6.63
CA VAL A 392 1.40 -43.61 7.91
C VAL A 392 0.88 -45.04 7.84
N ASP A 393 1.11 -45.82 8.90
CA ASP A 393 0.48 -47.13 9.05
C ASP A 393 -1.04 -46.95 9.26
N PRO A 394 -1.92 -47.61 8.48
CA PRO A 394 -3.37 -47.57 8.70
C PRO A 394 -3.82 -47.83 10.15
N LEU A 395 -3.06 -48.60 10.95
CA LEU A 395 -3.34 -48.83 12.37
C LEU A 395 -3.20 -47.57 13.25
N GLU A 396 -2.50 -46.55 12.78
CA GLU A 396 -2.28 -45.30 13.51
C GLU A 396 -3.40 -44.28 13.27
N ILE A 397 -4.31 -44.52 12.32
CA ILE A 397 -5.51 -43.71 12.14
C ILE A 397 -6.48 -44.03 13.28
N GLY A 398 -6.81 -43.02 14.09
CA GLY A 398 -7.68 -43.16 15.26
C GLY A 398 -9.14 -42.80 14.99
N TYR A 399 -9.37 -41.93 14.02
CA TYR A 399 -10.71 -41.45 13.64
C TYR A 399 -10.86 -41.38 12.12
N VAL A 400 -12.06 -41.60 11.59
CA VAL A 400 -12.41 -41.20 10.22
C VAL A 400 -13.70 -40.39 10.21
N GLU A 401 -13.60 -39.16 9.67
CA GLU A 401 -14.75 -38.42 9.20
C GLU A 401 -15.17 -39.02 7.85
N ALA A 402 -16.23 -39.80 7.91
CA ALA A 402 -16.71 -40.56 6.77
C ALA A 402 -17.47 -39.67 5.77
N HIS A 403 -17.63 -40.16 4.55
CA HIS A 403 -18.60 -39.61 3.62
C HIS A 403 -20.02 -39.76 4.20
N GLY A 404 -20.37 -40.91 4.79
CA GLY A 404 -21.46 -41.11 5.74
C GLY A 404 -22.72 -40.32 5.41
N THR A 405 -23.36 -40.66 4.29
CA THR A 405 -24.54 -39.95 3.78
C THR A 405 -25.84 -40.42 4.40
N GLY A 406 -25.84 -41.52 5.16
CA GLY A 406 -27.07 -42.10 5.71
C GLY A 406 -27.81 -42.96 4.69
N THR A 407 -27.17 -43.34 3.57
CA THR A 407 -27.77 -44.21 2.57
C THR A 407 -27.55 -45.67 2.95
N SER A 408 -28.60 -46.49 2.90
CA SER A 408 -28.54 -47.91 3.32
C SER A 408 -27.47 -48.72 2.58
N LEU A 409 -27.22 -48.44 1.29
CA LEU A 409 -26.15 -49.08 0.52
C LEU A 409 -24.78 -48.42 0.74
N GLY A 410 -24.71 -47.08 0.71
CA GLY A 410 -23.46 -46.34 0.83
C GLY A 410 -22.77 -46.56 2.17
N ASP A 411 -23.52 -46.48 3.28
CA ASP A 411 -22.96 -46.65 4.62
C ASP A 411 -22.38 -48.06 4.83
N ARG A 412 -23.01 -49.10 4.25
CA ARG A 412 -22.49 -50.48 4.30
C ARG A 412 -21.19 -50.64 3.52
N ILE A 413 -21.13 -50.05 2.32
CA ILE A 413 -19.95 -50.11 1.46
C ILE A 413 -18.78 -49.36 2.10
N GLU A 414 -19.04 -48.17 2.62
CA GLU A 414 -18.03 -47.35 3.28
C GLU A 414 -17.54 -48.01 4.58
N ALA A 415 -18.43 -48.48 5.45
CA ALA A 415 -18.03 -49.20 6.65
C ALA A 415 -17.19 -50.44 6.32
N HIS A 416 -17.55 -51.19 5.27
CA HIS A 416 -16.72 -52.30 4.81
C HIS A 416 -15.32 -51.84 4.39
N ALA A 417 -15.21 -50.80 3.56
CA ALA A 417 -13.92 -50.27 3.13
C ALA A 417 -13.04 -49.80 4.31
N LEU A 418 -13.64 -49.07 5.26
CA LEU A 418 -12.96 -48.60 6.47
C LEU A 418 -12.46 -49.77 7.34
N GLY A 419 -13.31 -50.78 7.57
CA GLY A 419 -12.92 -51.96 8.36
C GLY A 419 -11.80 -52.77 7.70
N MET A 420 -11.79 -52.83 6.37
CA MET A 420 -10.78 -53.54 5.60
C MET A 420 -9.40 -52.87 5.64
N VAL A 421 -9.35 -51.54 5.65
CA VAL A 421 -8.08 -50.78 5.66
C VAL A 421 -7.61 -50.49 7.08
N PHE A 422 -8.48 -49.98 7.94
CA PHE A 422 -8.13 -49.47 9.26
C PHE A 422 -8.53 -50.41 10.41
N GLY A 423 -9.55 -51.24 10.22
CA GLY A 423 -10.10 -52.11 11.26
C GLY A 423 -9.35 -53.43 11.48
N ARG A 424 -8.64 -53.92 10.45
CA ARG A 424 -7.87 -55.18 10.52
C ARG A 424 -6.74 -55.06 11.55
N LYS A 425 -6.62 -56.06 12.44
CA LYS A 425 -5.53 -56.19 13.44
C LYS A 425 -5.44 -55.05 14.47
N ARG A 426 -6.57 -54.62 15.06
CA ARG A 426 -6.59 -53.69 16.20
C ARG A 426 -6.71 -54.33 17.62
N PRO A 427 -6.13 -55.51 17.98
CA PRO A 427 -6.22 -55.98 19.36
C PRO A 427 -5.34 -55.11 20.27
N GLY A 428 -5.96 -54.40 21.22
CA GLY A 428 -5.29 -53.53 22.19
C GLY A 428 -5.31 -52.02 21.87
N SER A 429 -5.51 -51.63 20.61
CA SER A 429 -5.58 -50.21 20.19
C SER A 429 -7.00 -49.61 20.22
N GLY A 430 -8.01 -50.43 20.51
CA GLY A 430 -9.43 -50.05 20.40
C GLY A 430 -9.94 -50.02 18.95
N PRO A 431 -11.27 -49.93 18.77
CA PRO A 431 -11.88 -49.81 17.44
C PRO A 431 -11.46 -48.51 16.74
N LEU A 432 -11.55 -48.48 15.42
CA LEU A 432 -11.51 -47.21 14.68
C LEU A 432 -12.79 -46.43 15.01
N MET A 433 -12.63 -45.21 15.48
CA MET A 433 -13.75 -44.31 15.69
C MET A 433 -14.19 -43.70 14.35
N ILE A 434 -15.48 -43.66 14.09
CA ILE A 434 -16.04 -43.07 12.87
C ILE A 434 -17.18 -42.10 13.19
N GLY A 435 -17.43 -41.15 12.31
CA GLY A 435 -18.55 -40.23 12.41
C GLY A 435 -18.82 -39.50 11.10
N SER A 436 -19.90 -38.72 11.06
CA SER A 436 -20.23 -37.84 9.95
C SER A 436 -20.82 -36.54 10.50
N ILE A 437 -20.48 -35.41 9.87
CA ILE A 437 -21.07 -34.09 10.13
C ILE A 437 -22.43 -33.92 9.44
N LYS A 438 -22.72 -34.72 8.42
CA LYS A 438 -23.93 -34.56 7.57
C LYS A 438 -25.25 -34.70 8.33
N PRO A 439 -25.38 -35.54 9.38
CA PRO A 439 -26.57 -35.51 10.24
C PRO A 439 -26.84 -34.17 10.91
N ASN A 440 -25.80 -33.36 11.16
CA ASN A 440 -25.95 -32.08 11.84
C ASN A 440 -26.34 -30.95 10.89
N ILE A 441 -25.78 -30.92 9.67
CA ILE A 441 -25.88 -29.77 8.75
C ILE A 441 -26.36 -30.11 7.34
N GLY A 442 -26.68 -31.37 7.07
CA GLY A 442 -27.02 -31.87 5.73
C GLY A 442 -25.77 -32.19 4.89
N HIS A 443 -25.99 -32.75 3.70
CA HIS A 443 -24.95 -33.01 2.73
C HIS A 443 -24.68 -31.75 1.91
N LEU A 444 -23.57 -31.07 2.21
CA LEU A 444 -23.20 -29.80 1.56
C LEU A 444 -22.60 -29.94 0.15
N GLU A 445 -22.87 -31.04 -0.54
CA GLU A 445 -22.41 -31.34 -1.92
C GLU A 445 -20.94 -30.93 -2.18
N GLY A 446 -20.66 -29.94 -3.04
CA GLY A 446 -19.30 -29.46 -3.32
C GLY A 446 -18.51 -29.00 -2.08
N ALA A 447 -19.18 -28.54 -1.02
CA ALA A 447 -18.60 -28.15 0.26
C ALA A 447 -18.57 -29.27 1.31
N ALA A 448 -19.10 -30.47 1.02
CA ALA A 448 -19.20 -31.53 2.02
C ALA A 448 -17.83 -32.01 2.53
N GLY A 449 -16.86 -32.08 1.63
CA GLY A 449 -15.49 -32.46 1.93
C GLY A 449 -14.80 -31.49 2.87
N ILE A 450 -14.86 -30.18 2.57
CA ILE A 450 -14.24 -29.15 3.41
C ILE A 450 -14.91 -29.05 4.78
N ALA A 451 -16.23 -29.23 4.89
CA ALA A 451 -16.92 -29.24 6.17
C ALA A 451 -16.45 -30.39 7.08
N GLY A 452 -16.32 -31.60 6.52
CA GLY A 452 -15.75 -32.74 7.23
C GLY A 452 -14.28 -32.51 7.61
N LEU A 453 -13.49 -31.90 6.72
CA LEU A 453 -12.09 -31.59 6.99
C LEU A 453 -11.94 -30.58 8.13
N ILE A 454 -12.73 -29.52 8.15
CA ILE A 454 -12.73 -28.53 9.24
C ILE A 454 -13.05 -29.19 10.57
N LYS A 455 -14.08 -30.06 10.64
CA LYS A 455 -14.39 -30.82 11.85
C LYS A 455 -13.19 -31.67 12.31
N ALA A 456 -12.54 -32.38 11.39
CA ALA A 456 -11.38 -33.20 11.72
C ALA A 456 -10.18 -32.37 12.21
N VAL A 457 -9.92 -31.20 11.59
CA VAL A 457 -8.90 -30.24 12.02
C VAL A 457 -9.16 -29.78 13.46
N LEU A 458 -10.40 -29.38 13.78
CA LEU A 458 -10.76 -28.95 15.14
C LEU A 458 -10.63 -30.09 16.17
N MET A 459 -10.99 -31.32 15.78
CA MET A 459 -10.88 -32.48 16.67
C MET A 459 -9.42 -32.82 17.01
N VAL A 460 -8.51 -32.77 16.04
CA VAL A 460 -7.07 -32.99 16.32
C VAL A 460 -6.46 -31.82 17.09
N GLU A 461 -6.85 -30.59 16.79
CA GLU A 461 -6.36 -29.38 17.45
C GLU A 461 -6.74 -29.33 18.94
N ARG A 462 -7.99 -29.66 19.26
CA ARG A 462 -8.53 -29.65 20.63
C ARG A 462 -8.40 -30.98 21.35
N GLY A 463 -7.88 -32.01 20.68
CA GLY A 463 -7.66 -33.33 21.27
C GLY A 463 -8.94 -34.01 21.77
N SER A 464 -10.07 -33.85 21.09
CA SER A 464 -11.37 -34.43 21.49
C SER A 464 -12.13 -34.97 20.28
N LEU A 465 -12.87 -36.06 20.48
CA LEU A 465 -13.72 -36.66 19.47
C LEU A 465 -15.15 -36.12 19.61
N LEU A 466 -15.65 -35.45 18.57
CA LEU A 466 -17.01 -34.93 18.51
C LEU A 466 -18.03 -36.02 18.15
N PRO A 467 -19.24 -35.99 18.76
CA PRO A 467 -20.29 -36.96 18.46
C PRO A 467 -20.83 -36.82 17.03
N SER A 468 -21.27 -37.93 16.44
CA SER A 468 -22.02 -37.96 15.19
C SER A 468 -23.48 -37.60 15.49
N GLY A 469 -24.01 -36.55 14.83
CA GLY A 469 -25.41 -36.14 15.02
C GLY A 469 -26.39 -37.26 14.65
N GLY A 470 -27.56 -37.28 15.31
CA GLY A 470 -28.66 -38.20 14.99
C GLY A 470 -28.39 -39.70 15.22
N PHE A 471 -27.19 -40.09 15.64
CA PHE A 471 -26.86 -41.50 15.89
C PHE A 471 -27.42 -41.97 17.23
N THR A 472 -28.19 -43.06 17.19
CA THR A 472 -28.87 -43.65 18.35
C THR A 472 -28.57 -45.15 18.51
N GLU A 473 -28.68 -45.92 17.43
CA GLU A 473 -28.48 -47.37 17.43
C GLU A 473 -27.71 -47.78 16.16
N PRO A 474 -26.65 -48.61 16.27
CA PRO A 474 -25.88 -49.04 15.11
C PRO A 474 -26.73 -49.80 14.10
N ASN A 475 -26.50 -49.56 12.81
CA ASN A 475 -27.18 -50.27 11.74
C ASN A 475 -26.87 -51.79 11.78
N PRO A 476 -27.88 -52.67 11.98
CA PRO A 476 -27.65 -54.11 12.12
C PRO A 476 -27.14 -54.77 10.84
N ALA A 477 -27.25 -54.10 9.68
CA ALA A 477 -26.72 -54.59 8.42
C ALA A 477 -25.21 -54.31 8.25
N ILE A 478 -24.58 -53.61 9.21
CA ILE A 478 -23.14 -53.34 9.25
C ILE A 478 -22.53 -54.14 10.42
N PRO A 479 -21.59 -55.07 10.16
CA PRO A 479 -20.96 -55.86 11.22
C PRO A 479 -19.84 -55.05 11.92
N PHE A 480 -20.21 -53.99 12.66
CA PHE A 480 -19.26 -53.04 13.30
C PHE A 480 -18.15 -53.73 14.10
N THR A 481 -18.49 -54.71 14.94
CA THR A 481 -17.52 -55.43 15.77
C THR A 481 -16.52 -56.22 14.94
N GLU A 482 -16.97 -56.91 13.89
CA GLU A 482 -16.10 -57.70 12.98
C GLU A 482 -15.20 -56.79 12.14
N LEU A 483 -15.71 -55.61 11.77
CA LEU A 483 -14.98 -54.58 11.04
C LEU A 483 -14.08 -53.73 11.95
N GLY A 484 -14.13 -53.91 13.28
CA GLY A 484 -13.34 -53.13 14.23
C GLY A 484 -13.70 -51.64 14.24
N LEU A 485 -14.98 -51.29 14.05
CA LEU A 485 -15.47 -49.92 13.95
C LEU A 485 -16.39 -49.56 15.12
N ARG A 486 -16.40 -48.28 15.52
CA ARG A 486 -17.38 -47.73 16.45
C ARG A 486 -17.75 -46.31 16.07
N VAL A 487 -19.03 -45.99 16.03
CA VAL A 487 -19.50 -44.61 15.81
C VAL A 487 -19.30 -43.80 17.09
N VAL A 488 -18.80 -42.56 16.98
CA VAL A 488 -18.71 -41.64 18.12
C VAL A 488 -20.11 -41.14 18.46
N ASP A 489 -20.65 -41.56 19.59
CA ASP A 489 -22.01 -41.23 20.06
C ASP A 489 -22.03 -40.13 21.13
N GLU A 490 -20.93 -39.87 21.82
CA GLU A 490 -20.78 -38.81 22.82
C GLU A 490 -19.44 -38.06 22.69
N LEU A 491 -19.39 -36.81 23.20
CA LEU A 491 -18.13 -36.08 23.30
C LEU A 491 -17.19 -36.86 24.21
N GLN A 492 -16.01 -37.20 23.71
CA GLN A 492 -15.00 -37.91 24.50
C GLN A 492 -13.61 -37.34 24.22
N GLU A 493 -12.74 -37.37 25.24
CA GLU A 493 -11.33 -37.00 25.09
C GLU A 493 -10.65 -37.94 24.09
N TRP A 494 -9.78 -37.40 23.24
CA TRP A 494 -8.94 -38.19 22.35
C TRP A 494 -7.59 -38.43 23.02
N PRO A 495 -7.32 -39.61 23.62
CA PRO A 495 -6.13 -39.83 24.44
C PRO A 495 -4.84 -39.68 23.63
N VAL A 496 -3.84 -39.02 24.23
CA VAL A 496 -2.48 -38.93 23.69
C VAL A 496 -1.77 -40.26 23.91
N VAL A 497 -1.19 -40.82 22.85
CA VAL A 497 -0.33 -42.00 22.93
C VAL A 497 1.11 -41.55 22.69
N ALA A 498 2.00 -41.81 23.64
CA ALA A 498 3.39 -41.37 23.55
C ALA A 498 4.05 -41.81 22.23
N GLY A 499 4.60 -40.84 21.49
CA GLY A 499 5.23 -41.06 20.19
C GLY A 499 4.28 -41.26 19.00
N ARG A 500 2.96 -41.11 19.21
CA ARG A 500 1.94 -41.23 18.14
C ARG A 500 1.00 -40.02 18.16
N PRO A 501 1.09 -39.10 17.18
CA PRO A 501 0.19 -37.97 17.10
C PRO A 501 -1.24 -38.44 16.79
N ARG A 502 -2.25 -37.67 17.20
CA ARG A 502 -3.64 -37.95 16.82
C ARG A 502 -3.78 -37.80 15.30
N ARG A 503 -4.40 -38.81 14.66
CA ARG A 503 -4.59 -38.84 13.21
C ARG A 503 -6.02 -39.18 12.82
N ALA A 504 -6.57 -38.37 11.93
CA ALA A 504 -7.88 -38.56 11.34
C ALA A 504 -7.77 -38.79 9.83
N GLY A 505 -8.63 -39.65 9.28
CA GLY A 505 -8.93 -39.68 7.85
C GLY A 505 -10.20 -38.85 7.55
N VAL A 506 -10.28 -38.25 6.38
CA VAL A 506 -11.48 -37.54 5.90
C VAL A 506 -11.82 -38.04 4.50
N SER A 507 -13.01 -38.60 4.33
CA SER A 507 -13.49 -39.17 3.06
C SER A 507 -14.56 -38.31 2.41
N SER A 508 -14.51 -38.19 1.08
CA SER A 508 -15.66 -37.73 0.29
C SER A 508 -15.73 -38.42 -1.06
N PHE A 509 -16.90 -38.92 -1.41
CA PHE A 509 -17.14 -39.75 -2.60
C PHE A 509 -18.16 -39.07 -3.51
N GLY A 510 -17.73 -38.64 -4.69
CA GLY A 510 -18.60 -37.98 -5.66
C GLY A 510 -19.57 -38.97 -6.30
N PHE A 511 -20.83 -38.57 -6.53
CA PHE A 511 -21.81 -39.45 -7.18
C PHE A 511 -21.43 -39.81 -8.64
N GLY A 512 -20.44 -39.15 -9.24
CA GLY A 512 -19.87 -39.56 -10.53
C GLY A 512 -18.80 -40.66 -10.42
N GLY A 513 -18.47 -41.13 -9.21
CA GLY A 513 -17.48 -42.17 -8.93
C GLY A 513 -16.07 -41.65 -8.58
N THR A 514 -15.86 -40.34 -8.47
CA THR A 514 -14.56 -39.77 -8.06
C THR A 514 -14.44 -39.73 -6.54
N ASN A 515 -13.50 -40.48 -5.96
CA ASN A 515 -13.28 -40.56 -4.52
C ASN A 515 -12.06 -39.75 -4.10
N ALA A 516 -12.12 -39.11 -2.94
CA ALA A 516 -11.00 -38.44 -2.31
C ALA A 516 -10.87 -38.83 -0.83
N HIS A 517 -9.64 -38.97 -0.35
CA HIS A 517 -9.33 -39.16 1.06
C HIS A 517 -8.11 -38.35 1.49
N VAL A 518 -8.17 -37.70 2.65
CA VAL A 518 -7.11 -36.86 3.22
C VAL A 518 -6.76 -37.35 4.63
N ILE A 519 -5.47 -37.42 4.95
CA ILE A 519 -4.95 -37.73 6.29
C ILE A 519 -4.57 -36.43 6.99
N VAL A 520 -5.18 -36.22 8.16
CA VAL A 520 -4.99 -35.07 9.05
C VAL A 520 -4.25 -35.54 10.30
N GLU A 521 -3.22 -34.82 10.71
CA GLU A 521 -2.40 -35.09 11.88
C GLU A 521 -2.38 -33.87 12.81
N GLU A 522 -2.37 -34.14 14.11
CA GLU A 522 -2.15 -33.14 15.15
C GLU A 522 -0.81 -32.41 14.96
N ALA A 523 -0.82 -31.08 15.09
CA ALA A 523 0.41 -30.31 15.13
C ALA A 523 1.15 -30.61 16.43
N GLY A 524 2.31 -31.28 16.34
CA GLY A 524 3.14 -31.53 17.54
C GLY A 524 3.41 -30.24 18.29
N SER A 525 3.21 -30.25 19.60
CA SER A 525 3.39 -29.09 20.48
C SER A 525 4.84 -28.61 20.40
N VAL A 526 5.11 -27.61 19.55
CA VAL A 526 6.40 -26.93 19.48
C VAL A 526 6.52 -26.11 20.76
N GLY A 527 7.12 -26.69 21.80
CA GLY A 527 7.65 -25.96 22.95
C GLY A 527 6.65 -25.15 23.77
N ALA A 528 5.47 -25.68 24.11
CA ALA A 528 4.72 -25.13 25.24
C ALA A 528 5.49 -25.30 26.58
N ASP A 529 6.41 -26.27 26.64
CA ASP A 529 7.25 -26.55 27.82
C ASP A 529 8.50 -25.67 27.99
N THR A 530 8.77 -24.73 27.07
CA THR A 530 9.85 -23.73 27.25
C THR A 530 9.35 -22.33 27.60
N VAL A 531 8.05 -22.16 27.92
CA VAL A 531 7.49 -20.87 28.40
C VAL A 531 6.71 -21.00 29.71
N SER A 532 6.69 -22.16 30.38
CA SER A 532 6.17 -22.30 31.74
C SER A 532 7.07 -21.71 32.84
N GLY A 533 8.16 -21.03 32.45
CA GLY A 533 9.06 -20.26 33.31
C GLY A 533 8.82 -18.74 33.32
N ARG A 534 7.57 -18.26 33.23
CA ARG A 534 7.20 -16.89 33.65
C ARG A 534 6.44 -16.95 34.98
N ALA A 535 7.09 -17.51 35.99
CA ALA A 535 6.92 -17.03 37.35
C ALA A 535 7.94 -15.90 37.53
N ASP A 536 7.50 -14.72 37.98
CA ASP A 536 8.38 -13.65 38.48
C ASP A 536 9.44 -13.06 37.54
N VAL A 537 9.01 -12.59 36.36
CA VAL A 537 9.48 -11.25 35.95
C VAL A 537 8.34 -10.30 36.26
N GLY A 538 8.36 -9.76 37.48
CA GLY A 538 7.50 -8.67 37.91
C GLY A 538 7.55 -7.56 36.87
N GLY A 539 6.42 -7.39 36.18
CA GLY A 539 6.35 -6.58 34.98
C GLY A 539 4.99 -6.60 34.30
N SER A 540 3.90 -6.79 35.04
CA SER A 540 2.62 -6.13 34.71
C SER A 540 2.73 -4.59 34.91
N GLY A 541 3.88 -4.03 34.49
CA GLY A 541 4.26 -2.65 34.68
C GLY A 541 3.49 -1.79 33.71
N GLY A 542 2.35 -1.27 34.19
CA GLY A 542 1.60 -0.06 33.82
C GLY A 542 2.05 0.77 32.61
N GLY A 543 2.26 0.14 31.46
CA GLY A 543 2.56 0.81 30.20
C GLY A 543 1.29 1.27 29.52
N VAL A 544 1.35 2.38 28.79
CA VAL A 544 0.25 2.84 27.94
C VAL A 544 0.14 1.92 26.73
N VAL A 545 -1.05 1.35 26.52
CA VAL A 545 -1.36 0.44 25.42
C VAL A 545 -2.38 1.10 24.47
N ALA A 546 -2.24 0.83 23.18
CA ALA A 546 -3.17 1.29 22.15
C ALA A 546 -3.87 0.10 21.47
N TRP A 547 -5.20 0.15 21.37
CA TRP A 547 -5.98 -0.76 20.54
C TRP A 547 -6.44 -0.03 19.27
N VAL A 548 -5.88 -0.45 18.14
CA VAL A 548 -6.21 0.09 16.82
C VAL A 548 -7.34 -0.72 16.21
N ILE A 549 -8.44 -0.06 15.86
CA ILE A 549 -9.59 -0.68 15.19
C ILE A 549 -9.88 0.12 13.92
N SER A 550 -10.24 -0.55 12.84
CA SER A 550 -10.61 0.11 11.59
C SER A 550 -11.81 -0.57 10.91
N GLY A 551 -12.45 0.15 9.99
CA GLY A 551 -13.49 -0.36 9.10
C GLY A 551 -13.56 0.43 7.79
N LYS A 552 -14.09 -0.18 6.72
CA LYS A 552 -14.34 0.53 5.45
C LYS A 552 -15.46 1.57 5.54
N THR A 553 -16.29 1.50 6.59
CA THR A 553 -17.34 2.49 6.88
C THR A 553 -17.40 2.80 8.37
N ALA A 554 -18.02 3.91 8.74
CA ALA A 554 -18.24 4.26 10.14
C ALA A 554 -19.07 3.20 10.90
N SER A 555 -20.06 2.57 10.23
CA SER A 555 -20.85 1.49 10.84
C SER A 555 -20.03 0.21 11.03
N ALA A 556 -19.15 -0.12 10.09
CA ALA A 556 -18.24 -1.24 10.21
C ALA A 556 -17.26 -1.05 11.38
N LEU A 557 -16.69 0.15 11.54
CA LEU A 557 -15.83 0.49 12.67
C LEU A 557 -16.54 0.27 14.02
N ALA A 558 -17.76 0.78 14.16
CA ALA A 558 -18.56 0.60 15.37
C ALA A 558 -18.91 -0.88 15.61
N ALA A 559 -19.30 -1.62 14.56
CA ALA A 559 -19.59 -3.03 14.66
C ALA A 559 -18.36 -3.85 15.07
N GLN A 560 -17.18 -3.53 14.52
CA GLN A 560 -15.92 -4.19 14.84
C GLN A 560 -15.49 -3.92 16.28
N ALA A 561 -15.57 -2.67 16.74
CA ALA A 561 -15.32 -2.32 18.14
C ALA A 561 -16.24 -3.08 19.10
N GLY A 562 -17.53 -3.20 18.75
CA GLY A 562 -18.51 -3.96 19.53
C GLY A 562 -18.23 -5.46 19.55
N ARG A 563 -17.79 -6.04 18.42
CA ARG A 563 -17.41 -7.45 18.30
C ARG A 563 -16.17 -7.75 19.14
N LEU A 564 -15.13 -6.92 19.04
CA LEU A 564 -13.92 -7.01 19.87
C LEU A 564 -14.25 -6.88 21.37
N GLY A 565 -15.06 -5.90 21.75
CA GLY A 565 -15.44 -5.67 23.14
C GLY A 565 -16.15 -6.87 23.78
N ARG A 566 -17.05 -7.54 23.04
CA ARG A 566 -17.69 -8.80 23.49
C ARG A 566 -16.69 -9.94 23.58
N TYR A 567 -15.83 -10.09 22.57
CA TYR A 567 -14.83 -11.17 22.51
C TYR A 567 -13.86 -11.12 23.69
N VAL A 568 -13.32 -9.93 23.99
CA VAL A 568 -12.37 -9.71 25.09
C VAL A 568 -13.07 -9.87 26.45
N ARG A 569 -14.31 -9.39 26.62
CA ARG A 569 -15.06 -9.60 27.87
C ARG A 569 -15.30 -11.08 28.20
N ALA A 570 -15.55 -11.91 27.19
CA ALA A 570 -15.75 -13.34 27.36
C ALA A 570 -14.45 -14.10 27.71
N ARG A 571 -13.27 -13.48 27.57
CA ARG A 571 -11.96 -14.11 27.74
C ARG A 571 -11.06 -13.29 28.69
N PRO A 572 -11.30 -13.36 30.02
CA PRO A 572 -10.57 -12.55 31.00
C PRO A 572 -9.06 -12.86 31.06
N ALA A 573 -8.62 -14.03 30.59
CA ALA A 573 -7.22 -14.41 30.55
C ALA A 573 -6.41 -13.76 29.41
N LEU A 574 -7.04 -13.07 28.45
CA LEU A 574 -6.32 -12.38 27.38
C LEU A 574 -5.57 -11.16 27.93
N ASP A 575 -4.26 -11.09 27.64
CA ASP A 575 -3.43 -9.94 27.95
C ASP A 575 -3.76 -8.76 27.03
N VAL A 576 -3.80 -7.54 27.58
CA VAL A 576 -4.20 -6.34 26.84
C VAL A 576 -3.16 -5.89 25.81
N VAL A 577 -1.88 -6.16 26.05
CA VAL A 577 -0.78 -5.90 25.13
C VAL A 577 -0.86 -6.87 23.95
N ASP A 578 -1.07 -8.16 24.23
CA ASP A 578 -1.20 -9.19 23.19
C ASP A 578 -2.39 -8.88 22.25
N VAL A 579 -3.51 -8.39 22.80
CA VAL A 579 -4.65 -7.92 22.00
C VAL A 579 -4.26 -6.72 21.14
N GLY A 580 -3.60 -5.71 21.71
CA GLY A 580 -3.17 -4.51 20.99
C GLY A 580 -2.19 -4.83 19.84
N TYR A 581 -1.20 -5.68 20.11
CA TYR A 581 -0.25 -6.13 19.11
C TYR A 581 -0.91 -6.97 18.00
N SER A 582 -1.86 -7.85 18.37
CA SER A 582 -2.57 -8.67 17.39
C SER A 582 -3.43 -7.80 16.47
N LEU A 583 -4.06 -6.74 16.97
CA LEU A 583 -4.85 -5.81 16.16
C LEU A 583 -4.03 -5.13 15.05
N VAL A 584 -2.73 -4.91 15.26
CA VAL A 584 -1.88 -4.19 14.31
C VAL A 584 -1.00 -5.11 13.47
N SER A 585 -0.75 -6.34 13.95
CA SER A 585 0.09 -7.32 13.26
C SER A 585 -0.69 -8.37 12.45
N THR A 586 -2.02 -8.42 12.59
CA THR A 586 -2.87 -9.45 11.97
C THR A 586 -4.15 -8.94 11.30
N ARG A 587 -4.41 -7.63 11.31
CA ARG A 587 -5.61 -7.02 10.71
C ARG A 587 -5.22 -5.89 9.77
N SER A 588 -6.00 -5.72 8.71
CA SER A 588 -5.92 -4.59 7.80
C SER A 588 -6.28 -3.29 8.50
N VAL A 589 -5.72 -2.19 8.00
CA VAL A 589 -6.03 -0.83 8.45
C VAL A 589 -6.81 -0.10 7.36
N PHE A 590 -8.12 0.03 7.57
CA PHE A 590 -9.02 0.76 6.68
C PHE A 590 -9.11 2.26 7.00
N ASP A 591 -9.91 3.00 6.23
CA ASP A 591 -10.00 4.46 6.33
C ASP A 591 -10.69 4.95 7.59
N HIS A 592 -11.83 4.36 8.00
CA HIS A 592 -12.45 4.74 9.27
C HIS A 592 -11.70 4.07 10.41
N ARG A 593 -11.00 4.88 11.22
CA ARG A 593 -10.07 4.40 12.24
C ARG A 593 -10.50 4.87 13.62
N ALA A 594 -10.30 4.03 14.61
CA ALA A 594 -10.31 4.39 16.01
C ALA A 594 -9.06 3.83 16.70
N VAL A 595 -8.50 4.60 17.62
CA VAL A 595 -7.46 4.16 18.53
C VAL A 595 -7.95 4.38 19.95
N VAL A 596 -7.97 3.31 20.74
CA VAL A 596 -8.29 3.37 22.17
C VAL A 596 -6.99 3.25 22.96
N VAL A 597 -6.64 4.30 23.67
CA VAL A 597 -5.44 4.42 24.50
C VAL A 597 -5.83 4.23 25.97
N GLY A 598 -5.18 3.29 26.66
CA GLY A 598 -5.45 3.02 28.06
C GLY A 598 -4.29 2.30 28.75
N GLN A 599 -4.28 2.35 30.08
CA GLN A 599 -3.32 1.66 30.93
C GLN A 599 -3.92 0.39 31.55
N THR A 600 -5.25 0.32 31.63
CA THR A 600 -5.96 -0.82 32.20
C THR A 600 -6.93 -1.45 31.21
N ARG A 601 -7.28 -2.71 31.46
CA ARG A 601 -8.30 -3.44 30.67
C ARG A 601 -9.65 -2.72 30.68
N ASP A 602 -10.04 -2.17 31.82
CA ASP A 602 -11.34 -1.51 31.98
C ASP A 602 -11.41 -0.21 31.18
N GLU A 603 -10.33 0.58 31.16
CA GLU A 603 -10.22 1.76 30.30
C GLU A 603 -10.33 1.41 28.82
N LEU A 604 -9.61 0.37 28.38
CA LEU A 604 -9.63 -0.07 26.98
C LEU A 604 -11.03 -0.59 26.58
N LEU A 605 -11.70 -1.34 27.45
CA LEU A 605 -13.07 -1.83 27.22
C LEU A 605 -14.11 -0.70 27.23
N ALA A 606 -13.96 0.30 28.09
CA ALA A 606 -14.80 1.50 28.11
C ALA A 606 -14.62 2.29 26.80
N GLY A 607 -13.38 2.50 26.37
CA GLY A 607 -13.12 3.18 25.11
C GLY A 607 -13.70 2.47 23.88
N LEU A 608 -13.68 1.12 23.84
CA LEU A 608 -14.40 0.37 22.80
C LEU A 608 -15.92 0.65 22.83
N ALA A 609 -16.51 0.77 24.02
CA ALA A 609 -17.92 1.13 24.15
C ALA A 609 -18.20 2.57 23.67
N GLY A 610 -17.26 3.49 23.88
CA GLY A 610 -17.29 4.85 23.34
C GLY A 610 -17.29 4.88 21.81
N VAL A 611 -16.43 4.09 21.17
CA VAL A 611 -16.40 3.92 19.71
C VAL A 611 -17.75 3.40 19.19
N VAL A 612 -18.31 2.37 19.83
CA VAL A 612 -19.63 1.82 19.46
C VAL A 612 -20.73 2.88 19.57
N ALA A 613 -20.68 3.72 20.60
CA ALA A 613 -21.68 4.76 20.83
C ALA A 613 -21.51 5.99 19.94
N GLY A 614 -20.40 6.13 19.22
CA GLY A 614 -20.09 7.32 18.42
C GLY A 614 -19.98 8.61 19.24
N ARG A 615 -19.58 8.50 20.53
CA ARG A 615 -19.48 9.65 21.45
C ARG A 615 -18.01 9.94 21.80
N PRO A 616 -17.65 11.20 22.05
CA PRO A 616 -16.34 11.53 22.57
C PRO A 616 -16.13 10.85 23.93
N GLU A 617 -15.08 10.05 24.06
CA GLU A 617 -14.72 9.35 25.29
C GLU A 617 -13.22 9.51 25.57
N ALA A 618 -12.84 9.57 26.84
CA ALA A 618 -11.44 9.73 27.22
C ALA A 618 -10.61 8.55 26.71
N GLY A 619 -9.42 8.83 26.17
CA GLY A 619 -8.57 7.81 25.58
C GLY A 619 -9.01 7.31 24.20
N VAL A 620 -10.13 7.78 23.64
CA VAL A 620 -10.59 7.39 22.30
C VAL A 620 -10.29 8.47 21.28
N VAL A 621 -9.62 8.09 20.21
CA VAL A 621 -9.36 8.96 19.06
C VAL A 621 -9.98 8.30 17.83
N CYS A 622 -10.91 8.98 17.16
CA CYS A 622 -11.56 8.50 15.94
C CYS A 622 -11.29 9.47 14.78
N GLY A 623 -11.21 8.94 13.56
CA GLY A 623 -11.02 9.73 12.35
C GLY A 623 -11.20 8.93 11.08
N VAL A 624 -11.03 9.61 9.95
CA VAL A 624 -10.99 9.00 8.62
C VAL A 624 -9.62 9.27 8.01
N GLY A 625 -8.85 8.22 7.80
CA GLY A 625 -7.54 8.29 7.19
C GLY A 625 -7.67 8.78 5.76
N LYS A 626 -7.08 9.93 5.45
CA LYS A 626 -6.93 10.42 4.08
C LYS A 626 -5.45 10.32 3.72
N PRO A 627 -5.07 9.46 2.75
CA PRO A 627 -3.66 9.30 2.35
C PRO A 627 -3.04 10.63 1.91
N ALA A 628 -3.83 11.49 1.26
CA ALA A 628 -3.38 12.75 0.70
C ALA A 628 -2.79 13.72 1.77
N GLY A 629 -1.67 14.33 1.41
CA GLY A 629 -0.99 15.38 2.15
C GLY A 629 0.28 14.94 2.90
N LYS A 630 1.15 15.89 3.21
CA LYS A 630 2.38 15.66 3.97
C LYS A 630 2.16 15.89 5.46
N THR A 631 2.95 15.21 6.27
CA THR A 631 3.08 15.51 7.69
C THR A 631 4.25 16.47 7.90
N ALA A 632 3.98 17.62 8.49
CA ALA A 632 4.94 18.62 8.90
C ALA A 632 5.30 18.44 10.38
N PHE A 633 6.59 18.40 10.72
CA PHE A 633 7.02 18.51 12.11
C PHE A 633 7.33 19.98 12.43
N VAL A 634 6.77 20.46 13.52
CA VAL A 634 6.89 21.85 13.98
C VAL A 634 7.58 21.87 15.34
N PHE A 635 8.77 22.47 15.41
CA PHE A 635 9.58 22.52 16.62
C PHE A 635 9.30 23.79 17.43
N ALA A 636 9.22 23.68 18.75
CA ALA A 636 8.75 24.74 19.62
C ALA A 636 9.80 25.84 19.84
N GLY A 637 9.30 27.03 20.18
CA GLY A 637 10.14 28.15 20.59
C GLY A 637 10.40 28.17 22.10
N GLN A 638 11.27 29.10 22.53
CA GLN A 638 11.47 29.39 23.95
C GLN A 638 10.17 29.84 24.61
N GLY A 639 9.89 29.29 25.79
CA GLY A 639 8.67 29.54 26.56
C GLY A 639 7.80 28.29 26.77
N SER A 640 8.12 27.17 26.11
CA SER A 640 7.42 25.90 26.26
C SER A 640 8.05 24.97 27.31
N GLN A 641 9.22 25.31 27.86
CA GLN A 641 9.93 24.49 28.84
C GLN A 641 9.26 24.47 30.23
N TRP A 642 9.37 23.35 30.92
CA TRP A 642 8.91 23.17 32.30
C TRP A 642 9.74 22.11 33.03
N LEU A 643 9.89 22.24 34.35
CA LEU A 643 10.66 21.27 35.15
C LEU A 643 10.09 19.86 35.05
N GLY A 644 10.94 18.88 34.77
CA GLY A 644 10.58 17.47 34.65
C GLY A 644 10.24 17.02 33.23
N MET A 645 10.23 17.91 32.24
CA MET A 645 9.92 17.53 30.86
C MET A 645 10.85 16.43 30.33
N GLY A 646 10.28 15.44 29.66
CA GLY A 646 10.92 14.24 29.13
C GLY A 646 11.26 13.16 30.17
N SER A 647 11.04 13.38 31.48
CA SER A 647 11.44 12.41 32.50
C SER A 647 10.59 11.14 32.50
N GLU A 648 9.28 11.25 32.23
CA GLU A 648 8.40 10.08 32.16
C GLU A 648 8.66 9.30 30.86
N LEU A 649 8.92 9.99 29.75
CA LEU A 649 9.33 9.35 28.50
C LEU A 649 10.68 8.64 28.63
N TYR A 650 11.65 9.24 29.35
CA TYR A 650 12.94 8.63 29.62
C TYR A 650 12.79 7.29 30.36
N ALA A 651 11.88 7.23 31.33
CA ALA A 651 11.60 5.99 32.05
C ALA A 651 10.82 4.97 31.22
N ALA A 652 9.91 5.42 30.34
CA ALA A 652 9.01 4.55 29.59
C ALA A 652 9.60 4.00 28.28
N TYR A 653 10.45 4.76 27.58
CA TYR A 653 10.89 4.45 26.22
C TYR A 653 12.42 4.50 26.08
N PRO A 654 13.10 3.33 25.97
CA PRO A 654 14.55 3.27 25.83
C PRO A 654 15.12 4.10 24.66
N VAL A 655 14.41 4.14 23.52
CA VAL A 655 14.83 4.95 22.36
C VAL A 655 14.86 6.44 22.67
N PHE A 656 13.88 6.93 23.45
CA PHE A 656 13.87 8.32 23.89
C PHE A 656 15.02 8.58 24.87
N ALA A 657 15.26 7.64 25.80
CA ALA A 657 16.33 7.75 26.77
C ALA A 657 17.71 7.82 26.10
N GLU A 658 18.01 6.89 25.19
CA GLU A 658 19.27 6.87 24.43
C GLU A 658 19.46 8.15 23.60
N ALA A 659 18.39 8.63 22.95
CA ALA A 659 18.45 9.87 22.18
C ALA A 659 18.70 11.08 23.09
N LEU A 660 18.01 11.18 24.23
CA LEU A 660 18.19 12.28 25.17
C LEU A 660 19.60 12.26 25.79
N ASP A 661 20.11 11.09 26.18
CA ASP A 661 21.47 10.91 26.68
C ASP A 661 22.49 11.40 25.64
N ALA A 662 22.37 10.97 24.37
CA ALA A 662 23.29 11.39 23.32
C ALA A 662 23.29 12.91 23.05
N VAL A 663 22.12 13.56 23.10
CA VAL A 663 22.03 15.02 22.91
C VAL A 663 22.54 15.77 24.13
N VAL A 664 22.21 15.32 25.34
CA VAL A 664 22.69 15.94 26.59
C VAL A 664 24.21 15.84 26.71
N ASP A 665 24.80 14.68 26.41
CA ASP A 665 26.26 14.48 26.45
C ASP A 665 27.02 15.46 25.54
N GLU A 666 26.43 15.82 24.39
CA GLU A 666 27.01 16.78 23.48
C GLU A 666 26.80 18.23 23.96
N LEU A 667 25.62 18.57 24.47
CA LEU A 667 25.31 19.89 25.03
C LEU A 667 26.13 20.20 26.29
N ASP A 668 26.35 19.23 27.18
CA ASP A 668 27.07 19.39 28.44
C ASP A 668 28.54 19.76 28.25
N ARG A 669 29.11 19.55 27.05
CA ARG A 669 30.45 20.04 26.69
C ARG A 669 30.52 21.56 26.59
N HIS A 670 29.38 22.21 26.43
CA HIS A 670 29.26 23.66 26.19
C HIS A 670 28.53 24.40 27.32
N LEU A 671 28.02 23.67 28.32
CA LEU A 671 27.24 24.22 29.43
C LEU A 671 28.01 24.19 30.75
N ARG A 672 27.70 25.14 31.62
CA ARG A 672 28.36 25.28 32.93
C ARG A 672 27.77 24.38 34.03
N TYR A 673 26.58 23.82 33.81
CA TYR A 673 25.95 22.81 34.66
C TYR A 673 25.41 21.69 33.77
N PRO A 674 25.40 20.42 34.25
CA PRO A 674 24.78 19.32 33.53
C PRO A 674 23.31 19.63 33.22
N LEU A 675 22.93 19.56 31.96
CA LEU A 675 21.62 20.01 31.49
C LEU A 675 20.49 19.21 32.13
N ARG A 676 20.69 17.90 32.34
CA ARG A 676 19.72 17.02 32.98
C ARG A 676 19.38 17.46 34.41
N ASP A 677 20.38 17.87 35.19
CA ASP A 677 20.19 18.36 36.57
C ASP A 677 19.39 19.67 36.60
N VAL A 678 19.45 20.46 35.51
CA VAL A 678 18.63 21.67 35.35
C VAL A 678 17.20 21.34 34.94
N ILE A 679 17.02 20.45 33.95
CA ILE A 679 15.68 20.09 33.43
C ILE A 679 14.86 19.34 34.50
N TRP A 680 15.47 18.39 35.22
CA TRP A 680 14.80 17.56 36.22
C TRP A 680 15.05 17.99 37.66
N GLY A 681 15.69 19.14 37.83
CA GLY A 681 15.90 19.75 39.14
C GLY A 681 14.66 20.42 39.71
N HIS A 682 14.92 21.32 40.65
CA HIS A 682 13.92 22.03 41.46
C HIS A 682 13.92 23.54 41.20
N ASP A 683 14.83 24.06 40.37
CA ASP A 683 15.02 25.49 40.13
C ASP A 683 14.45 25.89 38.76
N GLN A 684 13.20 26.32 38.76
CA GLN A 684 12.49 26.76 37.54
C GLN A 684 13.09 28.05 36.98
N ASP A 685 13.67 28.91 37.83
CA ASP A 685 14.27 30.18 37.40
C ASP A 685 15.57 29.91 36.66
N LEU A 686 16.37 28.95 37.12
CA LEU A 686 17.57 28.49 36.39
C LEU A 686 17.21 27.92 35.01
N LEU A 687 16.21 27.03 34.92
CA LEU A 687 15.74 26.51 33.63
C LEU A 687 15.23 27.63 32.71
N ASN A 688 14.64 28.68 33.27
CA ASN A 688 14.14 29.83 32.50
C ASN A 688 15.23 30.80 32.04
N THR A 689 16.47 30.66 32.50
CA THR A 689 17.58 31.39 31.90
C THR A 689 17.78 30.93 30.45
N THR A 690 18.04 31.88 29.55
CA THR A 690 18.16 31.61 28.11
C THR A 690 19.29 30.63 27.79
N GLU A 691 20.32 30.62 28.63
CA GLU A 691 21.45 29.68 28.56
C GLU A 691 21.02 28.22 28.70
N PHE A 692 20.01 27.90 29.52
CA PHE A 692 19.54 26.53 29.72
C PHE A 692 18.24 26.23 28.98
N ALA A 693 17.33 27.21 28.86
CA ALA A 693 16.04 27.02 28.19
C ALA A 693 16.21 26.54 26.73
N GLN A 694 17.13 27.14 25.97
CA GLN A 694 17.33 26.82 24.56
C GLN A 694 17.91 25.41 24.35
N PRO A 695 19.05 25.04 24.99
CA PRO A 695 19.55 23.66 25.00
C PRO A 695 18.53 22.62 25.48
N ALA A 696 17.78 22.94 26.54
CA ALA A 696 16.80 22.01 27.10
C ALA A 696 15.66 21.69 26.11
N LEU A 697 15.16 22.69 25.41
CA LEU A 697 14.16 22.50 24.35
C LEU A 697 14.73 21.65 23.22
N PHE A 698 15.89 22.01 22.69
CA PHE A 698 16.55 21.25 21.63
C PHE A 698 16.73 19.76 22.00
N ALA A 699 17.18 19.48 23.23
CA ALA A 699 17.38 18.11 23.70
C ALA A 699 16.08 17.29 23.70
N VAL A 700 15.00 17.83 24.26
CA VAL A 700 13.70 17.16 24.34
C VAL A 700 13.07 17.00 22.95
N GLU A 701 13.17 18.03 22.11
CA GLU A 701 12.62 18.03 20.75
C GLU A 701 13.29 16.99 19.85
N VAL A 702 14.63 16.90 19.89
CA VAL A 702 15.37 15.89 19.12
C VAL A 702 15.08 14.48 19.65
N ALA A 703 14.99 14.29 20.96
CA ALA A 703 14.62 13.00 21.55
C ALA A 703 13.19 12.56 21.17
N LEU A 704 12.21 13.49 21.19
CA LEU A 704 10.84 13.25 20.72
C LEU A 704 10.81 12.87 19.24
N TYR A 705 11.57 13.59 18.40
CA TYR A 705 11.71 13.25 16.98
C TYR A 705 12.22 11.82 16.80
N ARG A 706 13.27 11.42 17.53
CA ARG A 706 13.82 10.06 17.44
C ARG A 706 12.82 8.99 17.90
N LEU A 707 12.04 9.26 18.95
CA LEU A 707 10.96 8.37 19.37
C LEU A 707 9.90 8.19 18.26
N LEU A 708 9.40 9.28 17.67
CA LEU A 708 8.42 9.20 16.58
C LEU A 708 8.98 8.47 15.35
N MET A 709 10.24 8.72 15.00
CA MET A 709 10.92 8.00 13.92
C MET A 709 11.02 6.50 14.17
N SER A 710 11.22 6.08 15.42
CA SER A 710 11.28 4.66 15.80
C SER A 710 9.93 3.96 15.62
N TRP A 711 8.82 4.71 15.63
CA TRP A 711 7.48 4.21 15.31
C TRP A 711 7.15 4.32 13.81
N GLY A 712 8.16 4.51 12.96
CA GLY A 712 7.99 4.61 11.51
C GLY A 712 7.41 5.96 11.03
N VAL A 713 7.18 6.94 11.91
CA VAL A 713 6.69 8.26 11.49
C VAL A 713 7.80 9.00 10.75
N ARG A 714 7.52 9.54 9.56
CA ARG A 714 8.48 10.29 8.75
C ARG A 714 7.90 11.68 8.41
N PRO A 715 8.60 12.79 8.70
CA PRO A 715 8.15 14.11 8.27
C PRO A 715 8.38 14.30 6.77
N GLY A 716 7.38 14.84 6.08
CA GLY A 716 7.51 15.29 4.68
C GLY A 716 8.06 16.71 4.56
N LEU A 717 8.03 17.48 5.66
CA LEU A 717 8.69 18.78 5.81
C LEU A 717 8.89 19.11 7.29
N VAL A 718 9.80 20.04 7.58
CA VAL A 718 10.05 20.54 8.93
C VAL A 718 10.08 22.07 8.99
N LEU A 719 9.72 22.61 10.14
CA LEU A 719 9.87 24.02 10.48
C LEU A 719 9.96 24.16 12.00
N GLY A 720 10.46 25.29 12.51
CA GLY A 720 10.53 25.50 13.94
C GLY A 720 10.37 26.97 14.30
N HIS A 721 9.96 27.29 15.51
CA HIS A 721 9.76 28.67 15.95
C HIS A 721 11.01 29.21 16.65
N SER A 722 11.67 30.22 16.08
CA SER A 722 12.93 30.77 16.60
C SER A 722 13.95 29.67 16.89
N VAL A 723 14.24 29.36 18.17
CA VAL A 723 15.20 28.30 18.55
C VAL A 723 14.84 26.94 17.95
N GLY A 724 13.56 26.62 17.76
CA GLY A 724 13.13 25.36 17.16
C GLY A 724 13.64 25.15 15.72
N GLU A 725 14.05 26.22 15.02
CA GLU A 725 14.67 26.07 13.70
C GLU A 725 16.03 25.38 13.75
N LEU A 726 16.74 25.43 14.89
CA LEU A 726 17.97 24.65 15.10
C LEU A 726 17.66 23.15 15.20
N ALA A 727 16.57 22.77 15.88
CA ALA A 727 16.08 21.40 15.90
C ALA A 727 15.65 20.95 14.50
N ALA A 728 14.91 21.81 13.77
CA ALA A 728 14.52 21.54 12.39
C ALA A 728 15.73 21.35 11.46
N ALA A 729 16.77 22.18 11.58
CA ALA A 729 18.00 22.07 10.79
C ALA A 729 18.76 20.77 11.09
N HIS A 730 18.85 20.37 12.37
CA HIS A 730 19.45 19.10 12.74
C HIS A 730 18.66 17.91 12.19
N VAL A 731 17.35 17.93 12.38
CA VAL A 731 16.43 16.86 11.95
C VAL A 731 16.46 16.67 10.44
N ALA A 732 16.56 17.76 9.68
CA ALA A 732 16.68 17.72 8.23
C ALA A 732 18.06 17.28 7.73
N GLY A 733 19.07 17.16 8.61
CA GLY A 733 20.44 16.80 8.25
C GLY A 733 21.32 17.97 7.80
N ALA A 734 20.84 19.22 7.94
CA ALA A 734 21.63 20.41 7.63
C ALA A 734 22.73 20.68 8.67
N LEU A 735 22.51 20.26 9.91
CA LEU A 735 23.50 20.31 11.00
C LEU A 735 23.66 18.93 11.64
N CYS A 736 24.90 18.47 11.77
CA CYS A 736 25.19 17.29 12.59
C CYS A 736 24.94 17.58 14.09
N LEU A 737 24.79 16.54 14.92
CA LEU A 737 24.44 16.73 16.33
C LEU A 737 25.47 17.58 17.12
N PRO A 738 26.80 17.34 17.01
CA PRO A 738 27.82 18.20 17.62
C PRO A 738 27.69 19.67 17.25
N ASP A 739 27.55 19.96 15.97
CA ASP A 739 27.45 21.34 15.48
C ASP A 739 26.16 22.03 15.95
N ALA A 740 25.03 21.31 15.90
CA ALA A 740 23.76 21.84 16.40
C ALA A 740 23.80 22.11 17.91
N ALA A 741 24.40 21.21 18.69
CA ALA A 741 24.59 21.35 20.13
C ALA A 741 25.49 22.54 20.49
N MET A 742 26.63 22.68 19.81
CA MET A 742 27.52 23.83 19.95
C MET A 742 26.79 25.14 19.65
N LEU A 743 26.06 25.19 18.53
CA LEU A 743 25.37 26.40 18.08
C LEU A 743 24.24 26.81 19.04
N VAL A 744 23.40 25.87 19.51
CA VAL A 744 22.30 26.19 20.43
C VAL A 744 22.82 26.61 21.81
N ALA A 745 23.87 25.96 22.32
CA ALA A 745 24.50 26.34 23.59
C ALA A 745 25.16 27.72 23.50
N ALA A 746 25.89 28.01 22.42
CA ALA A 746 26.47 29.33 22.19
C ALA A 746 25.39 30.41 22.07
N ARG A 747 24.30 30.16 21.34
CA ARG A 747 23.17 31.09 21.23
C ARG A 747 22.58 31.41 22.61
N GLY A 748 22.31 30.38 23.41
CA GLY A 748 21.76 30.53 24.76
C GLY A 748 22.68 31.36 25.66
N ARG A 749 23.96 30.98 25.75
CA ARG A 749 24.99 31.67 26.55
C ARG A 749 25.14 33.14 26.18
N LEU A 750 25.28 33.42 24.89
CA LEU A 750 25.55 34.76 24.39
C LEU A 750 24.34 35.69 24.54
N MET A 751 23.12 35.18 24.30
CA MET A 751 21.91 35.95 24.57
C MET A 751 21.73 36.23 26.06
N GLN A 752 22.07 35.28 26.93
CA GLN A 752 21.96 35.45 28.38
C GLN A 752 22.95 36.47 28.96
N ALA A 753 24.10 36.67 28.29
CA ALA A 753 25.15 37.59 28.72
C ALA A 753 24.88 39.07 28.33
N LEU A 754 23.86 39.33 27.52
CA LEU A 754 23.49 40.69 27.14
C LEU A 754 22.96 41.51 28.34
N PRO A 755 23.00 42.85 28.26
CA PRO A 755 22.44 43.69 29.31
C PRO A 755 20.93 43.44 29.50
N ALA A 756 20.50 43.42 30.76
CA ALA A 756 19.08 43.47 31.10
C ALA A 756 18.44 44.81 30.65
N GLY A 757 17.11 44.85 30.60
CA GLY A 757 16.34 46.05 30.21
C GLY A 757 15.56 45.91 28.90
N GLY A 758 15.63 44.75 28.24
CA GLY A 758 14.73 44.40 27.16
C GLY A 758 13.39 43.86 27.66
N ALA A 759 12.33 44.01 26.87
CA ALA A 759 11.04 43.37 27.11
C ALA A 759 10.42 42.88 25.79
N MET A 760 9.58 41.86 25.89
CA MET A 760 8.78 41.36 24.76
C MET A 760 7.30 41.27 25.15
N PHE A 761 6.42 41.67 24.23
CA PHE A 761 4.96 41.58 24.40
C PHE A 761 4.32 40.93 23.19
N ALA A 762 3.46 39.94 23.43
CA ALA A 762 2.52 39.45 22.44
C ALA A 762 1.31 40.39 22.38
N VAL A 763 0.94 40.83 21.18
CA VAL A 763 -0.13 41.80 20.93
C VAL A 763 -1.12 41.26 19.90
N GLN A 764 -2.42 41.46 20.17
CA GLN A 764 -3.49 41.10 19.24
C GLN A 764 -3.67 42.20 18.18
N ALA A 765 -2.79 42.23 17.18
CA ALA A 765 -2.76 43.20 16.09
C ALA A 765 -2.13 42.59 14.83
N ARG A 766 -2.37 43.19 13.67
CA ARG A 766 -1.71 42.85 12.40
C ARG A 766 -0.33 43.49 12.28
N GLU A 767 0.54 42.92 11.46
CA GLU A 767 1.88 43.47 11.19
C GLU A 767 1.81 44.93 10.71
N ASP A 768 0.91 45.23 9.78
CA ASP A 768 0.74 46.58 9.20
C ASP A 768 0.08 47.58 10.16
N GLU A 769 -0.62 47.11 11.18
CA GLU A 769 -1.13 47.97 12.26
C GLU A 769 -0.02 48.37 13.23
N VAL A 770 0.92 47.45 13.52
CA VAL A 770 2.02 47.66 14.47
C VAL A 770 3.19 48.38 13.84
N ALA A 771 3.53 48.10 12.58
CA ALA A 771 4.68 48.67 11.88
C ALA A 771 4.79 50.21 11.97
N PRO A 772 3.71 51.00 11.82
CA PRO A 772 3.76 52.46 11.95
C PRO A 772 4.03 52.96 13.38
N MET A 773 3.91 52.09 14.40
CA MET A 773 4.15 52.44 15.80
C MET A 773 5.61 52.17 16.22
N LEU A 774 6.40 51.51 15.38
CA LEU A 774 7.77 51.12 15.70
C LEU A 774 8.73 52.32 15.61
N GLY A 775 9.50 52.53 16.67
CA GLY A 775 10.67 53.42 16.66
C GLY A 775 11.96 52.63 16.45
N HIS A 776 13.11 53.29 16.60
CA HIS A 776 14.42 52.64 16.52
C HIS A 776 14.59 51.54 17.60
N ASP A 777 14.04 51.76 18.79
CA ASP A 777 14.26 50.88 19.95
C ASP A 777 13.28 49.71 20.07
N VAL A 778 12.38 49.54 19.09
CA VAL A 778 11.39 48.45 19.06
C VAL A 778 11.38 47.78 17.70
N SER A 779 11.50 46.46 17.69
CA SER A 779 11.35 45.61 16.52
C SER A 779 10.13 44.70 16.66
N ILE A 780 9.61 44.21 15.54
CA ILE A 780 8.76 43.02 15.55
C ILE A 780 9.69 41.81 15.69
N ALA A 781 9.44 40.98 16.69
CA ALA A 781 10.19 39.75 16.90
C ALA A 781 9.58 38.57 16.15
N ALA A 782 8.25 38.49 16.11
CA ALA A 782 7.56 37.40 15.43
C ALA A 782 6.20 37.85 14.89
N VAL A 783 5.85 37.33 13.72
CA VAL A 783 4.51 37.39 13.13
C VAL A 783 3.95 35.96 13.17
N ASN A 784 3.24 35.62 14.24
CA ASN A 784 2.79 34.26 14.54
C ASN A 784 1.49 33.88 13.84
N GLY A 785 0.77 34.86 13.29
CA GLY A 785 -0.50 34.69 12.61
C GLY A 785 -1.08 36.05 12.19
N PRO A 786 -2.26 36.07 11.53
CA PRO A 786 -2.82 37.27 10.91
C PRO A 786 -3.03 38.44 11.89
N ALA A 787 -3.40 38.14 13.13
CA ALA A 787 -3.65 39.12 14.19
C ALA A 787 -2.87 38.80 15.48
N SER A 788 -1.68 38.19 15.35
CA SER A 788 -0.83 37.79 16.47
C SER A 788 0.63 38.16 16.19
N VAL A 789 1.06 39.29 16.74
CA VAL A 789 2.42 39.84 16.58
C VAL A 789 3.12 39.91 17.92
N VAL A 790 4.43 39.68 17.95
CA VAL A 790 5.27 39.90 19.14
C VAL A 790 6.19 41.09 18.88
N ILE A 791 6.13 42.09 19.76
CA ILE A 791 7.03 43.25 19.76
C ILE A 791 8.14 43.08 20.80
N SER A 792 9.34 43.55 20.47
CA SER A 792 10.56 43.31 21.26
C SER A 792 11.51 44.50 21.16
N GLY A 793 12.11 44.89 22.28
CA GLY A 793 13.00 46.06 22.33
C GLY A 793 13.23 46.57 23.75
N ALA A 794 13.63 47.83 23.88
CA ALA A 794 13.84 48.46 25.18
C ALA A 794 12.54 48.51 25.99
N HIS A 795 12.60 48.18 27.28
CA HIS A 795 11.42 47.99 28.13
C HIS A 795 10.39 49.12 28.02
N ASP A 796 10.82 50.36 28.18
CA ASP A 796 9.93 51.52 28.21
C ASP A 796 9.27 51.77 26.85
N ALA A 797 10.04 51.62 25.76
CA ALA A 797 9.55 51.83 24.40
C ALA A 797 8.50 50.77 24.00
N VAL A 798 8.77 49.50 24.31
CA VAL A 798 7.83 48.39 24.05
C VAL A 798 6.58 48.54 24.93
N SER A 799 6.75 48.90 26.21
CA SER A 799 5.63 49.08 27.13
C SER A 799 4.71 50.22 26.70
N ALA A 800 5.26 51.31 26.15
CA ALA A 800 4.44 52.40 25.62
C ALA A 800 3.55 51.97 24.44
N ILE A 801 4.07 51.13 23.53
CA ILE A 801 3.28 50.57 22.42
C ILE A 801 2.23 49.58 22.95
N ALA A 802 2.63 48.71 23.88
CA ALA A 802 1.74 47.76 24.55
C ALA A 802 0.57 48.47 25.26
N ASP A 803 0.84 49.54 26.00
CA ASP A 803 -0.17 50.33 26.71
C ASP A 803 -1.10 51.06 25.75
N ARG A 804 -0.56 51.59 24.63
CA ARG A 804 -1.37 52.20 23.57
C ARG A 804 -2.34 51.20 22.95
N LEU A 805 -1.87 49.99 22.61
CA LEU A 805 -2.72 48.93 22.07
C LEU A 805 -3.76 48.45 23.10
N ARG A 806 -3.38 48.35 24.38
CA ARG A 806 -4.30 48.03 25.47
C ARG A 806 -5.39 49.11 25.61
N GLY A 807 -5.03 50.38 25.48
CA GLY A 807 -5.96 51.52 25.47
C GLY A 807 -6.95 51.50 24.29
N GLN A 808 -6.59 50.82 23.19
CA GLN A 808 -7.46 50.58 22.04
C GLN A 808 -8.32 49.30 22.19
N GLY A 809 -8.30 48.66 23.37
CA GLY A 809 -9.05 47.44 23.64
C GLY A 809 -8.42 46.15 23.08
N ARG A 810 -7.18 46.20 22.58
CA ARG A 810 -6.47 45.00 22.11
C ARG A 810 -5.93 44.18 23.28
N ARG A 811 -5.91 42.85 23.15
CA ARG A 811 -5.23 41.98 24.13
C ARG A 811 -3.72 42.13 23.99
N VAL A 812 -3.06 42.26 25.14
CA VAL A 812 -1.60 42.44 25.24
C VAL A 812 -1.08 41.61 26.41
N HIS A 813 -0.04 40.81 26.19
CA HIS A 813 0.56 39.94 27.19
C HIS A 813 2.08 40.08 27.19
N ARG A 814 2.67 40.35 28.37
CA ARG A 814 4.13 40.40 28.55
C ARG A 814 4.68 38.98 28.55
N LEU A 815 5.66 38.69 27.69
CA LEU A 815 6.32 37.38 27.67
C LEU A 815 7.31 37.27 28.83
N ALA A 816 7.33 36.11 29.49
CA ALA A 816 8.24 35.80 30.59
C ALA A 816 9.63 35.43 30.05
N VAL A 817 10.32 36.42 29.48
CA VAL A 817 11.66 36.28 28.89
C VAL A 817 12.63 37.27 29.52
N SER A 818 13.90 36.89 29.58
CA SER A 818 14.97 37.69 30.20
C SER A 818 15.43 38.87 29.34
N HIS A 819 15.30 38.76 28.01
CA HIS A 819 15.84 39.72 27.05
C HIS A 819 14.86 39.95 25.88
N ALA A 820 15.16 40.98 25.07
CA ALA A 820 14.40 41.35 23.89
C ALA A 820 14.93 40.65 22.62
N PHE A 821 14.58 39.37 22.43
CA PHE A 821 15.01 38.59 21.26
C PHE A 821 14.50 39.18 19.94
N HIS A 822 15.20 38.92 18.82
CA HIS A 822 14.82 39.40 17.48
C HIS A 822 14.65 40.94 17.42
N SER A 823 15.52 41.68 18.13
CA SER A 823 15.53 43.14 18.16
C SER A 823 16.95 43.68 18.04
N ALA A 824 17.08 45.00 17.90
CA ALA A 824 18.38 45.69 17.89
C ALA A 824 19.22 45.39 19.14
N LEU A 825 18.59 45.06 20.27
CA LEU A 825 19.30 44.71 21.50
C LEU A 825 20.07 43.38 21.41
N MET A 826 19.86 42.58 20.36
CA MET A 826 20.67 41.38 20.09
C MET A 826 21.94 41.68 19.28
N GLU A 827 22.07 42.85 18.66
CA GLU A 827 23.22 43.19 17.81
C GLU A 827 24.60 43.02 18.46
N PRO A 828 24.80 43.33 19.77
CA PRO A 828 26.11 43.19 20.40
C PRO A 828 26.67 41.76 20.42
N MET A 829 25.82 40.74 20.40
CA MET A 829 26.26 39.33 20.42
C MET A 829 26.43 38.71 19.03
N ILE A 830 25.93 39.35 17.97
CA ILE A 830 25.91 38.78 16.62
C ILE A 830 27.33 38.44 16.16
N ALA A 831 28.31 39.32 16.36
CA ALA A 831 29.68 39.08 15.90
C ALA A 831 30.31 37.82 16.53
N GLU A 832 30.14 37.63 17.85
CA GLU A 832 30.64 36.43 18.55
C GLU A 832 29.86 35.18 18.14
N PHE A 833 28.54 35.30 17.95
CA PHE A 833 27.71 34.18 17.51
C PHE A 833 28.04 33.74 16.07
N THR A 834 28.25 34.68 15.15
CA THR A 834 28.68 34.39 13.78
C THR A 834 30.03 33.70 13.74
N ALA A 835 30.95 34.07 14.65
CA ALA A 835 32.25 33.40 14.76
C ALA A 835 32.09 31.91 15.12
N VAL A 836 31.21 31.59 16.09
CA VAL A 836 30.89 30.19 16.42
C VAL A 836 30.19 29.49 15.24
N ALA A 837 29.24 30.15 14.59
CA ALA A 837 28.51 29.57 13.47
C ALA A 837 29.39 29.32 12.22
N ALA A 838 30.54 30.00 12.12
CA ALA A 838 31.52 29.79 11.05
C ALA A 838 32.38 28.53 11.25
N GLU A 839 32.33 27.91 12.43
CA GLU A 839 33.06 26.66 12.72
C GLU A 839 32.25 25.40 12.34
N LEU A 840 30.97 25.55 11.96
CA LEU A 840 30.05 24.45 11.71
C LEU A 840 30.30 23.77 10.36
N SER A 841 30.09 22.46 10.31
CA SER A 841 30.00 21.70 9.06
C SER A 841 28.56 21.67 8.57
N VAL A 842 28.27 22.49 7.55
CA VAL A 842 26.90 22.64 7.01
C VAL A 842 26.63 21.57 5.95
N GLY A 843 25.61 20.75 6.17
CA GLY A 843 25.09 19.76 5.23
C GLY A 843 23.91 20.29 4.40
N LEU A 844 23.56 19.56 3.33
CA LEU A 844 22.34 19.82 2.58
C LEU A 844 21.13 19.18 3.28
N PRO A 845 20.01 19.89 3.47
CA PRO A 845 18.80 19.32 4.05
C PRO A 845 18.25 18.18 3.19
N THR A 846 18.07 16.99 3.79
CA THR A 846 17.42 15.83 3.18
C THR A 846 15.88 15.87 3.30
N ILE A 847 15.37 16.64 4.26
CA ILE A 847 13.95 16.93 4.44
C ILE A 847 13.72 18.41 4.12
N PRO A 848 12.69 18.78 3.34
CA PRO A 848 12.38 20.18 3.07
C PRO A 848 12.17 20.98 4.36
N VAL A 849 12.86 22.12 4.48
CA VAL A 849 12.77 23.03 5.63
C VAL A 849 12.09 24.33 5.22
N ILE A 850 11.17 24.85 6.03
CA ILE A 850 10.63 26.20 5.88
C ILE A 850 11.35 27.14 6.84
N SER A 851 11.97 28.20 6.29
CA SER A 851 12.72 29.20 7.04
C SER A 851 11.81 30.16 7.81
N ASN A 852 12.20 30.49 9.03
CA ASN A 852 11.67 31.58 9.85
C ASN A 852 12.01 32.96 9.31
N VAL A 853 13.16 33.10 8.65
CA VAL A 853 13.66 34.40 8.16
C VAL A 853 12.85 34.85 6.96
N THR A 854 12.55 33.92 6.04
CA THR A 854 11.86 34.23 4.78
C THR A 854 10.38 33.85 4.79
N GLY A 855 9.97 32.92 5.65
CA GLY A 855 8.63 32.33 5.61
C GLY A 855 8.42 31.39 4.40
N GLN A 856 9.50 30.95 3.75
CA GLN A 856 9.49 30.13 2.53
C GLN A 856 10.43 28.92 2.68
N LEU A 857 10.42 28.01 1.71
CA LEU A 857 11.43 26.95 1.61
C LEU A 857 12.84 27.56 1.70
N VAL A 858 13.72 26.88 2.42
CA VAL A 858 15.11 27.31 2.60
C VAL A 858 15.84 27.42 1.26
N ALA A 859 16.72 28.42 1.15
CA ALA A 859 17.62 28.60 0.02
C ALA A 859 18.98 27.93 0.30
N ASP A 860 19.86 27.94 -0.70
CA ASP A 860 21.17 27.29 -0.65
C ASP A 860 22.11 27.80 0.47
N ASP A 861 21.83 28.99 1.02
CA ASP A 861 22.57 29.60 2.11
C ASP A 861 22.12 29.14 3.51
N PHE A 862 21.12 28.26 3.60
CA PHE A 862 20.59 27.78 4.86
C PHE A 862 21.64 27.10 5.71
N ALA A 863 21.51 27.28 7.03
CA ALA A 863 22.46 26.81 8.05
C ALA A 863 23.89 27.39 7.96
N SER A 864 24.16 28.32 7.03
CA SER A 864 25.42 29.09 7.02
C SER A 864 25.54 30.04 8.21
N ALA A 865 26.76 30.46 8.52
CA ALA A 865 27.00 31.46 9.57
C ALA A 865 26.23 32.77 9.35
N ASP A 866 26.12 33.21 8.09
CA ASP A 866 25.36 34.41 7.72
C ASP A 866 23.85 34.23 7.93
N TYR A 867 23.32 33.06 7.57
CA TYR A 867 21.92 32.71 7.84
C TYR A 867 21.62 32.77 9.34
N TRP A 868 22.46 32.15 10.18
CA TRP A 868 22.26 32.14 11.63
C TRP A 868 22.41 33.54 12.26
N ALA A 869 23.31 34.38 11.74
CA ALA A 869 23.43 35.78 12.13
C ALA A 869 22.14 36.56 11.83
N ARG A 870 21.59 36.41 10.62
CA ARG A 870 20.31 37.01 10.23
C ARG A 870 19.17 36.47 11.08
N HIS A 871 19.13 35.18 11.35
CA HIS A 871 18.09 34.52 12.14
C HIS A 871 17.96 35.10 13.55
N ILE A 872 19.05 35.59 14.16
CA ILE A 872 19.00 36.26 15.48
C ILE A 872 18.30 37.63 15.43
N ARG A 873 18.47 38.38 14.34
CA ARG A 873 17.98 39.77 14.24
C ARG A 873 16.64 39.89 13.54
N ALA A 874 16.35 39.00 12.60
CA ALA A 874 15.18 39.03 11.73
C ALA A 874 13.90 38.65 12.47
N VAL A 875 12.76 39.12 11.94
CA VAL A 875 11.41 38.72 12.34
C VAL A 875 11.23 37.24 12.09
N VAL A 876 10.70 36.50 13.07
CA VAL A 876 10.22 35.13 12.89
C VAL A 876 8.88 35.17 12.14
N ARG A 877 8.90 34.81 10.85
CA ARG A 877 7.76 34.80 9.92
C ARG A 877 6.88 33.55 10.07
N PHE A 878 6.61 33.09 11.30
CA PHE A 878 5.98 31.80 11.57
C PHE A 878 4.63 31.61 10.87
N GLY A 879 3.76 32.63 10.86
CA GLY A 879 2.47 32.55 10.17
C GLY A 879 2.62 32.38 8.65
N ASP A 880 3.66 32.99 8.05
CA ASP A 880 4.00 32.77 6.64
C ASP A 880 4.57 31.35 6.43
N SER A 881 5.44 30.89 7.33
CA SER A 881 6.03 29.55 7.29
C SER A 881 4.95 28.44 7.29
N VAL A 882 3.93 28.58 8.14
CA VAL A 882 2.81 27.63 8.20
C VAL A 882 2.01 27.63 6.89
N ARG A 883 1.72 28.81 6.30
CA ARG A 883 1.05 28.91 5.00
C ARG A 883 1.87 28.28 3.88
N SER A 884 3.17 28.54 3.85
CA SER A 884 4.08 27.95 2.87
C SER A 884 4.17 26.43 3.01
N ALA A 885 4.22 25.90 4.23
CA ALA A 885 4.15 24.46 4.48
C ALA A 885 2.85 23.85 3.92
N HIS A 886 1.70 24.49 4.15
CA HIS A 886 0.42 24.06 3.59
C HIS A 886 0.42 24.09 2.05
N CYS A 887 0.93 25.18 1.44
CA CYS A 887 1.10 25.28 -0.01
C CYS A 887 2.06 24.22 -0.58
N ALA A 888 3.03 23.74 0.20
CA ALA A 888 3.93 22.64 -0.16
C ALA A 888 3.31 21.23 0.04
N GLY A 889 2.03 21.19 0.42
CA GLY A 889 1.21 19.99 0.54
C GLY A 889 1.02 19.47 1.97
N ALA A 890 1.44 20.17 3.02
CA ALA A 890 1.17 19.72 4.39
C ALA A 890 -0.29 19.92 4.80
N SER A 891 -0.91 18.84 5.26
CA SER A 891 -2.25 18.82 5.85
C SER A 891 -2.25 18.42 7.33
N ARG A 892 -1.13 17.87 7.80
CA ARG A 892 -0.93 17.38 9.17
C ARG A 892 0.27 18.08 9.78
N PHE A 893 0.11 18.72 10.93
CA PHE A 893 1.15 19.44 11.66
C PHE A 893 1.31 18.82 13.05
N ILE A 894 2.49 18.26 13.31
CA ILE A 894 2.82 17.66 14.60
C ILE A 894 3.78 18.61 15.32
N GLU A 895 3.33 19.23 16.41
CA GLU A 895 4.19 20.04 17.29
C GLU A 895 5.07 19.10 18.11
N VAL A 896 6.34 18.99 17.73
CA VAL A 896 7.36 18.16 18.37
C VAL A 896 8.06 19.04 19.40
N GLY A 897 7.63 18.93 20.65
CA GLY A 897 8.12 19.75 21.75
C GLY A 897 7.33 19.51 23.04
N PRO A 898 7.75 20.13 24.16
CA PRO A 898 7.17 19.87 25.48
C PRO A 898 5.81 20.52 25.73
N GLY A 899 5.25 21.26 24.76
CA GLY A 899 3.99 22.00 24.90
C GLY A 899 3.11 21.93 23.65
N GLY A 900 1.98 22.65 23.71
CA GLY A 900 1.00 22.75 22.60
C GLY A 900 0.69 24.17 22.15
N GLY A 901 1.67 25.08 22.31
CA GLY A 901 1.48 26.49 22.04
C GLY A 901 1.42 26.81 20.55
N LEU A 902 2.24 26.14 19.74
CA LEU A 902 2.27 26.36 18.29
C LEU A 902 1.04 25.82 17.58
N THR A 903 0.44 24.75 18.10
CA THR A 903 -0.81 24.15 17.59
C THR A 903 -1.89 25.22 17.38
N SER A 904 -2.08 26.10 18.37
CA SER A 904 -3.07 27.19 18.32
C SER A 904 -2.73 28.25 17.25
N LEU A 905 -1.43 28.51 17.05
CA LEU A 905 -0.93 29.49 16.09
C LEU A 905 -1.01 28.96 14.65
N ILE A 906 -0.81 27.66 14.46
CA ILE A 906 -0.97 26.96 13.18
C ILE A 906 -2.43 27.04 12.74
N GLU A 907 -3.37 26.68 13.62
CA GLU A 907 -4.81 26.76 13.36
C GLU A 907 -5.24 28.19 13.01
N ALA A 908 -4.77 29.18 13.77
CA ALA A 908 -5.07 30.59 13.49
C ALA A 908 -4.50 31.09 12.15
N SER A 909 -3.39 30.51 11.68
CA SER A 909 -2.75 30.87 10.41
C SER A 909 -3.41 30.21 9.19
N LEU A 910 -4.21 29.16 9.42
CA LEU A 910 -4.88 28.33 8.41
C LEU A 910 -6.39 28.16 8.73
N ALA A 911 -7.04 29.19 9.26
CA ALA A 911 -8.42 29.11 9.75
C ALA A 911 -9.44 28.63 8.70
N ASP A 912 -9.15 28.87 7.41
CA ASP A 912 -10.02 28.48 6.28
C ASP A 912 -9.66 27.11 5.67
N ALA A 913 -8.61 26.44 6.15
CA ALA A 913 -8.15 25.14 5.63
C ALA A 913 -8.53 23.99 6.57
N GLN A 914 -8.89 22.83 6.00
CA GLN A 914 -9.04 21.60 6.77
C GLN A 914 -7.67 20.97 7.02
N ILE A 915 -7.13 21.21 8.22
CA ILE A 915 -5.86 20.64 8.68
C ILE A 915 -6.03 19.87 9.99
N VAL A 916 -5.01 19.08 10.32
CA VAL A 916 -4.86 18.42 11.61
C VAL A 916 -3.60 18.95 12.29
N SER A 917 -3.74 19.52 13.48
CA SER A 917 -2.66 20.08 14.29
C SER A 917 -2.64 19.38 15.66
N VAL A 918 -1.50 18.80 16.03
CA VAL A 918 -1.40 17.90 17.18
C VAL A 918 -0.13 18.20 17.99
N PRO A 919 -0.25 18.51 19.29
CA PRO A 919 0.91 18.57 20.17
C PRO A 919 1.31 17.19 20.67
N THR A 920 2.61 16.92 20.65
CA THR A 920 3.18 15.65 21.15
C THR A 920 3.10 15.55 22.67
N LEU A 921 3.41 16.63 23.39
CA LEU A 921 3.33 16.70 24.85
C LEU A 921 2.47 17.86 25.34
N ARG A 922 1.93 17.70 26.54
CA ARG A 922 1.31 18.78 27.32
C ARG A 922 1.69 18.64 28.78
N LYS A 923 2.07 19.76 29.41
CA LYS A 923 2.49 19.84 30.82
C LYS A 923 1.45 19.26 31.81
N ASP A 924 0.17 19.32 31.48
CA ASP A 924 -0.94 18.92 32.35
C ASP A 924 -1.39 17.46 32.14
N ARG A 925 -0.62 16.65 31.42
CA ARG A 925 -0.95 15.26 31.09
C ARG A 925 0.28 14.37 31.24
N PRO A 926 0.10 13.08 31.63
CA PRO A 926 1.20 12.11 31.59
C PRO A 926 1.83 12.04 30.21
N GLU A 927 3.16 12.04 30.13
CA GLU A 927 3.88 12.15 28.87
C GLU A 927 3.66 10.94 27.97
N PRO A 928 3.72 9.68 28.47
CA PRO A 928 3.48 8.49 27.64
C PRO A 928 2.06 8.47 27.05
N VAL A 929 1.05 8.94 27.80
CA VAL A 929 -0.33 9.04 27.31
C VAL A 929 -0.44 10.12 26.25
N SER A 930 0.22 11.27 26.45
CA SER A 930 0.20 12.40 25.50
C SER A 930 0.81 12.01 24.16
N VAL A 931 2.02 11.42 24.15
CA VAL A 931 2.69 11.05 22.90
C VAL A 931 1.94 9.93 22.16
N MET A 932 1.35 8.97 22.89
CA MET A 932 0.52 7.92 22.29
C MET A 932 -0.77 8.50 21.68
N THR A 933 -1.39 9.47 22.37
CA THR A 933 -2.58 10.17 21.86
C THR A 933 -2.24 10.99 20.62
N ALA A 934 -1.06 11.64 20.59
CA ALA A 934 -0.60 12.39 19.44
C ALA A 934 -0.37 11.48 18.21
N ALA A 935 0.30 10.34 18.43
CA ALA A 935 0.46 9.30 17.43
C ALA A 935 -0.89 8.78 16.90
N ALA A 936 -1.86 8.54 17.81
CA ALA A 936 -3.21 8.17 17.45
C ALA A 936 -3.93 9.23 16.60
N GLN A 937 -3.85 10.51 16.97
CA GLN A 937 -4.45 11.61 16.22
C GLN A 937 -3.85 11.76 14.82
N GLY A 938 -2.52 11.67 14.70
CA GLY A 938 -1.86 11.62 13.41
C GLY A 938 -2.33 10.42 12.58
N PHE A 939 -2.33 9.22 13.16
CA PHE A 939 -2.68 7.98 12.47
C PHE A 939 -4.13 7.98 11.94
N VAL A 940 -5.11 8.39 12.74
CA VAL A 940 -6.52 8.44 12.29
C VAL A 940 -6.76 9.49 11.20
N SER A 941 -5.84 10.45 11.03
CA SER A 941 -5.86 11.45 9.97
C SER A 941 -5.10 11.04 8.71
N GLY A 942 -4.50 9.85 8.69
CA GLY A 942 -3.75 9.32 7.54
C GLY A 942 -2.22 9.42 7.64
N MET A 943 -1.66 9.82 8.78
CA MET A 943 -0.21 9.76 9.00
C MET A 943 0.28 8.30 8.98
N GLY A 944 1.31 8.02 8.19
CA GLY A 944 2.00 6.73 8.22
C GLY A 944 2.64 6.49 9.59
N LEU A 945 2.29 5.35 10.20
CA LEU A 945 2.80 4.94 11.51
C LEU A 945 2.87 3.41 11.55
N ASP A 946 4.00 2.86 11.95
CA ASP A 946 4.18 1.43 12.18
C ASP A 946 3.82 1.10 13.63
N TRP A 947 2.55 0.73 13.82
CA TRP A 947 2.06 0.38 15.14
C TRP A 947 2.73 -0.86 15.73
N ALA A 948 3.25 -1.79 14.92
CA ALA A 948 3.92 -2.96 15.45
C ALA A 948 5.21 -2.57 16.21
N SER A 949 5.93 -1.56 15.71
CA SER A 949 7.13 -1.01 16.36
C SER A 949 6.84 -0.36 17.71
N VAL A 950 5.64 0.16 17.95
CA VAL A 950 5.20 0.70 19.26
C VAL A 950 5.19 -0.39 20.35
N PHE A 951 5.00 -1.66 19.97
CA PHE A 951 4.96 -2.78 20.91
C PHE A 951 6.32 -3.46 21.14
N SER A 952 7.39 -3.00 20.50
CA SER A 952 8.72 -3.63 20.54
C SER A 952 9.26 -3.86 21.96
N GLY A 953 8.91 -2.99 22.91
CA GLY A 953 9.31 -3.10 24.32
C GLY A 953 8.61 -4.21 25.12
N TYR A 954 7.46 -4.73 24.68
CA TYR A 954 6.61 -5.61 25.50
C TYR A 954 6.78 -7.12 25.25
N ARG A 955 7.56 -7.54 24.23
CA ARG A 955 7.63 -8.94 23.74
C ARG A 955 6.23 -9.60 23.62
N PRO A 956 5.30 -8.96 22.87
CA PRO A 956 3.93 -9.44 22.76
C PRO A 956 3.84 -10.77 22.00
N LYS A 957 2.74 -11.49 22.21
CA LYS A 957 2.35 -12.67 21.45
C LYS A 957 1.13 -12.36 20.57
N ARG A 958 1.04 -13.03 19.42
CA ARG A 958 -0.18 -13.02 18.62
C ARG A 958 -1.23 -13.89 19.30
N VAL A 959 -2.43 -13.33 19.47
CA VAL A 959 -3.62 -14.03 19.95
C VAL A 959 -4.71 -13.95 18.89
N GLU A 960 -5.62 -14.93 18.93
CA GLU A 960 -6.77 -14.92 18.03
C GLU A 960 -7.70 -13.76 18.38
N LEU A 961 -8.18 -13.08 17.32
CA LEU A 961 -9.11 -11.96 17.40
C LEU A 961 -10.32 -12.25 16.53
N PRO A 962 -11.48 -11.63 16.81
CA PRO A 962 -12.63 -11.72 15.92
C PRO A 962 -12.29 -11.21 14.52
N THR A 963 -12.91 -11.82 13.51
CA THR A 963 -12.83 -11.40 12.11
C THR A 963 -13.67 -10.15 11.85
N TYR A 964 -13.51 -9.55 10.68
CA TYR A 964 -14.17 -8.34 10.22
C TYR A 964 -15.70 -8.42 10.33
N ALA A 965 -16.31 -7.30 10.75
CA ALA A 965 -17.76 -7.15 10.87
C ALA A 965 -18.38 -6.61 9.56
N PHE A 966 -18.60 -7.48 8.58
CA PHE A 966 -19.24 -7.14 7.30
C PHE A 966 -20.61 -6.47 7.47
N GLN A 967 -20.89 -5.47 6.62
CA GLN A 967 -22.09 -4.64 6.61
C GLN A 967 -23.05 -5.08 5.49
N HIS A 968 -23.70 -6.23 5.69
CA HIS A 968 -24.48 -6.86 4.63
C HIS A 968 -25.67 -6.01 4.16
N GLN A 969 -25.83 -5.93 2.84
CA GLN A 969 -27.06 -5.48 2.18
C GLN A 969 -27.67 -6.64 1.38
N LYS A 970 -28.98 -6.58 1.14
CA LYS A 970 -29.70 -7.65 0.45
C LYS A 970 -29.54 -7.53 -1.06
N PHE A 971 -28.95 -8.54 -1.69
CA PHE A 971 -28.80 -8.68 -3.14
C PHE A 971 -29.45 -9.98 -3.63
N TRP A 972 -30.62 -9.89 -4.26
CA TRP A 972 -31.38 -11.05 -4.72
C TRP A 972 -32.31 -10.73 -5.89
N LEU A 973 -32.26 -11.52 -6.96
CA LEU A 973 -33.22 -11.47 -8.07
C LEU A 973 -34.43 -12.37 -7.76
N ALA A 974 -35.63 -11.82 -7.87
CA ALA A 974 -36.86 -12.59 -7.70
C ALA A 974 -37.13 -13.46 -8.94
N PRO A 975 -37.63 -14.70 -8.78
CA PRO A 975 -38.07 -15.50 -9.91
C PRO A 975 -39.24 -14.79 -10.65
N ALA A 976 -39.27 -14.86 -11.98
CA ALA A 976 -40.44 -14.42 -12.73
C ALA A 976 -41.65 -15.29 -12.32
N PRO A 977 -42.85 -14.71 -12.14
CA PRO A 977 -44.04 -15.50 -11.83
C PRO A 977 -44.28 -16.52 -12.95
N SER A 978 -44.29 -17.81 -12.62
CA SER A 978 -44.59 -18.85 -13.59
C SER A 978 -46.04 -18.66 -14.08
N VAL A 979 -46.20 -18.44 -15.38
CA VAL A 979 -47.52 -18.43 -16.02
C VAL A 979 -48.01 -19.87 -16.04
N SER A 980 -48.76 -20.27 -15.02
CA SER A 980 -49.45 -21.55 -14.95
C SER A 980 -50.72 -21.50 -15.83
N ASP A 981 -50.56 -21.48 -17.15
CA ASP A 981 -51.60 -21.94 -18.09
C ASP A 981 -51.03 -22.21 -19.51
N PRO A 982 -50.91 -23.48 -19.96
CA PRO A 982 -50.50 -23.80 -21.33
C PRO A 982 -51.56 -23.46 -22.39
N THR A 983 -52.74 -22.97 -22.01
CA THR A 983 -53.86 -22.70 -22.94
C THR A 983 -53.96 -21.23 -23.40
N ALA A 984 -53.10 -20.34 -22.90
CA ALA A 984 -53.06 -18.93 -23.31
C ALA A 984 -52.09 -18.63 -24.49
N ALA A 985 -51.43 -19.65 -25.06
CA ALA A 985 -50.50 -19.49 -26.19
C ALA A 985 -51.17 -19.51 -27.59
N GLY A 986 -52.49 -19.29 -27.66
CA GLY A 986 -53.24 -19.30 -28.90
C GLY A 986 -54.13 -18.08 -29.03
N GLN A 987 -53.59 -16.97 -29.55
CA GLN A 987 -54.24 -15.88 -30.29
C GLN A 987 -53.42 -14.58 -30.15
N ILE A 988 -52.33 -14.45 -30.91
CA ILE A 988 -51.90 -13.12 -31.38
C ILE A 988 -51.52 -13.28 -32.85
N GLY A 989 -52.36 -12.69 -33.70
CA GLY A 989 -52.29 -12.78 -35.15
C GLY A 989 -51.14 -12.00 -35.74
N ALA A 990 -50.71 -12.46 -36.92
CA ALA A 990 -49.82 -11.76 -37.82
C ALA A 990 -50.47 -10.48 -38.35
N SER A 991 -49.77 -9.36 -38.21
CA SER A 991 -49.77 -8.29 -39.21
C SER A 991 -48.41 -7.58 -39.18
N ASP A 992 -47.77 -7.59 -40.34
CA ASP A 992 -46.50 -6.93 -40.66
C ASP A 992 -46.47 -5.43 -40.34
N GLY A 993 -45.25 -4.93 -40.11
CA GLY A 993 -44.86 -3.62 -40.67
C GLY A 993 -44.21 -2.62 -39.71
N GLY A 994 -42.87 -2.56 -39.73
CA GLY A 994 -42.10 -1.31 -39.63
C GLY A 994 -42.12 -0.54 -38.30
N ALA A 995 -41.23 -0.89 -37.36
CA ALA A 995 -40.99 -0.09 -36.16
C ALA A 995 -39.49 -0.02 -35.75
N GLU A 996 -38.57 0.00 -36.72
CA GLU A 996 -37.13 0.21 -36.47
C GLU A 996 -36.58 1.47 -37.18
N LEU A 997 -37.47 2.36 -37.64
CA LEU A 997 -37.10 3.60 -38.37
C LEU A 997 -37.90 4.86 -37.97
N LEU A 998 -38.65 4.85 -36.85
CA LEU A 998 -39.54 5.97 -36.43
C LEU A 998 -39.10 6.74 -35.17
N ALA A 999 -38.01 6.36 -34.49
CA ALA A 999 -37.54 7.09 -33.32
C ALA A 999 -36.85 8.43 -33.67
N SER A 1000 -36.32 8.58 -34.89
CA SER A 1000 -35.51 9.73 -35.31
C SER A 1000 -36.29 11.00 -35.68
N SER A 1001 -37.64 11.01 -35.57
CA SER A 1001 -38.47 12.18 -35.91
C SER A 1001 -39.57 12.52 -34.90
N GLY A 1002 -39.74 11.73 -33.83
CA GLY A 1002 -40.92 11.80 -32.97
C GLY A 1002 -40.99 13.02 -32.05
N PHE A 1003 -39.86 13.59 -31.61
CA PHE A 1003 -39.87 14.73 -30.68
C PHE A 1003 -39.93 16.08 -31.42
N ALA A 1004 -39.11 16.27 -32.46
CA ALA A 1004 -39.18 17.46 -33.32
C ALA A 1004 -40.55 17.60 -34.01
N ALA A 1005 -41.17 16.48 -34.46
CA ALA A 1005 -42.53 16.50 -35.01
C ALA A 1005 -43.62 16.78 -33.96
N ARG A 1006 -43.42 16.39 -32.69
CA ARG A 1006 -44.34 16.71 -31.58
C ARG A 1006 -44.30 18.20 -31.20
N LEU A 1007 -43.16 18.87 -31.43
CA LEU A 1007 -42.99 20.30 -31.19
C LEU A 1007 -43.42 21.17 -32.40
N ALA A 1008 -43.43 20.61 -33.61
CA ALA A 1008 -43.81 21.33 -34.82
C ALA A 1008 -45.28 21.80 -34.79
N GLY A 1009 -45.52 23.09 -35.11
CA GLY A 1009 -46.85 23.69 -35.21
C GLY A 1009 -47.48 24.15 -33.88
N ARG A 1010 -46.77 23.98 -32.75
CA ARG A 1010 -47.16 24.50 -31.43
C ARG A 1010 -46.59 25.90 -31.20
N SER A 1011 -47.26 26.70 -30.37
CA SER A 1011 -46.72 27.97 -29.87
C SER A 1011 -45.50 27.73 -28.97
N ALA A 1012 -44.65 28.76 -28.77
CA ALA A 1012 -43.44 28.63 -27.95
C ALA A 1012 -43.74 28.12 -26.52
N ASP A 1013 -44.84 28.58 -25.92
CA ASP A 1013 -45.28 28.13 -24.58
C ASP A 1013 -45.71 26.65 -24.60
N GLU A 1014 -46.39 26.20 -25.65
CA GLU A 1014 -46.81 24.80 -25.81
C GLU A 1014 -45.64 23.86 -26.15
N GLN A 1015 -44.60 24.36 -26.84
CA GLN A 1015 -43.36 23.62 -27.08
C GLN A 1015 -42.58 23.43 -25.78
N LEU A 1016 -42.44 24.50 -24.99
CA LEU A 1016 -41.76 24.44 -23.70
C LEU A 1016 -42.48 23.50 -22.71
N ALA A 1017 -43.81 23.59 -22.61
CA ALA A 1017 -44.58 22.70 -21.74
C ALA A 1017 -44.41 21.21 -22.11
N ALA A 1018 -44.43 20.89 -23.40
CA ALA A 1018 -44.22 19.52 -23.88
C ALA A 1018 -42.79 19.02 -23.65
N ALA A 1019 -41.79 19.89 -23.76
CA ALA A 1019 -40.40 19.55 -23.48
C ALA A 1019 -40.15 19.31 -21.98
N ILE A 1020 -40.75 20.13 -21.10
CA ILE A 1020 -40.69 19.94 -19.64
C ILE A 1020 -41.30 18.60 -19.23
N GLU A 1021 -42.46 18.24 -19.80
CA GLU A 1021 -43.11 16.95 -19.51
C GLU A 1021 -42.19 15.76 -19.81
N VAL A 1022 -41.53 15.77 -20.97
CA VAL A 1022 -40.57 14.72 -21.37
C VAL A 1022 -39.35 14.70 -20.44
N VAL A 1023 -38.81 15.86 -20.07
CA VAL A 1023 -37.67 15.94 -19.13
C VAL A 1023 -38.05 15.39 -17.76
N CYS A 1024 -39.20 15.78 -17.21
CA CYS A 1024 -39.67 15.32 -15.91
C CYS A 1024 -40.01 13.82 -15.92
N GLU A 1025 -40.62 13.29 -16.98
CA GLU A 1025 -40.92 11.86 -17.12
C GLU A 1025 -39.64 11.01 -17.07
N HIS A 1026 -38.64 11.37 -17.87
CA HIS A 1026 -37.38 10.63 -17.89
C HIS A 1026 -36.57 10.85 -16.61
N ALA A 1027 -36.63 12.03 -16.00
CA ALA A 1027 -35.99 12.28 -14.71
C ALA A 1027 -36.60 11.45 -13.58
N ALA A 1028 -37.93 11.34 -13.53
CA ALA A 1028 -38.62 10.48 -12.56
C ALA A 1028 -38.21 9.02 -12.72
N ALA A 1029 -38.12 8.55 -13.96
CA ALA A 1029 -37.73 7.19 -14.27
C ALA A 1029 -36.27 6.85 -13.91
N VAL A 1030 -35.37 7.84 -13.90
CA VAL A 1030 -33.99 7.66 -13.41
C VAL A 1030 -33.93 7.59 -11.88
N LEU A 1031 -34.76 8.39 -11.20
CA LEU A 1031 -34.85 8.38 -9.74
C LEU A 1031 -35.67 7.20 -9.18
N GLY A 1032 -36.15 6.28 -10.03
CA GLY A 1032 -36.99 5.15 -9.62
C GLY A 1032 -38.37 5.56 -9.12
N ARG A 1033 -38.93 6.69 -9.60
CA ARG A 1033 -40.27 7.17 -9.27
C ARG A 1033 -41.26 6.90 -10.41
N ASP A 1034 -42.48 6.48 -10.06
CA ASP A 1034 -43.56 6.27 -11.03
C ASP A 1034 -44.22 7.61 -11.42
N GLY A 1035 -43.86 8.15 -12.59
CA GLY A 1035 -44.55 9.28 -13.25
C GLY A 1035 -44.00 10.69 -12.97
N ALA A 1036 -44.23 11.62 -13.91
CA ALA A 1036 -43.67 12.97 -13.91
C ALA A 1036 -44.24 13.93 -12.84
N ALA A 1037 -45.40 13.60 -12.23
CA ALA A 1037 -46.14 14.52 -11.35
C ALA A 1037 -45.45 14.84 -10.01
N GLY A 1038 -44.35 14.16 -9.68
CA GLY A 1038 -43.61 14.31 -8.42
C GLY A 1038 -42.31 15.12 -8.49
N LEU A 1039 -41.99 15.73 -9.65
CA LEU A 1039 -40.79 16.57 -9.82
C LEU A 1039 -41.19 18.03 -10.07
N ASP A 1040 -40.68 18.93 -9.23
CA ASP A 1040 -40.83 20.38 -9.44
C ASP A 1040 -39.92 20.81 -10.60
N ALA A 1041 -40.51 21.33 -11.66
CA ALA A 1041 -39.80 21.74 -12.88
C ALA A 1041 -38.82 22.91 -12.66
N GLY A 1042 -38.92 23.63 -11.53
CA GLY A 1042 -37.99 24.68 -11.13
C GLY A 1042 -36.94 24.26 -10.10
N GLN A 1043 -37.02 23.04 -9.55
CA GLN A 1043 -36.05 22.54 -8.59
C GLN A 1043 -34.81 21.98 -9.29
N ALA A 1044 -33.63 22.24 -8.73
CA ALA A 1044 -32.39 21.71 -9.29
C ALA A 1044 -32.37 20.17 -9.21
N PHE A 1045 -31.82 19.50 -10.23
CA PHE A 1045 -31.68 18.04 -10.27
C PHE A 1045 -30.89 17.51 -9.07
N ALA A 1046 -29.82 18.21 -8.66
CA ALA A 1046 -29.01 17.85 -7.49
C ALA A 1046 -29.84 17.80 -6.20
N ASP A 1047 -30.71 18.78 -5.98
CA ASP A 1047 -31.61 18.82 -4.81
C ASP A 1047 -32.71 17.75 -4.88
N SER A 1048 -33.01 17.24 -6.08
CA SER A 1048 -33.99 16.17 -6.32
C SER A 1048 -33.41 14.75 -6.16
N GLY A 1049 -32.10 14.63 -5.93
CA GLY A 1049 -31.40 13.36 -5.71
C GLY A 1049 -30.55 12.86 -6.89
N PHE A 1050 -30.35 13.69 -7.92
CA PHE A 1050 -29.42 13.34 -9.00
C PHE A 1050 -27.97 13.47 -8.56
N ASN A 1051 -27.20 12.40 -8.76
CA ASN A 1051 -25.74 12.38 -8.78
C ASN A 1051 -25.20 12.26 -10.22
N SER A 1052 -23.88 12.29 -10.37
CA SER A 1052 -23.14 12.14 -11.63
C SER A 1052 -23.67 11.03 -12.53
N LEU A 1053 -23.88 9.83 -11.97
CA LEU A 1053 -24.27 8.66 -12.76
C LEU A 1053 -25.72 8.76 -13.23
N SER A 1054 -26.62 9.23 -12.36
CA SER A 1054 -28.03 9.47 -12.73
C SER A 1054 -28.19 10.62 -13.74
N ALA A 1055 -27.32 11.63 -13.71
CA ALA A 1055 -27.35 12.72 -14.69
C ALA A 1055 -26.99 12.22 -16.11
N VAL A 1056 -26.00 11.34 -16.20
CA VAL A 1056 -25.61 10.67 -17.46
C VAL A 1056 -26.73 9.77 -17.98
N GLU A 1057 -27.37 8.99 -17.11
CA GLU A 1057 -28.52 8.15 -17.49
C GLU A 1057 -29.70 9.00 -17.98
N LEU A 1058 -30.03 10.11 -17.31
CA LEU A 1058 -31.07 11.04 -17.76
C LEU A 1058 -30.73 11.62 -19.13
N ARG A 1059 -29.49 12.07 -19.31
CA ARG A 1059 -29.01 12.60 -20.58
C ARG A 1059 -29.11 11.55 -21.70
N ASN A 1060 -28.68 10.31 -21.46
CA ASN A 1060 -28.76 9.24 -22.44
C ASN A 1060 -30.21 8.91 -22.81
N ARG A 1061 -31.12 8.91 -21.83
CA ARG A 1061 -32.56 8.74 -22.07
C ARG A 1061 -33.14 9.88 -22.90
N LEU A 1062 -32.77 11.13 -22.60
CA LEU A 1062 -33.21 12.30 -23.35
C LEU A 1062 -32.66 12.30 -24.78
N THR A 1063 -31.38 11.98 -24.99
CA THR A 1063 -30.80 11.83 -26.33
C THR A 1063 -31.54 10.74 -27.13
N ALA A 1064 -31.84 9.60 -26.49
CA ALA A 1064 -32.54 8.50 -27.15
C ALA A 1064 -33.99 8.85 -27.55
N VAL A 1065 -34.73 9.60 -26.72
CA VAL A 1065 -36.14 9.94 -26.99
C VAL A 1065 -36.31 11.19 -27.88
N THR A 1066 -35.36 12.13 -27.81
CA THR A 1066 -35.44 13.41 -28.54
C THR A 1066 -34.66 13.41 -29.85
N ALA A 1067 -33.72 12.47 -30.03
CA ALA A 1067 -32.73 12.45 -31.10
C ALA A 1067 -31.81 13.69 -31.14
N VAL A 1068 -31.75 14.46 -30.05
CA VAL A 1068 -30.82 15.59 -29.88
C VAL A 1068 -29.59 15.09 -29.14
N THR A 1069 -28.42 15.24 -29.75
CA THR A 1069 -27.15 14.92 -29.07
C THR A 1069 -26.88 15.97 -28.00
N LEU A 1070 -27.13 15.61 -26.74
CA LEU A 1070 -26.81 16.46 -25.60
C LEU A 1070 -25.35 16.26 -25.14
N PRO A 1071 -24.60 17.34 -24.88
CA PRO A 1071 -23.28 17.22 -24.26
C PRO A 1071 -23.37 16.61 -22.85
N ALA A 1072 -22.27 16.03 -22.39
CA ALA A 1072 -22.10 15.45 -21.04
C ALA A 1072 -22.53 16.40 -19.92
N THR A 1073 -22.28 17.68 -20.11
CA THR A 1073 -22.55 18.73 -19.13
C THR A 1073 -23.98 19.26 -19.18
N ALA A 1074 -24.83 18.83 -20.12
CA ALA A 1074 -26.13 19.47 -20.37
C ALA A 1074 -27.04 19.55 -19.13
N ILE A 1075 -27.01 18.56 -18.25
CA ILE A 1075 -27.84 18.53 -17.03
C ILE A 1075 -27.25 19.43 -15.93
N PHE A 1076 -25.95 19.72 -15.98
CA PHE A 1076 -25.27 20.64 -15.06
C PHE A 1076 -25.32 22.09 -15.54
N ASP A 1077 -25.20 22.30 -16.85
CA ASP A 1077 -25.31 23.62 -17.49
C ASP A 1077 -26.77 24.13 -17.44
N HIS A 1078 -27.73 23.20 -17.38
CA HIS A 1078 -29.16 23.45 -17.26
C HIS A 1078 -29.73 22.68 -16.06
N PRO A 1079 -29.43 23.15 -14.83
CA PRO A 1079 -29.61 22.38 -13.59
C PRO A 1079 -31.06 22.10 -13.21
N THR A 1080 -32.05 22.67 -13.89
CA THR A 1080 -33.48 22.43 -13.64
C THR A 1080 -34.18 21.79 -14.87
N PRO A 1081 -35.28 21.03 -14.67
CA PRO A 1081 -36.06 20.51 -15.80
C PRO A 1081 -36.51 21.57 -16.80
N THR A 1082 -36.84 22.78 -16.33
CA THR A 1082 -37.24 23.91 -17.18
C THR A 1082 -36.09 24.40 -18.06
N GLU A 1083 -34.89 24.61 -17.50
CA GLU A 1083 -33.73 25.08 -18.26
C GLU A 1083 -33.28 24.02 -19.27
N LEU A 1084 -33.31 22.74 -18.89
CA LEU A 1084 -32.91 21.65 -19.77
C LEU A 1084 -33.90 21.49 -20.94
N ALA A 1085 -35.19 21.68 -20.70
CA ALA A 1085 -36.21 21.71 -21.74
C ALA A 1085 -36.01 22.86 -22.73
N GLN A 1086 -35.65 24.06 -22.25
CA GLN A 1086 -35.32 25.20 -23.11
C GLN A 1086 -34.10 24.92 -23.98
N TYR A 1087 -33.04 24.35 -23.39
CA TYR A 1087 -31.83 24.00 -24.12
C TYR A 1087 -32.09 22.97 -25.22
N LEU A 1088 -32.87 21.92 -24.92
CA LEU A 1088 -33.29 20.92 -25.89
C LEU A 1088 -33.97 21.54 -27.12
N ILE A 1089 -34.82 22.55 -26.92
CA ILE A 1089 -35.48 23.27 -28.02
C ILE A 1089 -34.43 24.02 -28.87
N THR A 1090 -33.46 24.71 -28.25
CA THR A 1090 -32.43 25.46 -28.99
C THR A 1090 -31.50 24.58 -29.83
N GLN A 1091 -31.20 23.36 -29.37
CA GLN A 1091 -30.33 22.43 -30.10
C GLN A 1091 -31.00 21.87 -31.36
N ILE A 1092 -32.32 21.73 -31.34
CA ILE A 1092 -33.11 21.35 -32.52
C ILE A 1092 -33.04 22.44 -33.60
N ASP A 1093 -32.85 23.71 -33.21
CA ASP A 1093 -32.78 24.86 -34.12
C ASP A 1093 -31.35 25.15 -34.67
N GLY A 1094 -30.28 24.55 -34.11
CA GLY A 1094 -28.90 25.07 -34.23
C GLY A 1094 -27.85 24.33 -35.09
N HIS A 1095 -28.15 23.25 -35.82
CA HIS A 1095 -27.13 22.46 -36.54
C HIS A 1095 -26.69 23.05 -37.91
N GLY A 1096 -25.91 24.15 -37.90
CA GLY A 1096 -25.21 24.66 -39.09
C GLY A 1096 -24.02 25.63 -38.83
N SER A 1097 -22.78 25.15 -39.10
CA SER A 1097 -21.54 25.89 -39.51
C SER A 1097 -20.42 26.30 -38.51
N SER A 1098 -19.30 25.53 -38.51
CA SER A 1098 -17.83 25.81 -38.64
C SER A 1098 -17.05 26.95 -37.91
N ALA A 1099 -15.82 26.66 -37.38
CA ALA A 1099 -14.50 27.19 -37.86
C ALA A 1099 -13.29 27.01 -36.87
N ALA A 1100 -12.05 27.03 -37.40
CA ALA A 1100 -10.72 26.81 -36.76
C ALA A 1100 -9.77 28.05 -36.83
N ALA A 1101 -8.71 28.16 -35.96
CA ALA A 1101 -7.32 28.62 -36.27
C ALA A 1101 -6.35 28.94 -35.07
N ALA A 1102 -5.06 28.56 -35.27
CA ALA A 1102 -3.75 29.18 -34.90
C ALA A 1102 -2.91 28.73 -33.64
N ALA A 1103 -1.62 28.32 -33.87
CA ALA A 1103 -0.63 27.82 -32.89
C ALA A 1103 0.74 28.58 -32.89
N ASN A 1104 1.55 28.40 -31.83
CA ASN A 1104 2.57 29.34 -31.28
C ASN A 1104 4.03 28.75 -31.29
N PRO A 1105 5.13 29.56 -31.27
CA PRO A 1105 6.55 29.19 -31.51
C PRO A 1105 7.26 28.18 -30.59
N ALA A 1106 6.61 27.59 -29.59
CA ALA A 1106 7.20 26.51 -28.79
C ALA A 1106 7.37 25.21 -29.61
N GLU A 1107 6.62 25.06 -30.70
CA GLU A 1107 6.64 23.91 -31.61
C GLU A 1107 7.96 23.73 -32.40
N ARG A 1108 8.87 24.73 -32.41
CA ARG A 1108 10.12 24.64 -33.21
C ARG A 1108 11.28 23.89 -32.55
N ILE A 1109 11.27 23.67 -31.24
CA ILE A 1109 12.42 23.08 -30.51
C ILE A 1109 12.33 21.54 -30.46
N ASP A 1110 11.14 20.95 -30.51
CA ASP A 1110 10.95 19.50 -30.64
C ASP A 1110 11.18 18.97 -32.06
N ALA A 1111 11.08 19.83 -33.08
CA ALA A 1111 11.31 19.47 -34.48
C ALA A 1111 12.72 18.86 -34.74
N LEU A 1112 13.76 19.26 -33.98
CA LEU A 1112 15.10 18.66 -34.11
C LEU A 1112 15.11 17.21 -33.61
N THR A 1113 14.42 16.94 -32.50
CA THR A 1113 14.26 15.60 -31.93
C THR A 1113 13.51 14.71 -32.90
N ASP A 1114 12.40 15.22 -33.47
CA ASP A 1114 11.60 14.49 -34.44
C ASP A 1114 12.39 14.16 -35.71
N LEU A 1115 13.13 15.13 -36.25
CA LEU A 1115 13.98 14.92 -37.42
C LEU A 1115 15.11 13.91 -37.12
N PHE A 1116 15.67 13.93 -35.92
CA PHE A 1116 16.69 12.96 -35.50
C PHE A 1116 16.10 11.55 -35.42
N LEU A 1117 14.94 11.40 -34.80
CA LEU A 1117 14.21 10.14 -34.70
C LEU A 1117 13.82 9.61 -36.09
N GLN A 1118 13.32 10.46 -36.98
CA GLN A 1118 13.03 10.09 -38.37
C GLN A 1118 14.28 9.62 -39.12
N ALA A 1119 15.44 10.26 -38.89
CA ALA A 1119 16.70 9.82 -39.48
C ALA A 1119 17.11 8.44 -38.95
N CYS A 1120 16.99 8.20 -37.65
CA CYS A 1120 17.26 6.90 -37.02
C CYS A 1120 16.31 5.80 -37.50
N ASP A 1121 15.01 6.07 -37.52
CA ASP A 1121 13.98 5.12 -37.99
C ASP A 1121 14.16 4.77 -39.47
N ALA A 1122 14.74 5.69 -40.27
CA ALA A 1122 15.13 5.45 -41.67
C ALA A 1122 16.51 4.78 -41.84
N GLY A 1123 17.19 4.39 -40.76
CA GLY A 1123 18.52 3.79 -40.78
C GLY A 1123 19.65 4.75 -41.17
N ARG A 1124 19.41 6.06 -41.14
CA ARG A 1124 20.36 7.14 -41.46
C ARG A 1124 20.93 7.80 -40.19
N ASP A 1125 21.31 6.99 -39.22
CA ASP A 1125 21.82 7.42 -37.90
C ASP A 1125 22.94 8.46 -38.01
N ALA A 1126 23.86 8.27 -38.98
CA ALA A 1126 24.99 9.17 -39.20
C ALA A 1126 24.55 10.58 -39.64
N ASP A 1127 23.50 10.68 -40.45
CA ASP A 1127 22.97 11.96 -40.90
C ASP A 1127 22.20 12.66 -39.77
N GLY A 1128 21.47 11.89 -38.96
CA GLY A 1128 20.83 12.38 -37.74
C GLY A 1128 21.85 13.01 -36.78
N TRP A 1129 22.96 12.30 -36.49
CA TRP A 1129 24.02 12.82 -35.63
C TRP A 1129 24.76 14.02 -36.23
N LYS A 1130 24.97 14.07 -37.55
CA LYS A 1130 25.52 15.27 -38.22
C LYS A 1130 24.61 16.48 -38.04
N MET A 1131 23.30 16.29 -38.17
CA MET A 1131 22.32 17.35 -37.95
C MET A 1131 22.35 17.85 -36.49
N VAL A 1132 22.38 16.94 -35.52
CA VAL A 1132 22.49 17.30 -34.09
C VAL A 1132 23.80 18.03 -33.80
N ALA A 1133 24.92 17.57 -34.37
CA ALA A 1133 26.22 18.22 -34.22
C ALA A 1133 26.21 19.66 -34.78
N LEU A 1134 25.58 19.88 -35.94
CA LEU A 1134 25.38 21.22 -36.49
C LEU A 1134 24.50 22.09 -35.59
N ALA A 1135 23.39 21.53 -35.07
CA ALA A 1135 22.51 22.23 -34.15
C ALA A 1135 23.22 22.62 -32.84
N SER A 1136 24.16 21.78 -32.35
CA SER A 1136 24.92 22.09 -31.13
C SER A 1136 25.74 23.38 -31.23
N ASN A 1137 26.15 23.79 -32.45
CA ASN A 1137 26.86 25.04 -32.68
C ASN A 1137 26.01 26.30 -32.46
N THR A 1138 24.68 26.15 -32.35
CA THR A 1138 23.77 27.25 -32.05
C THR A 1138 23.55 27.46 -30.55
N ARG A 1139 23.98 26.52 -29.70
CA ARG A 1139 23.90 26.66 -28.25
C ARG A 1139 25.06 27.49 -27.72
N GLU A 1140 24.78 28.27 -26.67
CA GLU A 1140 25.78 29.03 -25.94
C GLU A 1140 26.89 28.10 -25.42
N ARG A 1141 28.15 28.55 -25.51
CA ARG A 1141 29.32 27.82 -25.01
C ARG A 1141 29.93 28.56 -23.84
N MET A 1142 30.28 27.81 -22.80
CA MET A 1142 30.94 28.38 -21.63
C MET A 1142 32.35 28.90 -21.99
N SER A 1143 32.63 30.16 -21.66
CA SER A 1143 33.94 30.81 -21.86
C SER A 1143 34.85 30.75 -20.63
N SER A 1144 34.33 30.31 -19.48
CA SER A 1144 35.08 30.10 -18.24
C SER A 1144 34.44 28.98 -17.40
N PRO A 1145 35.21 28.27 -16.55
CA PRO A 1145 34.66 27.28 -15.63
C PRO A 1145 33.64 27.92 -14.67
N VAL A 1146 32.48 27.29 -14.50
CA VAL A 1146 31.43 27.78 -13.60
C VAL A 1146 31.77 27.34 -12.16
N ARG A 1147 31.85 28.29 -11.22
CA ARG A 1147 32.09 28.01 -9.78
C ARG A 1147 30.85 28.07 -8.89
N ASN A 1148 29.75 28.66 -9.35
CA ASN A 1148 28.70 29.16 -8.43
C ASN A 1148 27.34 28.44 -8.54
N ASN A 1149 27.28 27.10 -8.57
CA ASN A 1149 25.98 26.41 -8.40
C ASN A 1149 26.13 24.93 -7.99
N VAL A 1150 26.72 24.69 -6.82
CA VAL A 1150 26.93 23.33 -6.28
C VAL A 1150 25.60 22.59 -6.09
N SER A 1151 24.55 23.29 -5.62
CA SER A 1151 23.19 22.77 -5.40
C SER A 1151 22.51 22.23 -6.66
N LYS A 1152 22.83 22.81 -7.82
CA LYS A 1152 22.27 22.37 -9.11
C LYS A 1152 22.99 21.14 -9.67
N ASN A 1153 24.27 20.99 -9.34
CA ASN A 1153 25.16 20.06 -10.03
C ASN A 1153 25.53 18.82 -9.22
N VAL A 1154 25.21 18.72 -7.93
CA VAL A 1154 25.51 17.54 -7.12
C VAL A 1154 24.33 17.15 -6.22
N ALA A 1155 23.91 15.89 -6.27
CA ALA A 1155 22.89 15.32 -5.41
C ALA A 1155 23.47 14.24 -4.48
N LEU A 1156 23.15 14.33 -3.19
CA LEU A 1156 23.34 13.24 -2.24
C LEU A 1156 22.26 12.19 -2.49
N LEU A 1157 22.66 10.97 -2.85
CA LEU A 1157 21.75 9.85 -3.13
C LEU A 1157 21.58 8.92 -1.93
N ALA A 1158 22.63 8.76 -1.13
CA ALA A 1158 22.59 7.98 0.10
C ALA A 1158 23.56 8.57 1.11
N ASP A 1159 23.21 8.51 2.39
CA ASP A 1159 24.07 8.94 3.48
C ASP A 1159 24.73 7.74 4.15
N GLY A 1160 25.95 7.92 4.66
CA GLY A 1160 26.73 6.84 5.26
C GLY A 1160 27.71 7.34 6.32
N ILE A 1161 28.18 6.40 7.13
CA ILE A 1161 29.01 6.69 8.31
C ILE A 1161 30.52 6.68 8.04
N SER A 1162 30.95 6.21 6.87
CA SER A 1162 32.38 6.16 6.49
C SER A 1162 32.94 7.56 6.21
N ASP A 1163 34.21 7.76 6.55
CA ASP A 1163 35.01 8.94 6.18
C ASP A 1163 35.35 9.01 4.68
N VAL A 1164 35.02 7.96 3.92
CA VAL A 1164 35.19 7.88 2.47
C VAL A 1164 33.86 8.03 1.76
N VAL A 1165 33.74 9.07 0.93
CA VAL A 1165 32.55 9.29 0.09
C VAL A 1165 32.75 8.75 -1.33
N VAL A 1166 31.65 8.33 -1.95
CA VAL A 1166 31.64 7.87 -3.34
C VAL A 1166 31.03 8.96 -4.21
N ILE A 1167 31.77 9.45 -5.19
CA ILE A 1167 31.28 10.45 -6.15
C ILE A 1167 31.07 9.79 -7.50
N CYS A 1168 29.83 9.77 -7.92
CA CYS A 1168 29.38 9.10 -9.13
C CYS A 1168 29.23 10.08 -10.30
N ILE A 1169 29.85 9.72 -11.43
CA ILE A 1169 29.87 10.50 -12.67
C ILE A 1169 28.91 9.83 -13.66
N PRO A 1170 27.78 10.47 -14.03
CA PRO A 1170 26.85 9.90 -15.00
C PRO A 1170 27.47 9.71 -16.38
N THR A 1171 26.78 8.95 -17.22
CA THR A 1171 27.19 8.78 -18.63
C THR A 1171 27.26 10.10 -19.38
N LEU A 1172 28.12 10.19 -20.38
CA LEU A 1172 28.27 11.36 -21.27
C LEU A 1172 27.27 11.33 -22.44
N THR A 1173 26.18 10.58 -22.29
CA THR A 1173 25.20 10.30 -23.34
C THR A 1173 23.87 11.01 -23.08
N VAL A 1174 22.89 10.86 -23.97
CA VAL A 1174 21.52 11.36 -23.73
C VAL A 1174 20.88 10.80 -22.45
N LEU A 1175 21.38 9.66 -21.95
CA LEU A 1175 20.93 9.05 -20.70
C LEU A 1175 21.46 9.73 -19.44
N SER A 1176 22.43 10.64 -19.55
CA SER A 1176 23.07 11.33 -18.42
C SER A 1176 22.06 11.85 -17.40
N ASP A 1177 22.10 11.35 -16.17
CA ASP A 1177 21.20 11.79 -15.09
C ASP A 1177 21.78 11.40 -13.73
N GLN A 1178 21.64 12.28 -12.75
CA GLN A 1178 22.11 12.02 -11.39
C GLN A 1178 21.46 10.80 -10.72
N ARG A 1179 20.29 10.34 -11.19
CA ARG A 1179 19.59 9.17 -10.60
C ARG A 1179 20.09 7.84 -11.12
N GLU A 1180 21.00 7.83 -12.10
CA GLU A 1180 21.59 6.60 -12.67
C GLU A 1180 22.28 5.74 -11.60
N TYR A 1181 22.65 6.33 -10.46
CA TYR A 1181 23.32 5.66 -9.35
C TYR A 1181 22.44 5.38 -8.14
N ARG A 1182 21.12 5.66 -8.20
CA ARG A 1182 20.28 5.56 -7.01
C ARG A 1182 20.26 4.16 -6.42
N ASP A 1183 20.15 3.12 -7.22
CA ASP A 1183 19.99 1.76 -6.70
C ASP A 1183 21.29 1.28 -6.04
N ILE A 1184 22.44 1.62 -6.61
CA ILE A 1184 23.76 1.43 -5.99
C ILE A 1184 23.86 2.24 -4.68
N ALA A 1185 23.40 3.49 -4.68
CA ALA A 1185 23.42 4.35 -3.50
C ALA A 1185 22.55 3.77 -2.37
N ASN A 1186 21.34 3.29 -2.68
CA ASN A 1186 20.45 2.65 -1.73
C ASN A 1186 21.13 1.47 -1.03
N ALA A 1187 21.83 0.62 -1.79
CA ALA A 1187 22.61 -0.51 -1.25
C ALA A 1187 23.82 -0.07 -0.38
N MET A 1188 24.27 1.17 -0.52
CA MET A 1188 25.34 1.76 0.29
C MET A 1188 24.85 2.57 1.50
N THR A 1189 23.54 2.76 1.67
CA THR A 1189 22.96 3.53 2.77
C THR A 1189 23.46 3.02 4.13
N GLY A 1190 23.92 3.94 4.97
CA GLY A 1190 24.52 3.64 6.26
C GLY A 1190 25.98 3.17 6.20
N ARG A 1191 26.58 3.01 5.00
CA ARG A 1191 28.00 2.64 4.82
C ARG A 1191 28.83 3.81 4.30
N HIS A 1192 28.53 4.31 3.10
CA HIS A 1192 29.22 5.44 2.48
C HIS A 1192 28.21 6.50 2.05
N SER A 1193 28.53 7.79 2.20
CA SER A 1193 27.74 8.82 1.52
C SER A 1193 28.05 8.76 0.02
N VAL A 1194 27.00 8.73 -0.79
CA VAL A 1194 27.09 8.60 -2.25
C VAL A 1194 26.51 9.85 -2.89
N TYR A 1195 27.35 10.56 -3.65
CA TYR A 1195 26.98 11.75 -4.40
C TYR A 1195 26.92 11.42 -5.89
N SER A 1196 26.00 12.02 -6.63
CA SER A 1196 26.00 11.98 -8.10
C SER A 1196 25.96 13.38 -8.69
N LEU A 1197 26.75 13.59 -9.75
CA LEU A 1197 26.90 14.89 -10.39
C LEU A 1197 25.89 15.05 -11.54
N THR A 1198 25.57 16.28 -11.90
CA THR A 1198 24.94 16.65 -13.18
C THR A 1198 25.99 17.30 -14.08
N LEU A 1199 26.07 16.85 -15.33
CA LEU A 1199 27.07 17.35 -16.28
C LEU A 1199 26.59 18.62 -17.00
N PRO A 1200 27.45 19.63 -17.21
CA PRO A 1200 27.09 20.87 -17.90
C PRO A 1200 26.47 20.63 -19.28
N GLY A 1201 25.38 21.34 -19.57
CA GLY A 1201 24.77 21.39 -20.90
C GLY A 1201 23.64 20.39 -21.12
N PHE A 1202 23.42 19.43 -20.22
CA PHE A 1202 22.29 18.51 -20.29
C PHE A 1202 20.97 19.12 -19.81
N ASP A 1203 21.02 20.25 -19.09
CA ASP A 1203 19.87 21.10 -18.80
C ASP A 1203 19.72 22.21 -19.87
N SER A 1204 18.47 22.65 -20.11
CA SER A 1204 18.15 23.67 -21.11
C SER A 1204 18.72 25.05 -20.78
N SER A 1205 18.95 25.33 -19.50
CA SER A 1205 19.52 26.58 -19.00
C SER A 1205 21.05 26.58 -18.95
N ASP A 1206 21.70 25.46 -19.26
CA ASP A 1206 23.16 25.33 -19.20
C ASP A 1206 23.82 25.60 -20.56
N ALA A 1207 24.96 26.28 -20.53
CA ALA A 1207 25.86 26.39 -21.67
C ALA A 1207 26.62 25.08 -21.92
N LEU A 1208 26.96 24.81 -23.18
CA LEU A 1208 27.76 23.65 -23.56
C LEU A 1208 29.25 23.88 -23.25
N PRO A 1209 29.99 22.82 -22.87
CA PRO A 1209 31.44 22.90 -22.73
C PRO A 1209 32.15 23.17 -24.06
N GLN A 1210 33.21 23.99 -23.99
CA GLN A 1210 34.03 24.29 -25.17
C GLN A 1210 35.07 23.21 -25.47
N ASN A 1211 35.68 22.62 -24.44
CA ASN A 1211 36.75 21.62 -24.55
C ASN A 1211 36.82 20.76 -23.27
N ALA A 1212 37.66 19.73 -23.28
CA ALA A 1212 37.83 18.81 -22.16
C ALA A 1212 38.28 19.53 -20.87
N ASP A 1213 39.20 20.49 -20.97
CA ASP A 1213 39.70 21.25 -19.80
C ASP A 1213 38.57 21.99 -19.07
N MET A 1214 37.60 22.54 -19.80
CA MET A 1214 36.43 23.18 -19.19
C MET A 1214 35.55 22.19 -18.45
N ILE A 1215 35.35 21.00 -18.99
CA ILE A 1215 34.55 19.94 -18.34
C ILE A 1215 35.26 19.50 -17.06
N VAL A 1216 36.53 19.12 -17.17
CA VAL A 1216 37.30 18.57 -16.06
C VAL A 1216 37.47 19.62 -14.96
N GLU A 1217 37.73 20.88 -15.28
CA GLU A 1217 37.83 21.95 -14.27
C GLU A 1217 36.50 22.24 -13.58
N THR A 1218 35.40 22.34 -14.34
CA THR A 1218 34.07 22.64 -13.77
C THR A 1218 33.62 21.52 -12.85
N VAL A 1219 33.78 20.28 -13.28
CA VAL A 1219 33.42 19.10 -12.48
C VAL A 1219 34.38 18.93 -11.29
N SER A 1220 35.67 19.25 -11.44
CA SER A 1220 36.62 19.25 -10.31
C SER A 1220 36.22 20.25 -9.22
N ASN A 1221 35.81 21.46 -9.61
CA ASN A 1221 35.33 22.46 -8.64
C ASN A 1221 34.10 21.94 -7.90
N ALA A 1222 33.11 21.40 -8.60
CA ALA A 1222 31.90 20.83 -7.98
C ALA A 1222 32.23 19.69 -7.00
N ILE A 1223 33.21 18.84 -7.34
CA ILE A 1223 33.70 17.79 -6.45
C ILE A 1223 34.32 18.39 -5.19
N ILE A 1224 35.25 19.35 -5.34
CA ILE A 1224 35.96 19.98 -4.23
C ILE A 1224 34.98 20.68 -3.28
N ASP A 1225 33.95 21.34 -3.82
CA ASP A 1225 32.94 22.03 -3.04
C ASP A 1225 32.10 21.06 -2.19
N VAL A 1226 31.84 19.85 -2.69
CA VAL A 1226 31.05 18.82 -1.98
C VAL A 1226 31.86 18.05 -0.95
N VAL A 1227 33.10 17.65 -1.28
CA VAL A 1227 33.91 16.88 -0.34
C VAL A 1227 34.67 17.76 0.67
N GLY A 1228 34.79 19.05 0.40
CA GLY A 1228 35.61 19.94 1.21
C GLY A 1228 37.10 19.57 1.20
N GLY A 1229 37.88 20.22 2.07
CA GLY A 1229 39.35 20.12 2.10
C GLY A 1229 39.92 18.83 2.71
N SER A 1230 39.16 18.12 3.53
CA SER A 1230 39.68 17.03 4.38
C SER A 1230 39.10 15.64 4.04
N CYS A 1231 37.93 15.59 3.40
CA CYS A 1231 37.25 14.33 3.13
C CYS A 1231 38.01 13.50 2.09
N ARG A 1232 38.03 12.18 2.31
CA ARG A 1232 38.59 11.20 1.38
C ARG A 1232 37.47 10.74 0.46
N PHE A 1233 37.76 10.55 -0.82
CA PHE A 1233 36.71 10.17 -1.76
C PHE A 1233 37.25 9.24 -2.84
N VAL A 1234 36.36 8.44 -3.40
CA VAL A 1234 36.58 7.69 -4.64
C VAL A 1234 35.69 8.24 -5.74
N LEU A 1235 36.16 8.16 -6.98
CA LEU A 1235 35.35 8.47 -8.15
C LEU A 1235 34.76 7.18 -8.70
N SER A 1236 33.50 7.17 -9.08
CA SER A 1236 32.86 6.04 -9.77
C SER A 1236 32.23 6.53 -11.06
N GLY A 1237 32.43 5.83 -12.16
CA GLY A 1237 31.89 6.23 -13.46
C GLY A 1237 31.38 5.04 -14.24
N TYR A 1238 30.13 5.11 -14.69
CA TYR A 1238 29.46 4.08 -15.46
C TYR A 1238 29.53 4.40 -16.95
N SER A 1239 29.82 3.38 -17.76
CA SER A 1239 30.00 3.52 -19.21
C SER A 1239 30.95 4.68 -19.53
N SER A 1240 30.57 5.63 -20.39
CA SER A 1240 31.37 6.82 -20.71
C SER A 1240 31.65 7.74 -19.52
N GLY A 1241 30.88 7.67 -18.42
CA GLY A 1241 31.16 8.41 -17.18
C GLY A 1241 32.48 8.00 -16.54
N GLY A 1242 32.91 6.73 -16.73
CA GLY A 1242 34.21 6.23 -16.26
C GLY A 1242 35.41 6.89 -16.95
N VAL A 1243 35.25 7.30 -18.21
CA VAL A 1243 36.26 8.06 -18.96
C VAL A 1243 36.53 9.39 -18.26
N LEU A 1244 35.45 10.10 -17.93
CA LEU A 1244 35.54 11.38 -17.23
C LEU A 1244 36.02 11.20 -15.78
N ALA A 1245 35.54 10.19 -15.05
CA ALA A 1245 36.01 9.86 -13.71
C ALA A 1245 37.52 9.63 -13.67
N TYR A 1246 38.06 8.90 -14.65
CA TYR A 1246 39.50 8.66 -14.77
C TYR A 1246 40.27 9.95 -15.10
N ALA A 1247 39.77 10.77 -16.03
CA ALA A 1247 40.38 12.06 -16.37
C ALA A 1247 40.41 13.03 -15.17
N LEU A 1248 39.30 13.09 -14.42
CA LEU A 1248 39.16 13.87 -13.20
C LEU A 1248 40.16 13.44 -12.14
N CYS A 1249 40.40 12.14 -12.00
CA CYS A 1249 41.35 11.62 -11.03
C CYS A 1249 42.75 12.21 -11.21
N SER A 1250 43.26 12.20 -12.44
CA SER A 1250 44.56 12.78 -12.77
C SER A 1250 44.57 14.31 -12.60
N HIS A 1251 43.50 14.99 -13.02
CA HIS A 1251 43.43 16.44 -12.96
C HIS A 1251 43.31 16.99 -11.54
N LEU A 1252 42.48 16.37 -10.70
CA LEU A 1252 42.35 16.70 -9.28
C LEU A 1252 43.68 16.54 -8.55
N SER A 1253 44.41 15.46 -8.85
CA SER A 1253 45.71 15.17 -8.23
C SER A 1253 46.79 16.18 -8.66
N VAL A 1254 46.90 16.46 -9.96
CA VAL A 1254 47.96 17.31 -10.52
C VAL A 1254 47.69 18.79 -10.28
N LYS A 1255 46.46 19.25 -10.52
CA LYS A 1255 46.14 20.68 -10.52
C LYS A 1255 45.65 21.18 -9.17
N HIS A 1256 44.78 20.40 -8.52
CA HIS A 1256 44.13 20.79 -7.26
C HIS A 1256 44.78 20.18 -6.02
N GLN A 1257 45.80 19.32 -6.19
CA GLN A 1257 46.45 18.56 -5.12
C GLN A 1257 45.44 17.77 -4.25
N ARG A 1258 44.32 17.36 -4.85
CA ARG A 1258 43.29 16.52 -4.22
C ARG A 1258 43.38 15.14 -4.84
N ASN A 1259 43.92 14.18 -4.10
CA ASN A 1259 44.13 12.81 -4.59
C ASN A 1259 42.91 11.95 -4.21
N PRO A 1260 42.09 11.48 -5.17
CA PRO A 1260 41.09 10.47 -4.90
C PRO A 1260 41.77 9.18 -4.40
N LEU A 1261 41.11 8.45 -3.50
CA LEU A 1261 41.61 7.16 -3.03
C LEU A 1261 41.66 6.10 -4.13
N GLY A 1262 40.82 6.26 -5.15
CA GLY A 1262 40.76 5.38 -6.31
C GLY A 1262 39.64 5.79 -7.27
N VAL A 1263 39.62 5.16 -8.44
CA VAL A 1263 38.54 5.25 -9.42
C VAL A 1263 37.92 3.89 -9.72
N ALA A 1264 36.60 3.77 -9.58
CA ALA A 1264 35.81 2.62 -9.97
C ALA A 1264 35.21 2.86 -11.37
N LEU A 1265 35.56 1.98 -12.31
CA LEU A 1265 35.08 1.98 -13.69
C LEU A 1265 34.00 0.91 -13.81
N ILE A 1266 32.75 1.31 -14.01
CA ILE A 1266 31.63 0.38 -14.20
C ILE A 1266 31.38 0.24 -15.69
N ASP A 1267 31.75 -0.91 -16.23
CA ASP A 1267 31.67 -1.33 -17.62
C ASP A 1267 32.05 -0.24 -18.64
N THR A 1268 33.19 0.42 -18.38
CA THR A 1268 33.66 1.62 -19.09
C THR A 1268 34.43 1.28 -20.37
N TYR A 1269 33.92 1.74 -21.52
CA TYR A 1269 34.59 1.63 -22.83
C TYR A 1269 35.46 2.84 -23.14
N LEU A 1270 36.57 2.64 -23.85
CA LEU A 1270 37.41 3.75 -24.33
C LEU A 1270 36.74 4.47 -25.51
N PRO A 1271 36.80 5.81 -25.60
CA PRO A 1271 36.20 6.55 -26.71
C PRO A 1271 36.67 6.06 -28.08
N SER A 1272 37.95 5.71 -28.22
CA SER A 1272 38.51 5.14 -29.46
C SER A 1272 37.90 3.81 -29.88
N GLN A 1273 37.31 3.05 -28.96
CA GLN A 1273 36.63 1.77 -29.23
C GLN A 1273 35.17 1.95 -29.67
N ILE A 1274 34.52 3.05 -29.27
CA ILE A 1274 33.08 3.30 -29.53
C ILE A 1274 32.81 4.41 -30.54
N ALA A 1275 33.84 5.18 -30.93
CA ALA A 1275 33.71 6.20 -31.96
C ALA A 1275 33.26 5.59 -33.30
N ASN A 1276 32.18 6.14 -33.86
CA ASN A 1276 31.66 5.79 -35.18
C ASN A 1276 32.57 6.47 -36.23
N PRO A 1277 33.33 5.73 -37.07
CA PRO A 1277 34.24 6.34 -38.04
C PRO A 1277 33.53 6.92 -39.27
N SER A 1278 32.24 7.28 -39.18
CA SER A 1278 31.47 7.87 -40.28
C SER A 1278 31.64 9.39 -40.45
N MET A 1279 32.62 10.00 -39.77
CA MET A 1279 33.04 11.39 -39.99
C MET A 1279 34.27 11.53 -40.91
N ASN A 1280 34.91 10.44 -41.34
CA ASN A 1280 35.94 10.47 -42.40
C ASN A 1280 35.83 9.22 -43.28
N GLU A 1281 35.75 9.41 -44.59
CA GLU A 1281 35.59 8.32 -45.56
C GLU A 1281 36.80 7.36 -45.57
N GLY A 1282 36.54 6.06 -45.40
CA GLY A 1282 37.41 4.98 -45.85
C GLY A 1282 38.13 4.15 -44.77
N PHE A 1283 37.41 3.27 -44.05
CA PHE A 1283 37.73 1.84 -43.75
C PHE A 1283 36.71 1.28 -42.71
N SER A 1284 36.25 0.03 -42.89
CA SER A 1284 35.32 -0.74 -42.03
C SER A 1284 35.98 -1.26 -40.73
N PRO A 1285 35.30 -1.77 -39.67
CA PRO A 1285 33.94 -1.57 -39.13
C PRO A 1285 33.98 -1.04 -37.67
N ASN A 1286 32.92 -0.40 -37.19
CA ASN A 1286 32.67 -0.32 -35.74
C ASN A 1286 31.18 -0.58 -35.47
N ASP A 1287 30.74 -1.81 -35.80
CA ASP A 1287 29.39 -2.30 -35.47
C ASP A 1287 29.12 -2.22 -33.97
N THR A 1288 30.18 -2.31 -33.15
CA THR A 1288 30.17 -2.05 -31.71
C THR A 1288 29.64 -0.68 -31.34
N GLY A 1289 30.21 0.40 -31.91
CA GLY A 1289 29.80 1.77 -31.62
C GLY A 1289 28.40 2.09 -32.17
N LYS A 1290 28.04 1.50 -33.31
CA LYS A 1290 26.68 1.62 -33.88
C LYS A 1290 25.64 0.89 -33.04
N GLY A 1291 25.93 -0.32 -32.59
CA GLY A 1291 25.06 -1.12 -31.72
C GLY A 1291 24.83 -0.43 -30.38
N LEU A 1292 25.90 0.01 -29.73
CA LEU A 1292 25.82 0.74 -28.46
C LEU A 1292 25.05 2.07 -28.63
N SER A 1293 25.33 2.83 -29.69
CA SER A 1293 24.60 4.08 -29.96
C SER A 1293 23.12 3.86 -30.24
N ARG A 1294 22.74 2.81 -30.98
CA ARG A 1294 21.34 2.46 -31.24
C ARG A 1294 20.63 2.05 -29.97
N GLU A 1295 21.27 1.26 -29.13
CA GLU A 1295 20.66 0.83 -27.86
C GLU A 1295 20.54 2.00 -26.88
N VAL A 1296 21.53 2.91 -26.82
CA VAL A 1296 21.41 4.17 -26.06
C VAL A 1296 20.21 5.01 -26.55
N ILE A 1297 20.02 5.15 -27.87
CA ILE A 1297 18.88 5.87 -28.44
C ILE A 1297 17.57 5.15 -28.11
N ARG A 1298 17.54 3.82 -28.21
CA ARG A 1298 16.37 3.01 -27.87
C ARG A 1298 15.98 3.17 -26.40
N VAL A 1299 16.93 3.01 -25.48
CA VAL A 1299 16.72 3.19 -24.04
C VAL A 1299 16.32 4.65 -23.76
N ALA A 1300 16.96 5.63 -24.39
CA ALA A 1300 16.60 7.04 -24.21
C ALA A 1300 15.19 7.36 -24.74
N ARG A 1301 14.73 6.69 -25.81
CA ARG A 1301 13.36 6.78 -26.31
C ARG A 1301 12.37 6.19 -25.31
N MET A 1302 12.68 5.02 -24.75
CA MET A 1302 11.85 4.39 -23.71
C MET A 1302 11.75 5.26 -22.43
N LEU A 1303 12.83 5.92 -22.03
CA LEU A 1303 12.88 6.79 -20.84
C LEU A 1303 12.41 8.23 -21.11
N ASN A 1304 11.96 8.53 -22.33
CA ASN A 1304 11.64 9.87 -22.82
C ASN A 1304 12.74 10.94 -22.55
N ARG A 1305 14.01 10.55 -22.71
CA ARG A 1305 15.20 11.40 -22.51
C ARG A 1305 15.78 11.98 -23.80
N LEU A 1306 15.16 11.71 -24.95
CA LEU A 1306 15.57 12.31 -26.21
C LEU A 1306 14.97 13.70 -26.35
N THR A 1307 15.74 14.72 -25.94
CA THR A 1307 15.42 16.12 -26.22
C THR A 1307 16.53 16.76 -27.03
N ALA A 1308 16.21 17.81 -27.79
CA ALA A 1308 17.20 18.61 -28.51
C ALA A 1308 18.37 19.06 -27.61
N THR A 1309 18.07 19.44 -26.36
CA THR A 1309 19.08 19.79 -25.34
C THR A 1309 20.03 18.63 -25.04
N ARG A 1310 19.49 17.45 -24.74
CA ARG A 1310 20.32 16.28 -24.39
C ARG A 1310 21.08 15.73 -25.58
N LEU A 1311 20.48 15.75 -26.78
CA LEU A 1311 21.11 15.36 -28.03
C LEU A 1311 22.31 16.25 -28.36
N THR A 1312 22.14 17.58 -28.29
CA THR A 1312 23.22 18.53 -28.57
C THR A 1312 24.34 18.46 -27.53
N ALA A 1313 24.01 18.20 -26.26
CA ALA A 1313 24.99 17.95 -25.21
C ALA A 1313 25.79 16.67 -25.48
N ALA A 1314 25.12 15.54 -25.68
CA ALA A 1314 25.76 14.26 -25.97
C ALA A 1314 26.68 14.33 -27.20
N ALA A 1315 26.24 15.00 -28.28
CA ALA A 1315 27.07 15.21 -29.47
C ALA A 1315 28.32 16.04 -29.17
N THR A 1316 28.20 17.05 -28.30
CA THR A 1316 29.35 17.88 -27.89
C THR A 1316 30.35 17.11 -27.06
N TYR A 1317 29.89 16.34 -26.07
CA TYR A 1317 30.75 15.48 -25.26
C TYR A 1317 31.43 14.41 -26.12
N ALA A 1318 30.69 13.77 -27.02
CA ALA A 1318 31.25 12.79 -27.94
C ALA A 1318 32.36 13.39 -28.81
N ALA A 1319 32.15 14.59 -29.37
CA ALA A 1319 33.17 15.29 -30.16
C ALA A 1319 34.42 15.66 -29.33
N ILE A 1320 34.24 16.11 -28.09
CA ILE A 1320 35.35 16.49 -27.20
C ILE A 1320 36.20 15.28 -26.81
N PHE A 1321 35.57 14.16 -26.46
CA PHE A 1321 36.27 12.96 -25.98
C PHE A 1321 36.62 11.96 -27.09
N GLN A 1322 36.25 12.20 -28.36
CA GLN A 1322 36.41 11.25 -29.45
C GLN A 1322 37.85 10.71 -29.59
N ALA A 1323 38.85 11.58 -29.45
CA ALA A 1323 40.26 11.25 -29.57
C ALA A 1323 40.97 11.16 -28.21
N TRP A 1324 40.21 11.10 -27.11
CA TRP A 1324 40.78 11.03 -25.76
C TRP A 1324 41.27 9.63 -25.45
N GLU A 1325 42.45 9.55 -24.83
CA GLU A 1325 43.09 8.32 -24.37
C GLU A 1325 43.56 8.50 -22.92
N PRO A 1326 43.40 7.50 -22.04
CA PRO A 1326 43.79 7.62 -20.65
C PRO A 1326 45.31 7.69 -20.52
N GLY A 1327 45.80 8.74 -19.85
CA GLY A 1327 47.17 8.82 -19.38
C GLY A 1327 47.44 7.85 -18.22
N ARG A 1328 48.71 7.71 -17.82
CA ARG A 1328 49.04 6.94 -16.60
C ARG A 1328 48.44 7.60 -15.35
N SER A 1329 47.76 6.82 -14.51
CA SER A 1329 47.22 7.28 -13.23
C SER A 1329 47.95 6.63 -12.06
N MET A 1330 48.14 7.39 -10.98
CA MET A 1330 48.70 6.91 -9.71
C MET A 1330 47.62 6.38 -8.75
N ALA A 1331 46.34 6.59 -9.04
CA ALA A 1331 45.25 6.14 -8.19
C ALA A 1331 44.84 4.69 -8.50
N PRO A 1332 44.59 3.85 -7.49
CA PRO A 1332 44.03 2.52 -7.66
C PRO A 1332 42.78 2.52 -8.53
N VAL A 1333 42.64 1.48 -9.36
CA VAL A 1333 41.51 1.32 -10.29
C VAL A 1333 40.79 0.01 -10.01
N LEU A 1334 39.47 0.08 -9.80
CA LEU A 1334 38.59 -1.08 -9.82
C LEU A 1334 37.81 -1.07 -11.13
N ASN A 1335 37.90 -2.14 -11.92
CA ASN A 1335 37.15 -2.30 -13.15
C ASN A 1335 36.04 -3.36 -12.97
N ILE A 1336 34.81 -2.90 -12.82
CA ILE A 1336 33.62 -3.74 -12.69
C ILE A 1336 33.07 -3.99 -14.09
N VAL A 1337 33.00 -5.24 -14.52
CA VAL A 1337 32.57 -5.61 -15.87
C VAL A 1337 31.30 -6.45 -15.83
N ALA A 1338 30.40 -6.18 -16.77
CA ALA A 1338 29.21 -6.99 -16.97
C ALA A 1338 29.59 -8.43 -17.36
N LYS A 1339 28.86 -9.41 -16.83
CA LYS A 1339 29.03 -10.83 -17.11
C LYS A 1339 28.30 -11.24 -18.39
N ASP A 1340 27.09 -10.70 -18.60
CA ASP A 1340 26.27 -11.04 -19.76
C ASP A 1340 26.71 -10.21 -20.97
N ARG A 1341 26.78 -10.89 -22.12
CA ARG A 1341 27.43 -10.36 -23.32
C ARG A 1341 26.40 -9.69 -24.22
N ILE A 1342 26.68 -8.45 -24.62
CA ILE A 1342 25.96 -7.81 -25.74
C ILE A 1342 26.61 -8.30 -27.04
N ALA A 1343 25.84 -9.07 -27.84
CA ALA A 1343 26.32 -9.77 -29.03
C ALA A 1343 27.06 -8.88 -30.06
N THR A 1344 26.81 -7.57 -30.09
CA THR A 1344 27.46 -6.60 -31.00
C THR A 1344 28.79 -6.04 -30.50
N VAL A 1345 29.23 -6.34 -29.27
CA VAL A 1345 30.38 -5.67 -28.60
C VAL A 1345 31.52 -6.65 -28.23
N GLU A 1346 31.35 -7.92 -28.57
CA GLU A 1346 31.99 -9.07 -27.93
C GLU A 1346 33.52 -9.19 -28.13
N ASN A 1347 34.08 -8.60 -29.19
CA ASN A 1347 35.49 -8.80 -29.54
C ASN A 1347 36.48 -7.93 -28.73
N LEU A 1348 35.99 -6.94 -27.97
CA LEU A 1348 36.86 -5.92 -27.36
C LEU A 1348 36.97 -6.02 -25.83
N ARG A 1349 36.30 -6.98 -25.17
CA ARG A 1349 36.28 -7.05 -23.68
C ARG A 1349 37.68 -7.19 -23.08
N GLU A 1350 38.43 -8.19 -23.54
CA GLU A 1350 39.80 -8.44 -23.06
C GLU A 1350 40.75 -7.31 -23.43
N GLU A 1351 40.62 -6.77 -24.65
CA GLU A 1351 41.41 -5.62 -25.09
C GLU A 1351 41.14 -4.39 -24.21
N ARG A 1352 39.87 -4.07 -23.94
CA ARG A 1352 39.42 -2.98 -23.06
C ARG A 1352 39.99 -3.13 -21.64
N ILE A 1353 39.86 -4.31 -21.03
CA ILE A 1353 40.41 -4.60 -19.69
C ILE A 1353 41.94 -4.40 -19.69
N ASN A 1354 42.64 -4.90 -20.72
CA ASN A 1354 44.10 -4.76 -20.83
C ASN A 1354 44.56 -3.32 -21.05
N ARG A 1355 43.79 -2.51 -21.80
CA ARG A 1355 44.11 -1.10 -22.00
C ARG A 1355 43.95 -0.29 -20.72
N TRP A 1356 42.86 -0.49 -19.96
CA TRP A 1356 42.71 0.13 -18.64
C TRP A 1356 43.79 -0.32 -17.65
N ARG A 1357 44.13 -1.62 -17.65
CA ARG A 1357 45.24 -2.15 -16.84
C ARG A 1357 46.58 -1.50 -17.16
N THR A 1358 46.86 -1.27 -18.45
CA THR A 1358 48.10 -0.63 -18.90
C THR A 1358 48.14 0.86 -18.52
N ALA A 1359 47.00 1.55 -18.56
CA ALA A 1359 46.89 2.93 -18.08
C ALA A 1359 47.10 3.02 -16.56
N ALA A 1360 46.67 2.02 -15.80
CA ALA A 1360 46.82 1.96 -14.35
C ALA A 1360 48.19 1.43 -13.87
N ALA A 1361 49.17 1.17 -14.75
CA ALA A 1361 50.34 0.31 -14.48
C ALA A 1361 51.25 0.67 -13.28
N GLU A 1362 51.04 1.77 -12.59
CA GLU A 1362 51.75 2.16 -11.35
C GLU A 1362 50.87 2.09 -10.09
N ALA A 1363 49.56 1.93 -10.25
CA ALA A 1363 48.56 1.81 -9.20
C ALA A 1363 47.95 0.39 -9.15
N ALA A 1364 47.33 0.02 -8.03
CA ALA A 1364 46.65 -1.26 -7.91
C ALA A 1364 45.46 -1.34 -8.89
N TYR A 1365 45.42 -2.39 -9.74
CA TYR A 1365 44.34 -2.63 -10.70
C TYR A 1365 43.60 -3.93 -10.37
N SER A 1366 42.30 -3.82 -10.08
CA SER A 1366 41.41 -4.94 -9.75
C SER A 1366 40.29 -5.06 -10.79
N VAL A 1367 39.81 -6.29 -11.03
CA VAL A 1367 38.68 -6.56 -11.91
C VAL A 1367 37.64 -7.37 -11.14
N ALA A 1368 36.37 -6.97 -11.20
CA ALA A 1368 35.25 -7.70 -10.66
C ALA A 1368 34.21 -7.96 -11.75
N GLU A 1369 33.59 -9.14 -11.75
CA GLU A 1369 32.50 -9.46 -12.70
C GLU A 1369 31.17 -9.47 -11.96
N VAL A 1370 30.17 -8.79 -12.53
CA VAL A 1370 28.84 -8.69 -11.94
C VAL A 1370 27.80 -9.19 -12.95
N PRO A 1371 26.73 -9.90 -12.53
CA PRO A 1371 25.64 -10.33 -13.41
C PRO A 1371 24.98 -9.17 -14.19
N GLY A 1372 24.27 -9.49 -15.27
CA GLY A 1372 23.62 -8.50 -16.13
C GLY A 1372 24.48 -8.07 -17.32
N ASP A 1373 23.84 -7.34 -18.24
CA ASP A 1373 24.48 -6.71 -19.40
C ASP A 1373 24.81 -5.23 -19.14
N HIS A 1374 25.44 -4.56 -20.12
CA HIS A 1374 25.83 -3.16 -19.98
C HIS A 1374 24.70 -2.24 -19.52
N PHE A 1375 23.47 -2.44 -20.02
CA PHE A 1375 22.33 -1.53 -19.78
C PHE A 1375 21.49 -1.94 -18.57
N GLY A 1376 21.45 -3.23 -18.23
CA GLY A 1376 20.72 -3.76 -17.09
C GLY A 1376 21.49 -3.71 -15.77
N MET A 1377 22.82 -3.84 -15.79
CA MET A 1377 23.61 -4.08 -14.57
C MET A 1377 23.44 -3.01 -13.47
N MET A 1378 23.15 -1.76 -13.83
CA MET A 1378 22.99 -0.66 -12.87
C MET A 1378 21.71 -0.78 -12.03
N SER A 1379 20.66 -1.42 -12.56
CA SER A 1379 19.45 -1.76 -11.80
C SER A 1379 19.60 -3.17 -11.22
N THR A 1380 19.69 -4.17 -12.12
CA THR A 1380 19.59 -5.61 -11.78
C THR A 1380 20.74 -6.16 -10.95
N SER A 1381 21.82 -5.41 -10.79
CA SER A 1381 22.99 -5.86 -10.03
C SER A 1381 23.62 -4.74 -9.20
N SER A 1382 22.82 -3.75 -8.86
CA SER A 1382 23.19 -2.61 -8.02
C SER A 1382 23.84 -3.01 -6.69
N GLU A 1383 23.28 -4.01 -5.98
CA GLU A 1383 23.81 -4.50 -4.70
C GLU A 1383 25.19 -5.17 -4.84
N ALA A 1384 25.38 -5.94 -5.92
CA ALA A 1384 26.67 -6.57 -6.21
C ALA A 1384 27.73 -5.52 -6.57
N ILE A 1385 27.39 -4.53 -7.41
CA ILE A 1385 28.27 -3.39 -7.71
C ILE A 1385 28.63 -2.64 -6.42
N ALA A 1386 27.64 -2.35 -5.57
CA ALA A 1386 27.84 -1.65 -4.31
C ALA A 1386 28.77 -2.42 -3.37
N THR A 1387 28.60 -3.74 -3.28
CA THR A 1387 29.45 -4.62 -2.47
C THR A 1387 30.90 -4.61 -2.96
N GLU A 1388 31.13 -4.76 -4.27
CA GLU A 1388 32.48 -4.71 -4.84
C GLU A 1388 33.18 -3.38 -4.58
N ILE A 1389 32.48 -2.25 -4.75
CA ILE A 1389 33.04 -0.93 -4.44
C ILE A 1389 33.33 -0.79 -2.94
N HIS A 1390 32.42 -1.20 -2.07
CA HIS A 1390 32.59 -1.12 -0.61
C HIS A 1390 33.77 -1.95 -0.11
N ASP A 1391 33.89 -3.20 -0.56
CA ASP A 1391 34.97 -4.11 -0.18
C ASP A 1391 36.32 -3.60 -0.70
N TRP A 1392 36.33 -3.06 -1.91
CA TRP A 1392 37.50 -2.43 -2.49
C TRP A 1392 37.94 -1.18 -1.72
N ILE A 1393 37.02 -0.27 -1.38
CA ILE A 1393 37.32 0.90 -0.52
C ILE A 1393 37.88 0.43 0.82
N SER A 1394 37.26 -0.57 1.43
CA SER A 1394 37.71 -1.15 2.70
C SER A 1394 39.16 -1.67 2.59
N GLY A 1395 39.51 -2.31 1.48
CA GLY A 1395 40.87 -2.74 1.18
C GLY A 1395 41.87 -1.58 1.02
N LEU A 1396 41.46 -0.49 0.35
CA LEU A 1396 42.28 0.71 0.17
C LEU A 1396 42.53 1.45 1.49
N VAL A 1397 41.53 1.55 2.35
CA VAL A 1397 41.65 2.22 3.66
C VAL A 1397 42.53 1.40 4.61
N ARG A 1398 42.47 0.07 4.54
CA ARG A 1398 43.26 -0.86 5.35
C ARG A 1398 44.66 -1.15 4.80
N GLY A 1399 45.23 -0.28 3.94
CA GLY A 1399 46.48 -0.50 3.21
C GLY A 1399 47.60 -1.25 3.97
N PRO A 1400 48.47 -1.98 3.25
CA PRO A 1400 49.33 -3.00 3.83
C PRO A 1400 50.18 -2.39 4.94
N HIS A 1401 50.26 -3.08 6.08
CA HIS A 1401 51.13 -2.71 7.19
C HIS A 1401 52.43 -2.07 6.69
N ARG A 1402 52.61 -0.79 7.02
CA ARG A 1402 53.93 -0.19 7.12
C ARG A 1402 54.78 -0.95 8.13
#